data_AF-A0AAC9I3R5-F1
#
_entry.id   AF-A0AAC9I3R5-F1
#
_cell.length_a   1.000
_cell.length_b   1.000
_cell.length_c   1.000
_cell.angle_alpha   90.00
_cell.angle_beta   90.00
_cell.angle_gamma   90.00
#
_symmetry.space_group_name_H-M   'P 1'
#
loop_
_entity.id
_entity.type
_entity.pdbx_description
1 polymer ?
#
loop_
_entity_poly.entity_id
_entity_poly.type
_entity_poly.pdbx_seq_one_letter_code
_entity_poly.pdbx_strand_id
1 'polypeptide(L)'
;MKNQLLVFIFLLPILTFAQIKGDITIDWIQNDISNTTNKPKIPTFKGDSYFYNSFSQSLYYSLNLKNSSDLDEKSIEISNILYETISSAALGNLNTSHIPSTVKTTLRTIKSRNTIQNYLQISPIIKEASGYKRIKSFSYSINSSPTKKTISIKNKINITNSVLSTGDWYRFYIEKSGVYKISKTFLQDLGINLNGIDPKRIKLYGNGGKMLPLANDVSYPTDLTENAIQIQGESDGVFNNEDYILFYGEGIYNWNDESLTNLNLYDSKSYYYITIGNDNGKRIQNIPEPTSASTLNISTYNDYQFHEVDLTNIAQVGRQWVGESFDINQDQEFTFDFPNIDSSTLVKLNISLASAAYTPTSFKVLANGLEIGNVSFNALSTSSDTQYFNASLPTNTTFTGTSNIKIKLSYNNNGVPGSKGFLDYIQLKVKSKLLGFGKQFHFQYDQSGSSLGIISYDFSNAANISQIWDITDLYNVFKKENNNLNTFSLKANLGELRKYIAIDPNDYYSPSKENKSKIINTNIKGTVFQNSQGQFQDIDYVIITPEVLRQHAEKLANFHRINSNLNVKTITLESIYQEFSSGKQDIAAIRNCIKYIYDNASSPDKRIRYVNLFGDASFDYKKRITNNSNIVPIYESLTSNTIGEASFASDDFYCLMDDSEGNITTNYGGTDIAVGRMLINNSAQADEMINKIIEYHDKKAYGNWRNNYITLSDDSDKSTDASLQSRQNTLADEITTQKPFLNVTKIFLDAYTQEASAGGERYPKAKSDFYTQFEKGALVFNYLGHGGEDGLASERIWDKADSQSLTNQYKYPLFTTITCDFSRFDNPTRPTAGEYIYWNPKGGAISLVSTIRSIEQFSAENFNDTFTKNLLSYGSNQYVSIAEALRISKNENPNSATNVILYLGDPALFLAIPKPKVILTKVNDIPVTQSIPDFKSLDKMKISGEITDENNQILTDYNGILATILFDKKITKSTLNNDGYSPPINFTTLGEAIFRGNASVTNGQFEYSFIVPKDIRIPLDNGKLSFYAQKIESTGDVTGYDTSIKIGGVNKNAVADNNSPKVKLYMNDQTFVSGGISNDSPILIAYMEDESGINTAGGIGHDIVAVLDGDFANPFILNDYYQTELDNFTKGSLHFPFRNLKTGMHTLTFTVWDVYNNATTAEIQFLVIGDESITLTNVLNYPNPCVNYTEFWFSHNKPNEPLDVQVQILTITGKIVWTKNQTITTSGFLSRDISWDTRDDFGNKIGKGVYVYKLTVKATLSNQKAEKFEKLVIL
;
A
#
# COMPACT_ATOMS: atom_id res chain seq x y z
N MET A 1 75.67 -7.94 10.54
CA MET A 1 74.85 -6.76 10.21
C MET A 1 73.94 -6.93 8.99
N LYS A 2 74.28 -7.72 7.95
CA LYS A 2 73.39 -7.91 6.78
C LYS A 2 72.12 -8.76 7.03
N ASN A 3 72.09 -9.62 8.05
CA ASN A 3 70.92 -10.49 8.34
C ASN A 3 69.92 -9.90 9.35
N GLN A 4 70.24 -8.78 10.02
CA GLN A 4 69.31 -8.12 10.94
C GLN A 4 68.42 -7.06 10.25
N LEU A 5 68.85 -6.53 9.10
CA LEU A 5 68.05 -5.58 8.31
C LEU A 5 66.87 -6.27 7.60
N LEU A 6 67.03 -7.53 7.21
CA LEU A 6 66.02 -8.31 6.48
C LEU A 6 64.86 -8.75 7.38
N VAL A 7 65.11 -8.95 8.68
CA VAL A 7 64.07 -9.27 9.67
C VAL A 7 63.28 -8.02 10.06
N PHE A 8 63.89 -6.83 10.03
CA PHE A 8 63.18 -5.57 10.28
C PHE A 8 62.26 -5.16 9.12
N ILE A 9 62.58 -5.52 7.88
CA ILE A 9 61.70 -5.28 6.72
C ILE A 9 60.48 -6.22 6.71
N PHE A 10 60.60 -7.44 7.26
CA PHE A 10 59.48 -8.39 7.39
C PHE A 10 58.57 -8.15 8.62
N LEU A 11 59.01 -7.32 9.57
CA LEU A 11 58.24 -6.90 10.76
C LEU A 11 57.58 -5.53 10.62
N LEU A 12 57.76 -4.85 9.49
CA LEU A 12 56.94 -3.69 9.13
C LEU A 12 55.53 -4.20 8.82
N PRO A 13 54.50 -3.81 9.59
CA PRO A 13 53.14 -4.11 9.21
C PRO A 13 52.89 -3.42 7.87
N ILE A 14 52.73 -4.21 6.81
CA ILE A 14 52.22 -3.69 5.55
C ILE A 14 50.76 -3.33 5.83
N LEU A 15 50.54 -2.07 6.24
CA LEU A 15 49.23 -1.46 6.28
C LEU A 15 48.78 -1.31 4.83
N THR A 16 48.25 -2.39 4.25
CA THR A 16 47.50 -2.32 3.00
C THR A 16 46.18 -1.63 3.34
N PHE A 17 46.07 -0.34 3.02
CA PHE A 17 44.78 0.32 3.02
C PHE A 17 44.02 -0.21 1.79
N ALA A 18 42.95 -0.98 2.04
CA ALA A 18 42.06 -1.39 0.97
C ALA A 18 41.35 -0.13 0.42
N GLN A 19 41.70 0.25 -0.81
CA GLN A 19 41.11 1.37 -1.53
C GLN A 19 40.12 0.82 -2.56
N ILE A 20 38.90 1.37 -2.59
CA ILE A 20 37.92 1.11 -3.63
C ILE A 20 38.12 2.16 -4.71
N LYS A 21 38.24 1.74 -5.97
CA LYS A 21 38.37 2.65 -7.13
C LYS A 21 37.58 2.12 -8.31
N GLY A 22 37.16 3.02 -9.20
CA GLY A 22 36.47 2.66 -10.43
C GLY A 22 36.43 3.79 -11.43
N ASP A 23 36.21 3.45 -12.69
CA ASP A 23 36.03 4.37 -13.80
C ASP A 23 34.57 4.31 -14.25
N ILE A 24 33.94 5.47 -14.41
CA ILE A 24 32.52 5.61 -14.72
C ILE A 24 32.35 6.41 -16.01
N THR A 25 31.49 5.92 -16.89
CA THR A 25 30.96 6.66 -18.04
C THR A 25 29.48 6.94 -17.78
N ILE A 26 29.04 8.18 -18.02
CA ILE A 26 27.65 8.61 -17.94
C ILE A 26 27.09 8.68 -19.37
N ASP A 27 26.24 7.72 -19.70
CA ASP A 27 25.60 7.60 -21.00
C ASP A 27 24.33 8.47 -21.06
N TRP A 28 24.51 9.76 -21.33
CA TRP A 28 23.42 10.72 -21.47
C TRP A 28 22.46 10.39 -22.62
N ILE A 29 21.17 10.53 -22.34
CA ILE A 29 20.10 10.40 -23.34
C ILE A 29 19.88 11.79 -23.98
N GLN A 30 19.83 11.84 -25.32
CA GLN A 30 19.58 13.09 -26.05
C GLN A 30 18.07 13.39 -26.02
N ASN A 31 17.68 14.46 -25.33
CA ASN A 31 16.31 14.93 -25.34
C ASN A 31 16.08 15.79 -26.59
N ASP A 32 15.19 15.37 -27.49
CA ASP A 32 14.84 16.19 -28.66
C ASP A 32 14.14 17.48 -28.21
N ILE A 33 14.72 18.63 -28.56
CA ILE A 33 14.29 19.97 -28.10
C ILE A 33 13.16 20.52 -29.00
N SER A 34 12.72 19.77 -30.02
CA SER A 34 11.95 20.29 -31.16
C SER A 34 10.42 20.21 -31.05
N ASN A 35 9.81 19.66 -29.99
CA ASN A 35 8.35 19.49 -29.91
C ASN A 35 7.68 20.25 -28.74
N THR A 36 6.50 20.80 -29.04
CA THR A 36 5.69 21.81 -28.33
C THR A 36 4.90 21.34 -27.10
N THR A 37 5.31 20.26 -26.43
CA THR A 37 4.60 19.77 -25.23
C THR A 37 5.13 20.43 -23.95
N ASN A 38 4.25 21.12 -23.22
CA ASN A 38 4.53 21.90 -21.99
C ASN A 38 4.86 21.06 -20.73
N LYS A 39 5.31 19.80 -20.86
CA LYS A 39 5.72 18.97 -19.72
C LYS A 39 7.24 19.11 -19.44
N PRO A 40 7.65 19.09 -18.16
CA PRO A 40 9.05 19.23 -17.74
C PRO A 40 10.00 18.24 -18.44
N LYS A 41 11.14 18.68 -18.98
CA LYS A 41 12.23 17.79 -19.42
C LYS A 41 13.41 17.92 -18.46
N ILE A 42 13.76 16.85 -17.75
CA ILE A 42 14.96 16.79 -16.92
C ILE A 42 16.04 16.04 -17.71
N PRO A 43 17.32 16.46 -17.66
CA PRO A 43 18.41 15.66 -18.22
C PRO A 43 18.43 14.23 -17.65
N THR A 44 18.47 13.22 -18.51
CA THR A 44 18.51 11.79 -18.13
C THR A 44 19.73 11.08 -18.70
N PHE A 45 20.12 9.97 -18.09
CA PHE A 45 21.22 9.11 -18.53
C PHE A 45 20.89 7.66 -18.20
N LYS A 46 21.44 6.72 -18.96
CA LYS A 46 21.14 5.28 -18.82
C LYS A 46 21.65 4.72 -17.49
N GLY A 47 20.89 3.77 -16.95
CA GLY A 47 21.27 2.92 -15.82
C GLY A 47 20.68 3.36 -14.47
N ASP A 48 20.89 2.51 -13.47
CA ASP A 48 20.24 2.61 -12.15
C ASP A 48 20.83 3.70 -11.25
N SER A 49 21.91 4.35 -11.67
CA SER A 49 22.55 5.44 -10.90
C SER A 49 21.81 6.78 -11.03
N TYR A 50 20.69 6.83 -11.75
CA TYR A 50 19.90 8.05 -11.90
C TYR A 50 19.16 8.38 -10.60
N PHE A 51 19.31 9.63 -10.15
CA PHE A 51 18.57 10.16 -9.03
C PHE A 51 18.17 11.62 -9.27
N TYR A 52 16.87 11.83 -9.51
CA TYR A 52 16.26 13.14 -9.46
C TYR A 52 15.63 13.37 -8.08
N ASN A 53 15.97 14.50 -7.45
CA ASN A 53 15.37 14.95 -6.21
C ASN A 53 14.27 15.96 -6.54
N SER A 54 13.01 15.52 -6.46
CA SER A 54 11.84 16.33 -6.79
C SER A 54 11.60 17.51 -5.84
N PHE A 55 12.06 17.43 -4.58
CA PHE A 55 11.95 18.50 -3.60
C PHE A 55 12.88 19.68 -3.92
N SER A 56 14.16 19.41 -4.19
CA SER A 56 15.14 20.44 -4.55
C SER A 56 15.23 20.70 -6.04
N GLN A 57 14.50 19.93 -6.86
CA GLN A 57 14.58 19.93 -8.32
C GLN A 57 16.03 19.81 -8.81
N SER A 58 16.78 18.88 -8.22
CA SER A 58 18.21 18.67 -8.46
C SER A 58 18.49 17.27 -8.99
N LEU A 59 19.50 17.12 -9.85
CA LEU A 59 19.91 15.84 -10.43
C LEU A 59 21.23 15.37 -9.82
N TYR A 60 21.33 14.07 -9.53
CA TYR A 60 22.51 13.39 -9.00
C TYR A 60 22.81 12.12 -9.80
N TYR A 61 24.10 11.77 -9.88
CA TYR A 61 24.55 10.42 -10.21
C TYR A 61 24.86 9.69 -8.90
N SER A 62 24.10 8.64 -8.58
CA SER A 62 24.15 7.90 -7.31
C SER A 62 24.64 6.47 -7.54
N LEU A 63 25.94 6.22 -7.30
CA LEU A 63 26.55 4.91 -7.53
C LEU A 63 26.53 4.05 -6.26
N ASN A 64 25.88 2.89 -6.32
CA ASN A 64 25.98 1.87 -5.28
C ASN A 64 27.31 1.11 -5.39
N LEU A 65 28.19 1.28 -4.41
CA LEU A 65 29.53 0.68 -4.38
C LEU A 65 29.54 -0.81 -3.96
N LYS A 66 28.38 -1.35 -3.53
CA LYS A 66 28.15 -2.78 -3.19
C LYS A 66 29.20 -3.40 -2.24
N ASN A 67 29.82 -2.58 -1.38
CA ASN A 67 30.78 -3.04 -0.38
C ASN A 67 30.12 -3.14 1.01
N SER A 68 30.53 -4.12 1.81
CA SER A 68 29.94 -4.43 3.13
C SER A 68 30.65 -3.75 4.31
N SER A 69 31.39 -2.68 4.06
CA SER A 69 32.20 -1.98 5.07
C SER A 69 31.97 -0.49 5.03
N ASP A 70 32.21 0.19 6.15
CA ASP A 70 32.20 1.65 6.18
C ASP A 70 33.36 2.22 5.35
N LEU A 71 33.09 3.31 4.64
CA LEU A 71 34.07 4.03 3.82
C LEU A 71 34.32 5.42 4.40
N ASP A 72 35.54 5.93 4.27
CA ASP A 72 35.87 7.26 4.77
C ASP A 72 35.43 8.33 3.76
N GLU A 73 34.36 9.05 4.06
CA GLU A 73 33.85 10.16 3.22
C GLU A 73 34.92 11.22 2.93
N LYS A 74 35.86 11.46 3.86
CA LYS A 74 36.93 12.46 3.66
C LYS A 74 37.99 12.01 2.66
N SER A 75 37.99 10.73 2.29
CA SER A 75 38.95 10.14 1.36
C SER A 75 38.45 10.07 -0.08
N ILE A 76 37.27 10.60 -0.39
CA ILE A 76 36.74 10.61 -1.75
C ILE A 76 37.61 11.49 -2.63
N GLU A 77 38.21 10.87 -3.65
CA GLU A 77 38.91 11.56 -4.73
C GLU A 77 38.19 11.30 -6.04
N ILE A 78 37.75 12.37 -6.72
CA ILE A 78 37.26 12.31 -8.10
C ILE A 78 38.35 12.86 -9.02
N SER A 79 38.70 12.11 -10.05
CA SER A 79 39.74 12.45 -11.01
C SER A 79 39.29 12.12 -12.44
N ASN A 80 40.12 12.48 -13.43
CA ASN A 80 39.88 12.20 -14.86
C ASN A 80 38.49 12.61 -15.37
N ILE A 81 37.95 13.74 -14.86
CA ILE A 81 36.61 14.19 -15.23
C ILE A 81 36.62 14.73 -16.66
N LEU A 82 35.81 14.13 -17.52
CA LEU A 82 35.56 14.62 -18.88
C LEU A 82 34.20 15.31 -18.91
N TYR A 83 34.14 16.52 -19.47
CA TYR A 83 32.91 17.30 -19.59
C TYR A 83 32.46 17.46 -21.04
N GLU A 84 31.16 17.72 -21.21
CA GLU A 84 30.59 18.32 -22.42
C GLU A 84 29.63 19.46 -22.07
N THR A 85 29.51 20.44 -22.98
CA THR A 85 28.63 21.60 -22.78
C THR A 85 27.16 21.20 -22.88
N ILE A 86 26.31 21.78 -22.03
CA ILE A 86 24.85 21.66 -22.09
C ILE A 86 24.22 23.07 -22.13
N SER A 87 23.21 23.26 -22.97
CA SER A 87 22.51 24.54 -23.07
C SER A 87 21.58 24.77 -21.88
N SER A 88 21.30 26.02 -21.53
CA SER A 88 20.35 26.35 -20.46
C SER A 88 18.95 25.79 -20.73
N ALA A 89 18.53 25.75 -22.00
CA ALA A 89 17.23 25.17 -22.39
C ALA A 89 17.18 23.66 -22.12
N ALA A 90 18.30 22.95 -22.29
CA ALA A 90 18.37 21.51 -22.05
C ALA A 90 18.36 21.12 -20.56
N LEU A 91 18.49 22.08 -19.63
CA LEU A 91 18.32 21.83 -18.19
C LEU A 91 16.85 21.62 -17.79
N GLY A 92 15.92 22.11 -18.61
CA GLY A 92 14.48 22.16 -18.34
C GLY A 92 14.15 22.59 -16.91
N ASN A 93 13.53 21.71 -16.13
CA ASN A 93 12.98 22.04 -14.81
C ASN A 93 13.97 21.89 -13.64
N LEU A 94 15.26 21.68 -13.92
CA LEU A 94 16.25 21.75 -12.86
C LEU A 94 16.29 23.16 -12.26
N ASN A 95 16.27 23.25 -10.93
CA ASN A 95 16.44 24.53 -10.28
C ASN A 95 17.89 24.99 -10.43
N THR A 96 18.10 25.98 -11.31
CA THR A 96 19.43 26.51 -11.64
C THR A 96 20.17 27.12 -10.44
N SER A 97 19.49 27.47 -9.35
CA SER A 97 20.15 27.92 -8.11
C SER A 97 20.80 26.77 -7.32
N HIS A 98 20.38 25.53 -7.56
CA HIS A 98 20.94 24.34 -6.90
C HIS A 98 22.07 23.67 -7.70
N ILE A 99 22.30 24.08 -8.95
CA ILE A 99 23.42 23.58 -9.75
C ILE A 99 24.73 24.19 -9.24
N PRO A 100 25.69 23.37 -8.73
CA PRO A 100 26.90 23.88 -8.12
C PRO A 100 27.91 24.38 -9.16
N SER A 101 28.85 25.25 -8.75
CA SER A 101 29.93 25.73 -9.61
C SER A 101 31.09 24.75 -9.78
N THR A 102 31.19 23.76 -8.88
CA THR A 102 32.15 22.65 -8.93
C THR A 102 31.43 21.34 -8.68
N VAL A 103 32.06 20.23 -9.06
CA VAL A 103 31.52 18.90 -8.77
C VAL A 103 31.44 18.71 -7.26
N LYS A 104 30.22 18.51 -6.76
CA LYS A 104 29.96 18.14 -5.37
C LYS A 104 29.86 16.62 -5.28
N THR A 105 30.54 16.06 -4.29
CA THR A 105 30.47 14.65 -3.95
C THR A 105 30.03 14.46 -2.51
N THR A 106 29.24 13.41 -2.27
CA THR A 106 28.87 12.96 -0.94
C THR A 106 28.86 11.45 -0.92
N LEU A 107 29.35 10.84 0.16
CA LEU A 107 29.25 9.41 0.37
C LEU A 107 28.18 9.15 1.42
N ARG A 108 27.27 8.22 1.13
CA ARG A 108 26.22 7.85 2.08
C ARG A 108 26.32 6.39 2.41
N THR A 109 26.39 6.09 3.70
CA THR A 109 26.32 4.72 4.20
C THR A 109 24.92 4.48 4.71
N ILE A 110 24.23 3.53 4.08
CA ILE A 110 22.91 3.06 4.50
C ILE A 110 23.11 1.67 5.07
N LYS A 111 22.52 1.45 6.23
CA LYS A 111 22.44 0.14 6.84
C LYS A 111 20.98 -0.28 6.82
N SER A 112 20.74 -1.50 6.36
CA SER A 112 19.41 -2.10 6.34
C SER A 112 19.52 -3.54 6.79
N ARG A 113 18.89 -3.84 7.92
CA ARG A 113 19.00 -5.11 8.63
C ARG A 113 20.46 -5.45 8.94
N ASN A 114 21.04 -6.39 8.19
CA ASN A 114 22.42 -6.86 8.34
C ASN A 114 23.31 -6.47 7.16
N THR A 115 22.81 -5.63 6.24
CA THR A 115 23.51 -5.19 5.04
C THR A 115 23.95 -3.75 5.22
N ILE A 116 25.19 -3.45 4.83
CA ILE A 116 25.71 -2.09 4.70
C ILE A 116 25.90 -1.82 3.21
N GLN A 117 25.40 -0.68 2.74
CA GLN A 117 25.55 -0.21 1.36
C GLN A 117 26.10 1.20 1.37
N ASN A 118 27.03 1.47 0.46
CA ASN A 118 27.62 2.80 0.31
C ASN A 118 27.26 3.39 -1.05
N TYR A 119 26.76 4.62 -1.05
CA TYR A 119 26.35 5.36 -2.23
C TYR A 119 27.25 6.56 -2.45
N LEU A 120 28.00 6.56 -3.54
CA LEU A 120 28.75 7.73 -4.01
C LEU A 120 27.82 8.59 -4.86
N GLN A 121 27.41 9.74 -4.32
CA GLN A 121 26.59 10.71 -5.03
C GLN A 121 27.43 11.85 -5.57
N ILE A 122 27.21 12.21 -6.84
CA ILE A 122 27.93 13.26 -7.54
C ILE A 122 26.94 14.20 -8.24
N SER A 123 27.20 15.50 -8.24
CA SER A 123 26.48 16.45 -9.11
C SER A 123 26.95 16.30 -10.57
N PRO A 124 26.12 15.74 -11.48
CA PRO A 124 26.56 15.41 -12.83
C PRO A 124 26.57 16.63 -13.77
N ILE A 125 26.03 17.77 -13.31
CA ILE A 125 25.99 19.05 -14.02
C ILE A 125 26.57 20.14 -13.11
N ILE A 126 27.39 21.02 -13.70
CA ILE A 126 27.98 22.18 -13.03
C ILE A 126 27.67 23.48 -13.79
N LYS A 127 27.74 24.60 -13.08
CA LYS A 127 27.56 25.95 -13.60
C LYS A 127 28.90 26.68 -13.71
N GLU A 128 29.21 27.18 -14.89
CA GLU A 128 30.38 28.03 -15.15
C GLU A 128 29.95 29.43 -15.58
N ALA A 129 30.89 30.37 -15.64
CA ALA A 129 30.62 31.75 -16.07
C ALA A 129 30.03 31.82 -17.50
N SER A 130 30.38 30.86 -18.36
CA SER A 130 29.96 30.78 -19.77
C SER A 130 28.74 29.89 -20.03
N GLY A 131 28.13 29.29 -19.00
CA GLY A 131 26.96 28.41 -19.15
C GLY A 131 27.02 27.17 -18.24
N TYR A 132 26.62 26.01 -18.77
CA TYR A 132 26.55 24.76 -18.02
C TYR A 132 27.35 23.65 -18.71
N LYS A 133 27.92 22.75 -17.92
CA LYS A 133 28.60 21.55 -18.39
C LYS A 133 28.06 20.32 -17.67
N ARG A 134 28.02 19.20 -18.37
CA ARG A 134 27.68 17.89 -17.79
C ARG A 134 28.86 16.92 -17.91
N ILE A 135 28.99 16.02 -16.94
CA ILE A 135 30.07 15.03 -16.87
C ILE A 135 29.79 13.88 -17.84
N LYS A 136 30.74 13.53 -18.73
CA LYS A 136 30.69 12.32 -19.56
C LYS A 136 31.34 11.11 -18.90
N SER A 137 32.42 11.33 -18.17
CA SER A 137 33.12 10.26 -17.45
C SER A 137 33.93 10.81 -16.29
N PHE A 138 34.22 9.98 -15.31
CA PHE A 138 35.10 10.30 -14.18
C PHE A 138 35.68 9.01 -13.58
N SER A 139 36.80 9.14 -12.89
CA SER A 139 37.37 8.09 -12.04
C SER A 139 37.12 8.46 -10.57
N TYR A 140 36.86 7.49 -9.71
CA TYR A 140 36.77 7.69 -8.27
C TYR A 140 37.73 6.80 -7.51
N SER A 141 38.18 7.26 -6.34
CA SER A 141 38.88 6.45 -5.36
C SER A 141 38.45 6.83 -3.94
N ILE A 142 38.27 5.83 -3.08
CA ILE A 142 37.79 5.99 -1.70
C ILE A 142 38.52 4.98 -0.83
N ASN A 143 39.07 5.42 0.30
CA ASN A 143 39.72 4.54 1.26
C ASN A 143 38.67 3.87 2.17
N SER A 144 38.93 2.61 2.51
CA SER A 144 38.22 1.97 3.61
C SER A 144 38.53 2.73 4.91
N SER A 145 37.50 3.05 5.68
CA SER A 145 37.71 3.71 6.97
C SER A 145 38.42 2.71 7.90
N PRO A 146 39.54 3.07 8.58
CA PRO A 146 40.11 2.20 9.59
C PRO A 146 39.03 1.95 10.62
N THR A 147 38.68 0.68 10.87
CA THR A 147 37.61 0.28 11.80
C THR A 147 37.86 0.86 13.19
N LYS A 148 37.44 2.10 13.42
CA LYS A 148 37.05 2.54 14.74
C LYS A 148 35.74 1.80 14.98
N LYS A 149 35.84 0.63 15.62
CA LYS A 149 34.71 0.12 16.40
C LYS A 149 34.44 1.17 17.47
N THR A 150 33.77 2.24 17.10
CA THR A 150 33.08 3.08 18.05
C THR A 150 32.03 2.13 18.60
N ILE A 151 32.31 1.59 19.78
CA ILE A 151 31.30 0.91 20.59
C ILE A 151 30.30 2.03 20.89
N SER A 152 29.36 2.26 19.96
CA SER A 152 28.12 2.91 20.31
C SER A 152 27.52 1.99 21.36
N ILE A 153 27.55 2.43 22.61
CA ILE A 153 26.82 1.80 23.67
C ILE A 153 25.37 1.91 23.21
N LYS A 154 24.85 0.85 22.57
CA LYS A 154 23.42 0.73 22.32
C LYS A 154 22.76 0.90 23.68
N ASN A 155 22.06 2.01 23.88
CA ASN A 155 21.11 2.13 24.97
C ASN A 155 19.93 1.22 24.63
N LYS A 156 20.16 -0.10 24.69
CA LYS A 156 19.12 -1.10 24.46
C LYS A 156 18.07 -0.86 25.54
N ILE A 157 16.87 -0.49 25.12
CA ILE A 157 15.73 -0.33 26.02
C ILE A 157 15.43 -1.72 26.58
N ASN A 158 15.71 -1.94 27.86
CA ASN A 158 15.51 -3.24 28.49
C ASN A 158 14.02 -3.64 28.48
N ILE A 159 13.79 -4.95 28.47
CA ILE A 159 12.45 -5.51 28.68
C ILE A 159 12.05 -5.29 30.13
N THR A 160 11.13 -4.37 30.35
CA THR A 160 10.57 -4.02 31.66
C THR A 160 9.07 -3.87 31.55
N ASN A 161 8.36 -4.20 32.62
CA ASN A 161 6.92 -3.97 32.68
C ASN A 161 6.62 -2.46 32.59
N SER A 162 5.57 -2.09 31.86
CA SER A 162 5.07 -0.72 31.89
C SER A 162 4.57 -0.38 33.29
N VAL A 163 4.65 0.90 33.69
CA VAL A 163 3.97 1.40 34.88
C VAL A 163 2.47 1.11 34.85
N LEU A 164 1.86 1.04 33.65
CA LEU A 164 0.46 0.70 33.43
C LEU A 164 0.14 -0.79 33.57
N SER A 165 1.14 -1.64 33.83
CA SER A 165 0.94 -3.10 33.91
C SER A 165 0.09 -3.55 35.10
N THR A 166 0.08 -2.78 36.18
CA THR A 166 -0.65 -3.08 37.41
C THR A 166 -1.18 -1.79 38.06
N GLY A 167 -2.15 -1.91 38.96
CA GLY A 167 -2.75 -0.78 39.67
C GLY A 167 -4.09 -0.33 39.09
N ASP A 168 -4.69 0.65 39.75
CA ASP A 168 -5.90 1.34 39.28
C ASP A 168 -5.50 2.69 38.68
N TRP A 169 -5.77 2.86 37.39
CA TRP A 169 -5.36 4.03 36.62
C TRP A 169 -6.57 4.81 36.10
N TYR A 170 -6.58 6.11 36.36
CA TYR A 170 -7.65 7.01 35.98
C TYR A 170 -7.10 8.12 35.08
N ARG A 171 -7.54 8.13 33.82
CA ARG A 171 -7.12 9.07 32.78
C ARG A 171 -8.02 10.29 32.72
N PHE A 172 -7.39 11.44 32.53
CA PHE A 172 -8.04 12.70 32.18
C PHE A 172 -7.22 13.41 31.09
N TYR A 173 -7.70 14.54 30.58
CA TYR A 173 -6.98 15.30 29.56
C TYR A 173 -7.03 16.81 29.78
N ILE A 174 -6.08 17.49 29.13
CA ILE A 174 -5.97 18.95 29.03
C ILE A 174 -5.69 19.36 27.59
N GLU A 175 -5.88 20.65 27.28
CA GLU A 175 -5.62 21.20 25.93
C GLU A 175 -4.54 22.28 25.94
N LYS A 176 -4.59 23.19 26.93
CA LYS A 176 -3.66 24.32 27.06
C LYS A 176 -2.59 24.05 28.11
N SER A 177 -1.39 24.57 27.89
CA SER A 177 -0.31 24.50 28.89
C SER A 177 -0.56 25.47 30.04
N GLY A 178 -0.33 25.04 31.29
CA GLY A 178 -0.52 25.87 32.48
C GLY A 178 -0.63 25.06 33.78
N VAL A 179 -0.90 25.75 34.88
CA VAL A 179 -1.16 25.15 36.19
C VAL A 179 -2.64 24.80 36.32
N TYR A 180 -2.91 23.53 36.61
CA TYR A 180 -4.25 22.98 36.74
C TYR A 180 -4.57 22.64 38.19
N LYS A 181 -5.82 22.89 38.59
CA LYS A 181 -6.39 22.48 39.88
C LYS A 181 -7.26 21.24 39.70
N ILE A 182 -6.89 20.16 40.38
CA ILE A 182 -7.69 18.94 40.50
C ILE A 182 -8.37 18.95 41.86
N SER A 183 -9.69 19.11 41.88
CA SER A 183 -10.50 19.12 43.09
C SER A 183 -10.87 17.69 43.54
N LYS A 184 -11.31 17.55 44.79
CA LYS A 184 -11.91 16.32 45.31
C LYS A 184 -13.05 15.80 44.41
N THR A 185 -13.95 16.70 44.00
CA THR A 185 -15.08 16.36 43.14
C THR A 185 -14.61 15.80 41.80
N PHE A 186 -13.59 16.40 41.19
CA PHE A 186 -13.04 15.89 39.93
C PHE A 186 -12.46 14.47 40.08
N LEU A 187 -11.73 14.19 41.17
CA LEU A 187 -11.21 12.85 41.45
C LEU A 187 -12.36 11.82 41.62
N GLN A 188 -13.43 12.20 42.32
CA GLN A 188 -14.63 11.38 42.45
C GLN A 188 -15.32 11.15 41.10
N ASP A 189 -15.38 12.17 40.25
CA ASP A 189 -15.95 12.09 38.90
C ASP A 189 -15.13 11.19 37.97
N LEU A 190 -13.81 11.07 38.18
CA LEU A 190 -12.99 10.06 37.51
C LEU A 190 -13.30 8.63 37.98
N GLY A 191 -13.96 8.48 39.13
CA GLY A 191 -14.30 7.21 39.76
C GLY A 191 -13.38 6.82 40.92
N ILE A 192 -12.56 7.74 41.45
CA ILE A 192 -11.64 7.46 42.56
C ILE A 192 -12.41 7.55 43.89
N ASN A 193 -12.38 6.47 44.67
CA ASN A 193 -12.92 6.47 46.02
C ASN A 193 -11.89 7.01 47.01
N LEU A 194 -12.06 8.25 47.47
CA LEU A 194 -11.12 8.94 48.37
C LEU A 194 -11.28 8.57 49.86
N ASN A 195 -12.23 7.70 50.22
CA ASN A 195 -12.44 7.33 51.63
C ASN A 195 -11.24 6.53 52.17
N GLY A 196 -10.56 7.09 53.18
CA GLY A 196 -9.40 6.45 53.82
C GLY A 196 -8.12 6.48 52.99
N ILE A 197 -8.07 7.29 51.92
CA ILE A 197 -6.85 7.50 51.13
C ILE A 197 -5.99 8.59 51.79
N ASP A 198 -4.73 8.25 52.08
CA ASP A 198 -3.69 9.23 52.42
C ASP A 198 -3.31 10.03 51.16
N PRO A 199 -3.51 11.37 51.12
CA PRO A 199 -3.15 12.20 49.97
C PRO A 199 -1.69 12.05 49.53
N LYS A 200 -0.78 11.67 50.44
CA LYS A 200 0.65 11.42 50.14
C LYS A 200 0.84 10.35 49.09
N ARG A 201 -0.08 9.40 48.97
CA ARG A 201 -0.02 8.26 48.04
C ARG A 201 -0.57 8.56 46.65
N ILE A 202 -1.14 9.75 46.43
CA ILE A 202 -1.61 10.16 45.11
C ILE A 202 -0.40 10.46 44.22
N LYS A 203 -0.39 9.83 43.04
CA LYS A 203 0.61 10.00 41.99
C LYS A 203 -0.03 10.47 40.69
N LEU A 204 0.70 11.27 39.94
CA LEU A 204 0.29 11.78 38.63
C LEU A 204 1.34 11.41 37.57
N TYR A 205 0.91 10.88 36.43
CA TYR A 205 1.77 10.47 35.33
C TYR A 205 1.32 11.09 34.01
N GLY A 206 2.27 11.38 33.12
CA GLY A 206 1.99 11.94 31.80
C GLY A 206 3.25 12.54 31.16
N ASN A 207 3.32 12.51 29.83
CA ASN A 207 4.49 12.99 29.07
C ASN A 207 4.22 14.27 28.25
N GLY A 208 3.11 14.96 28.53
CA GLY A 208 2.73 16.21 27.85
C GLY A 208 2.15 16.03 26.44
N GLY A 209 1.71 17.15 25.87
CA GLY A 209 0.96 17.21 24.61
C GLY A 209 1.79 17.41 23.34
N LYS A 210 3.12 17.47 23.45
CA LYS A 210 4.01 17.56 22.27
C LYS A 210 3.89 16.30 21.40
N MET A 211 3.98 16.50 20.08
CA MET A 211 4.17 15.42 19.12
C MET A 211 5.47 14.68 19.41
N LEU A 212 5.47 13.36 19.20
CA LEU A 212 6.68 12.56 19.34
C LEU A 212 7.67 12.89 18.21
N PRO A 213 8.99 12.83 18.47
CA PRO A 213 9.99 13.07 17.44
C PRO A 213 9.89 12.08 16.28
N LEU A 214 10.00 12.62 15.05
CA LEU A 214 10.06 11.78 13.86
C LEU A 214 11.44 11.13 13.68
N ALA A 215 12.53 11.71 14.18
CA ALA A 215 13.85 11.07 14.17
C ALA A 215 14.03 10.07 15.33
N ASN A 216 14.80 9.00 15.08
CA ASN A 216 15.07 7.93 16.05
C ASN A 216 16.11 8.31 17.12
N ASP A 217 16.99 9.26 16.85
CA ASP A 217 18.06 9.72 17.75
C ASP A 217 17.62 10.79 18.76
N VAL A 218 16.43 11.37 18.58
CA VAL A 218 15.87 12.35 19.51
C VAL A 218 15.23 11.62 20.69
N SER A 219 15.80 11.82 21.88
CA SER A 219 15.33 11.20 23.12
C SER A 219 13.88 11.58 23.46
N TYR A 220 13.09 10.59 23.84
CA TYR A 220 11.74 10.73 24.40
C TYR A 220 11.56 9.71 25.54
N PRO A 221 10.76 9.99 26.58
CA PRO A 221 10.53 9.02 27.65
C PRO A 221 10.05 7.67 27.12
N THR A 222 10.67 6.59 27.59
CA THR A 222 10.35 5.23 27.16
C THR A 222 9.05 4.70 27.77
N ASP A 223 8.51 5.34 28.82
CA ASP A 223 7.24 5.04 29.45
C ASP A 223 6.60 6.31 30.05
N LEU A 224 5.41 6.19 30.62
CA LEU A 224 4.80 7.27 31.41
C LEU A 224 5.70 7.68 32.59
N THR A 225 6.00 8.97 32.69
CA THR A 225 6.85 9.51 33.75
C THR A 225 6.01 10.17 34.85
N GLU A 226 6.39 9.99 36.12
CA GLU A 226 5.73 10.62 37.26
C GLU A 226 6.02 12.13 37.30
N ASN A 227 4.96 12.93 37.38
CA ASN A 227 4.99 14.38 37.41
C ASN A 227 5.00 14.87 38.86
N ALA A 228 5.82 15.87 39.17
CA ALA A 228 5.79 16.51 40.49
C ALA A 228 4.49 17.29 40.68
N ILE A 229 3.78 17.03 41.79
CA ILE A 229 2.53 17.71 42.16
C ILE A 229 2.67 18.48 43.47
N GLN A 230 1.81 19.47 43.69
CA GLN A 230 1.61 20.09 44.99
C GLN A 230 0.20 19.74 45.49
N ILE A 231 0.06 19.30 46.74
CA ILE A 231 -1.25 19.02 47.34
C ILE A 231 -1.49 20.03 48.46
N GLN A 232 -2.55 20.83 48.32
CA GLN A 232 -3.03 21.70 49.38
C GLN A 232 -3.89 20.87 50.35
N GLY A 233 -3.56 20.91 51.65
CA GLY A 233 -4.25 20.14 52.69
C GLY A 233 -3.61 18.79 53.05
N GLU A 234 -2.48 18.41 52.44
CA GLU A 234 -1.84 17.09 52.63
C GLU A 234 -1.48 16.71 54.08
N SER A 235 -1.29 17.68 54.97
CA SER A 235 -0.64 17.48 56.28
C SER A 235 -1.42 16.61 57.27
N ASP A 236 -2.75 16.54 57.17
CA ASP A 236 -3.59 15.79 58.11
C ASP A 236 -3.84 14.32 57.69
N GLY A 237 -3.34 13.93 56.51
CA GLY A 237 -3.47 12.56 55.99
C GLY A 237 -4.85 12.20 55.45
N VAL A 238 -5.76 13.17 55.27
CA VAL A 238 -7.12 12.94 54.77
C VAL A 238 -7.42 13.92 53.63
N PHE A 239 -7.99 13.46 52.51
CA PHE A 239 -8.39 14.36 51.42
C PHE A 239 -9.77 14.99 51.69
N ASN A 240 -9.76 16.16 52.33
CA ASN A 240 -10.94 16.96 52.68
C ASN A 240 -11.55 17.65 51.46
N ASN A 241 -12.73 18.27 51.63
CA ASN A 241 -13.45 18.91 50.52
C ASN A 241 -12.76 20.14 49.95
N GLU A 242 -12.00 20.86 50.77
CA GLU A 242 -11.22 22.05 50.36
C GLU A 242 -9.84 21.68 49.82
N ASP A 243 -9.44 20.41 49.89
CA ASP A 243 -8.15 19.95 49.42
C ASP A 243 -8.14 19.82 47.90
N TYR A 244 -6.98 20.08 47.30
CA TYR A 244 -6.80 19.99 45.86
C TYR A 244 -5.34 19.74 45.49
N ILE A 245 -5.16 19.23 44.28
CA ILE A 245 -3.85 19.00 43.68
C ILE A 245 -3.60 20.10 42.65
N LEU A 246 -2.41 20.69 42.68
CA LEU A 246 -1.88 21.53 41.63
C LEU A 246 -0.77 20.78 40.89
N PHE A 247 -0.77 20.89 39.57
CA PHE A 247 0.31 20.38 38.72
C PHE A 247 0.46 21.26 37.48
N TYR A 248 1.63 21.23 36.87
CA TYR A 248 1.85 21.88 35.58
C TYR A 248 1.59 20.87 34.47
N GLY A 249 0.63 21.18 33.61
CA GLY A 249 0.31 20.39 32.43
C GLY A 249 0.86 21.05 31.18
N GLU A 250 1.50 20.27 30.31
CA GLU A 250 1.88 20.70 28.96
C GLU A 250 0.80 20.25 27.96
N GLY A 251 0.12 21.24 27.37
CA GLY A 251 -0.94 21.05 26.39
C GLY A 251 -0.42 20.76 24.98
N ILE A 252 -1.32 20.81 24.00
CA ILE A 252 -1.04 20.46 22.59
C ILE A 252 -0.53 21.63 21.75
N TYR A 253 -0.63 22.86 22.24
CA TYR A 253 -0.22 24.07 21.52
C TYR A 253 1.25 24.37 21.74
N ASN A 254 2.10 23.95 20.80
CA ASN A 254 3.54 24.15 20.83
C ASN A 254 4.07 24.24 19.40
N TRP A 255 4.99 25.17 19.15
CA TRP A 255 5.73 25.17 17.89
C TRP A 255 6.52 23.87 17.72
N ASN A 256 6.34 23.20 16.59
CA ASN A 256 7.09 22.01 16.18
C ASN A 256 7.91 22.31 14.93
N ASP A 257 9.24 22.29 15.04
CA ASP A 257 10.14 22.59 13.93
C ASP A 257 10.06 21.57 12.77
N GLU A 258 9.75 20.30 13.06
CA GLU A 258 9.66 19.23 12.04
C GLU A 258 8.39 19.34 11.17
N SER A 259 7.34 19.95 11.69
CA SER A 259 6.02 20.05 11.05
C SER A 259 5.62 21.48 10.72
N LEU A 260 6.39 22.47 11.17
CA LEU A 260 6.20 23.91 10.93
C LEU A 260 4.81 24.42 11.36
N THR A 261 4.31 23.94 12.49
CA THR A 261 2.96 24.25 13.03
C THR A 261 3.03 24.49 14.54
N ASN A 262 2.09 25.29 15.08
CA ASN A 262 1.86 25.40 16.52
C ASN A 262 0.86 24.37 17.07
N LEU A 263 0.24 23.58 16.19
CA LEU A 263 -0.79 22.61 16.53
C LEU A 263 -0.20 21.20 16.55
N ASN A 264 -0.68 20.35 17.46
CA ASN A 264 -0.42 18.92 17.36
C ASN A 264 -1.17 18.36 16.15
N LEU A 265 -0.51 17.62 15.24
CA LEU A 265 -1.15 17.11 14.03
C LEU A 265 -2.09 15.94 14.28
N TYR A 266 -1.85 15.16 15.33
CA TYR A 266 -2.42 13.82 15.51
C TYR A 266 -3.54 13.78 16.55
N ASP A 267 -3.50 14.66 17.56
CA ASP A 267 -4.51 14.70 18.63
C ASP A 267 -4.84 16.15 19.02
N SER A 268 -6.01 16.35 19.63
CA SER A 268 -6.44 17.62 20.23
C SER A 268 -6.26 17.64 21.76
N LYS A 269 -5.88 16.51 22.36
CA LYS A 269 -5.83 16.29 23.80
C LYS A 269 -4.44 15.85 24.27
N SER A 270 -4.04 16.33 25.44
CA SER A 270 -2.87 15.85 26.20
C SER A 270 -3.36 15.06 27.41
N TYR A 271 -3.01 13.78 27.51
CA TYR A 271 -3.55 12.89 28.53
C TYR A 271 -2.62 12.69 29.72
N TYR A 272 -3.22 12.65 30.91
CA TYR A 272 -2.58 12.43 32.19
C TYR A 272 -3.32 11.36 32.99
N TYR A 273 -2.62 10.70 33.90
CA TYR A 273 -3.11 9.54 34.63
C TYR A 273 -2.88 9.71 36.13
N ILE A 274 -3.90 9.40 36.92
CA ILE A 274 -3.85 9.38 38.38
C ILE A 274 -3.91 7.94 38.86
N THR A 275 -3.08 7.61 39.83
CA THR A 275 -3.13 6.35 40.57
C THR A 275 -2.85 6.59 42.05
N ILE A 276 -3.27 5.63 42.88
CA ILE A 276 -3.05 5.62 44.32
C ILE A 276 -2.01 4.54 44.60
N GLY A 277 -0.77 4.97 44.84
CA GLY A 277 0.36 4.07 45.05
C GLY A 277 0.45 3.53 46.48
N ASN A 278 1.37 2.58 46.70
CA ASN A 278 1.74 2.14 48.05
C ASN A 278 2.75 3.10 48.70
N ASP A 279 3.60 3.73 47.90
CA ASP A 279 4.59 4.73 48.31
C ASP A 279 4.11 6.15 48.07
N ASN A 280 4.78 7.11 48.70
CA ASN A 280 4.52 8.53 48.48
C ASN A 280 4.74 8.91 47.02
N GLY A 281 3.86 9.78 46.50
CA GLY A 281 4.02 10.37 45.18
C GLY A 281 5.03 11.52 45.16
N LYS A 282 5.48 11.87 43.96
CA LYS A 282 6.42 12.95 43.71
C LYS A 282 5.81 14.30 44.08
N ARG A 283 6.60 15.17 44.72
CA ARG A 283 6.17 16.52 45.15
C ARG A 283 7.05 17.62 44.57
N ILE A 284 6.44 18.76 44.24
CA ILE A 284 7.15 19.97 43.82
C ILE A 284 8.07 20.44 44.95
N GLN A 285 9.36 20.61 44.64
CA GLN A 285 10.39 21.05 45.58
C GLN A 285 10.67 22.56 45.42
N ASN A 286 11.39 23.16 46.36
CA ASN A 286 11.78 24.57 46.26
C ASN A 286 12.89 24.78 45.21
N ILE A 287 12.84 25.89 44.47
CA ILE A 287 13.89 26.27 43.49
C ILE A 287 15.21 26.51 44.25
N PRO A 288 16.32 25.85 43.84
CA PRO A 288 17.65 26.13 44.38
C PRO A 288 18.24 27.38 43.72
N GLU A 289 18.00 28.55 44.30
CA GLU A 289 18.53 29.82 43.77
C GLU A 289 20.05 29.96 43.97
N PRO A 290 20.78 30.55 43.00
CA PRO A 290 22.20 30.84 43.17
C PRO A 290 22.42 31.95 44.22
N THR A 291 23.44 31.77 45.06
CA THR A 291 23.74 32.67 46.18
C THR A 291 24.53 33.92 45.77
N SER A 292 25.28 33.86 44.66
CA SER A 292 26.07 34.99 44.14
C SER A 292 25.19 36.17 43.68
N ALA A 293 25.82 37.34 43.49
CA ALA A 293 25.15 38.53 42.95
C ALA A 293 24.71 38.30 41.49
N SER A 294 23.59 38.91 41.09
CA SER A 294 23.14 38.88 39.70
C SER A 294 24.07 39.71 38.80
N THR A 295 24.38 39.18 37.63
CA THR A 295 25.13 39.86 36.58
C THR A 295 24.21 40.52 35.55
N LEU A 296 22.94 40.11 35.53
CA LEU A 296 21.89 40.65 34.67
C LEU A 296 20.60 40.76 35.48
N ASN A 297 19.95 41.92 35.46
CA ASN A 297 18.63 42.12 36.07
C ASN A 297 17.67 42.50 34.95
N ILE A 298 16.56 41.77 34.84
CA ILE A 298 15.53 42.02 33.82
C ILE A 298 14.16 42.17 34.47
N SER A 299 13.42 43.15 33.97
CA SER A 299 12.01 43.37 34.30
C SER A 299 11.09 43.03 33.12
N THR A 300 11.63 42.43 32.06
CA THR A 300 10.90 42.01 30.85
C THR A 300 11.29 40.59 30.44
N TYR A 301 10.41 39.92 29.70
CA TYR A 301 10.58 38.57 29.18
C TYR A 301 10.14 38.47 27.72
N ASN A 302 10.51 37.38 27.04
CA ASN A 302 9.99 37.12 25.69
C ASN A 302 8.64 36.44 25.78
N ASP A 303 7.63 37.07 25.19
CA ASP A 303 6.25 36.61 25.16
C ASP A 303 5.86 36.23 23.73
N TYR A 304 4.96 35.25 23.61
CA TYR A 304 4.61 34.59 22.35
C TYR A 304 3.12 34.29 22.28
N GLN A 305 2.47 34.77 21.22
CA GLN A 305 1.12 34.37 20.86
C GLN A 305 1.05 34.05 19.36
N PHE A 306 0.09 33.23 18.99
CA PHE A 306 -0.15 32.86 17.60
C PHE A 306 -1.66 32.69 17.33
N HIS A 307 -2.02 32.82 16.05
CA HIS A 307 -3.31 32.41 15.50
C HIS A 307 -3.04 31.39 14.41
N GLU A 308 -3.57 30.19 14.57
CA GLU A 308 -3.42 29.06 13.65
C GLU A 308 -4.59 28.11 13.88
N VAL A 309 -5.26 27.71 12.80
CA VAL A 309 -6.41 26.79 12.84
C VAL A 309 -6.35 25.85 11.63
N ASP A 310 -6.60 24.56 11.84
CA ASP A 310 -6.62 23.57 10.76
C ASP A 310 -8.03 23.41 10.19
N LEU A 311 -8.33 24.06 9.07
CA LEU A 311 -9.65 23.98 8.43
C LEU A 311 -9.62 23.22 7.09
N THR A 312 -8.60 23.47 6.28
CA THR A 312 -8.51 22.95 4.89
C THR A 312 -7.14 22.34 4.62
N ASN A 313 -7.10 21.14 4.05
CA ASN A 313 -5.94 20.65 3.32
C ASN A 313 -6.20 20.90 1.82
N ILE A 314 -5.48 21.85 1.22
CA ILE A 314 -5.82 22.40 -0.11
C ILE A 314 -5.75 21.33 -1.20
N ALA A 315 -4.72 20.47 -1.18
CA ALA A 315 -4.47 19.47 -2.20
C ALA A 315 -4.90 18.05 -1.80
N GLN A 316 -5.42 17.88 -0.57
CA GLN A 316 -5.77 16.59 0.03
C GLN A 316 -4.59 15.61 0.04
N VAL A 317 -3.40 16.12 0.41
CA VAL A 317 -2.15 15.36 0.54
C VAL A 317 -1.30 15.97 1.65
N GLY A 318 -0.36 15.21 2.19
CA GLY A 318 0.61 15.74 3.13
C GLY A 318 -0.02 16.17 4.46
N ARG A 319 0.81 16.64 5.38
CA ARG A 319 0.39 16.99 6.75
C ARG A 319 0.14 18.48 7.00
N GLN A 320 0.26 19.34 6.00
CA GLN A 320 -0.04 20.78 6.14
C GLN A 320 -1.55 21.02 6.03
N TRP A 321 -2.09 21.70 7.04
CA TRP A 321 -3.44 22.23 7.03
C TRP A 321 -3.35 23.76 7.09
N VAL A 322 -4.30 24.43 6.45
CA VAL A 322 -4.44 25.89 6.50
C VAL A 322 -5.80 26.26 7.09
N GLY A 323 -5.88 27.47 7.61
CA GLY A 323 -7.05 28.04 8.24
C GLY A 323 -7.97 28.75 7.26
N GLU A 324 -8.26 30.01 7.57
CA GLU A 324 -9.31 30.80 6.92
C GLU A 324 -9.05 31.00 5.41
N SER A 325 -10.11 30.88 4.61
CA SER A 325 -10.10 31.18 3.17
C SER A 325 -10.53 32.62 2.89
N PHE A 326 -9.91 33.23 1.88
CA PHE A 326 -10.12 34.62 1.45
C PHE A 326 -10.82 34.73 0.09
N ASP A 327 -11.50 33.67 -0.36
CA ASP A 327 -12.24 33.62 -1.62
C ASP A 327 -13.56 34.42 -1.57
N ILE A 328 -14.28 34.35 -0.45
CA ILE A 328 -15.53 35.09 -0.22
C ILE A 328 -15.26 36.41 0.51
N ASN A 329 -14.60 36.35 1.68
CA ASN A 329 -14.22 37.54 2.45
C ASN A 329 -12.71 37.80 2.30
N GLN A 330 -12.38 38.73 1.41
CA GLN A 330 -11.00 39.10 1.08
C GLN A 330 -10.31 39.93 2.16
N ASP A 331 -11.06 40.49 3.13
CA ASP A 331 -10.53 41.31 4.22
C ASP A 331 -10.85 40.66 5.57
N GLN A 332 -9.81 40.22 6.29
CA GLN A 332 -9.97 39.61 7.62
C GLN A 332 -9.00 40.22 8.62
N GLU A 333 -9.44 40.43 9.87
CA GLU A 333 -8.67 41.04 10.95
C GLU A 333 -8.58 40.10 12.16
N PHE A 334 -7.36 39.90 12.65
CA PHE A 334 -7.02 39.02 13.78
C PHE A 334 -6.48 39.85 14.93
N THR A 335 -6.93 39.57 16.15
CA THR A 335 -6.63 40.40 17.34
C THR A 335 -5.85 39.59 18.37
N PHE A 336 -4.81 40.21 18.94
CA PHE A 336 -3.93 39.64 19.97
C PHE A 336 -3.82 40.59 21.16
N ASP A 337 -3.93 40.03 22.37
CA ASP A 337 -3.91 40.80 23.62
C ASP A 337 -2.64 40.52 24.43
N PHE A 338 -1.75 41.51 24.50
CA PHE A 338 -0.54 41.51 25.31
C PHE A 338 -0.66 42.56 26.43
N PRO A 339 -1.36 42.28 27.54
CA PRO A 339 -1.69 43.26 28.57
C PRO A 339 -0.45 43.95 29.19
N ASN A 340 0.69 43.25 29.19
CA ASN A 340 1.94 43.70 29.78
C ASN A 340 3.03 44.06 28.75
N ILE A 341 2.69 44.27 27.48
CA ILE A 341 3.69 44.57 26.45
C ILE A 341 4.58 45.76 26.83
N ASP A 342 5.88 45.64 26.55
CA ASP A 342 6.81 46.76 26.57
C ASP A 342 6.82 47.43 25.19
N SER A 343 5.96 48.44 25.03
CA SER A 343 5.78 49.19 23.78
C SER A 343 7.03 49.98 23.34
N SER A 344 8.10 50.03 24.15
CA SER A 344 9.39 50.58 23.73
C SER A 344 10.19 49.64 22.81
N THR A 345 9.77 48.37 22.75
CA THR A 345 10.40 47.33 21.91
C THR A 345 9.52 47.00 20.71
N LEU A 346 10.16 46.58 19.61
CA LEU A 346 9.45 46.20 18.40
C LEU A 346 8.87 44.78 18.53
N VAL A 347 7.66 44.60 18.03
CA VAL A 347 7.01 43.31 17.84
C VAL A 347 7.60 42.65 16.62
N LYS A 348 7.96 41.37 16.73
CA LYS A 348 8.36 40.54 15.59
C LYS A 348 7.15 39.78 15.07
N LEU A 349 6.88 39.93 13.77
CA LEU A 349 5.75 39.35 13.07
C LEU A 349 6.23 38.27 12.09
N ASN A 350 5.71 37.05 12.22
CA ASN A 350 5.80 36.03 11.17
C ASN A 350 4.40 35.69 10.69
N ILE A 351 4.19 35.63 9.38
CA ILE A 351 2.93 35.17 8.78
C ILE A 351 3.26 34.17 7.68
N SER A 352 2.60 33.03 7.68
CA SER A 352 2.60 32.04 6.60
C SER A 352 1.25 32.07 5.89
N LEU A 353 1.27 32.06 4.55
CA LEU A 353 0.10 32.21 3.70
C LEU A 353 0.21 31.25 2.51
N ALA A 354 -0.93 30.87 1.94
CA ALA A 354 -1.00 30.04 0.74
C ALA A 354 -1.91 30.67 -0.33
N SER A 355 -1.65 30.37 -1.61
CA SER A 355 -2.53 30.73 -2.72
C SER A 355 -2.62 29.61 -3.76
N ALA A 356 -3.85 29.27 -4.13
CA ALA A 356 -4.21 28.37 -5.22
C ALA A 356 -4.91 29.18 -6.32
N ALA A 357 -4.14 29.62 -7.32
CA ALA A 357 -4.63 30.50 -8.38
C ALA A 357 -3.83 30.34 -9.68
N TYR A 358 -4.52 30.36 -10.83
CA TYR A 358 -3.91 30.37 -12.18
C TYR A 358 -3.57 31.78 -12.67
N THR A 359 -3.65 32.78 -11.80
CA THR A 359 -3.17 34.15 -12.02
C THR A 359 -2.29 34.58 -10.85
N PRO A 360 -1.35 35.52 -11.03
CA PRO A 360 -0.62 36.08 -9.90
C PRO A 360 -1.56 36.74 -8.91
N THR A 361 -1.34 36.51 -7.62
CA THR A 361 -2.15 37.06 -6.51
C THR A 361 -1.26 37.57 -5.39
N SER A 362 -1.79 38.34 -4.46
CA SER A 362 -1.03 38.78 -3.31
C SER A 362 -1.87 39.01 -2.06
N PHE A 363 -1.21 39.04 -0.90
CA PHE A 363 -1.78 39.50 0.36
C PHE A 363 -1.10 40.79 0.80
N LYS A 364 -1.89 41.83 1.05
CA LYS A 364 -1.44 43.00 1.80
C LYS A 364 -1.62 42.74 3.29
N VAL A 365 -0.58 43.02 4.07
CA VAL A 365 -0.56 42.85 5.54
C VAL A 365 -0.51 44.21 6.21
N LEU A 366 -1.47 44.47 7.10
CA LEU A 366 -1.47 45.65 7.97
C LEU A 366 -1.38 45.23 9.43
N ALA A 367 -0.58 45.95 10.23
CA ALA A 367 -0.58 45.85 11.69
C ALA A 367 -0.99 47.19 12.28
N ASN A 368 -2.01 47.18 13.15
CA ASN A 368 -2.58 48.38 13.76
C ASN A 368 -2.96 49.47 12.73
N GLY A 369 -3.45 49.06 11.56
CA GLY A 369 -3.81 49.95 10.45
C GLY A 369 -2.64 50.47 9.60
N LEU A 370 -1.39 50.14 9.95
CA LEU A 370 -0.20 50.49 9.17
C LEU A 370 0.19 49.35 8.24
N GLU A 371 0.52 49.65 6.99
CA GLU A 371 1.00 48.66 6.03
C GLU A 371 2.41 48.17 6.39
N ILE A 372 2.55 46.86 6.55
CA ILE A 372 3.80 46.22 6.98
C ILE A 372 4.52 45.55 5.82
N GLY A 373 3.77 45.01 4.87
CA GLY A 373 4.34 44.36 3.70
C GLY A 373 3.28 43.72 2.80
N ASN A 374 3.76 43.19 1.68
CA ASN A 374 2.95 42.47 0.71
C ASN A 374 3.60 41.11 0.42
N VAL A 375 2.80 40.04 0.40
CA VAL A 375 3.23 38.68 0.08
C VAL A 375 2.66 38.31 -1.28
N SER A 376 3.53 38.09 -2.28
CA SER A 376 3.11 37.80 -3.67
C SER A 376 3.24 36.32 -4.00
N PHE A 377 2.34 35.83 -4.86
CA PHE A 377 2.29 34.44 -5.33
C PHE A 377 2.35 34.40 -6.85
N ASN A 378 3.10 33.45 -7.39
CA ASN A 378 3.11 33.14 -8.81
C ASN A 378 1.83 32.40 -9.21
N ALA A 379 1.48 32.47 -10.50
CA ALA A 379 0.38 31.69 -11.06
C ALA A 379 0.74 30.20 -11.15
N LEU A 380 -0.22 29.33 -10.89
CA LEU A 380 -0.13 27.90 -11.17
C LEU A 380 -0.04 27.64 -12.69
N SER A 381 0.61 26.54 -13.04
CA SER A 381 0.65 26.02 -14.42
C SER A 381 -0.26 24.82 -14.54
N THR A 382 -1.04 24.73 -15.62
CA THR A 382 -1.89 23.56 -15.91
C THR A 382 -1.10 22.30 -16.22
N SER A 383 0.20 22.41 -16.52
CA SER A 383 1.09 21.29 -16.80
C SER A 383 1.97 20.86 -15.61
N SER A 384 1.70 21.37 -14.41
CA SER A 384 2.45 21.04 -13.19
C SER A 384 1.58 20.28 -12.19
N ASP A 385 2.20 19.38 -11.43
CA ASP A 385 1.58 18.72 -10.28
C ASP A 385 1.36 19.66 -9.08
N THR A 386 1.95 20.86 -9.10
CA THR A 386 1.80 21.85 -8.02
C THR A 386 0.37 22.36 -7.96
N GLN A 387 -0.27 22.24 -6.79
CA GLN A 387 -1.67 22.60 -6.54
C GLN A 387 -1.82 23.97 -5.86
N TYR A 388 -0.80 24.44 -5.14
CA TYR A 388 -0.75 25.77 -4.53
C TYR A 388 0.68 26.19 -4.21
N PHE A 389 0.88 27.46 -3.89
CA PHE A 389 2.16 27.99 -3.40
C PHE A 389 2.02 28.50 -1.97
N ASN A 390 3.04 28.25 -1.15
CA ASN A 390 3.23 28.88 0.15
C ASN A 390 4.15 30.09 0.01
N ALA A 391 3.87 31.16 0.75
CA ALA A 391 4.75 32.30 0.89
C ALA A 391 4.56 32.97 2.26
N SER A 392 5.58 33.66 2.73
CA SER A 392 5.59 34.30 4.04
C SER A 392 6.16 35.71 3.97
N LEU A 393 5.87 36.51 5.00
CA LEU A 393 6.61 37.75 5.21
C LEU A 393 8.08 37.43 5.58
N PRO A 394 9.03 38.34 5.28
CA PRO A 394 10.41 38.19 5.76
C PRO A 394 10.47 37.93 7.26
N THR A 395 11.32 37.00 7.70
CA THR A 395 11.40 36.47 9.07
C THR A 395 11.88 37.48 10.12
N ASN A 396 12.16 38.71 9.72
CA ASN A 396 12.65 39.83 10.51
C ASN A 396 11.74 41.08 10.35
N THR A 397 10.53 40.88 9.84
CA THR A 397 9.47 41.89 9.83
C THR A 397 9.13 42.31 11.26
N THR A 398 9.14 43.62 11.51
CA THR A 398 8.87 44.19 12.83
C THR A 398 8.00 45.44 12.77
N PHE A 399 7.28 45.75 13.84
CA PHE A 399 6.45 46.95 13.97
C PHE A 399 6.29 47.37 15.44
N THR A 400 5.78 48.59 15.68
CA THR A 400 5.52 49.08 17.04
C THR A 400 4.25 48.45 17.61
N GLY A 401 4.37 47.76 18.75
CA GLY A 401 3.26 47.09 19.42
C GLY A 401 2.45 47.98 20.36
N THR A 402 1.21 47.57 20.58
CA THR A 402 0.27 48.09 21.59
C THR A 402 -0.27 46.92 22.40
N SER A 403 -0.97 47.17 23.52
CA SER A 403 -1.53 46.09 24.34
C SER A 403 -2.56 45.24 23.59
N ASN A 404 -3.29 45.85 22.65
CA ASN A 404 -4.14 45.17 21.69
C ASN A 404 -3.50 45.34 20.31
N ILE A 405 -3.10 44.24 19.68
CA ILE A 405 -2.49 44.21 18.35
C ILE A 405 -3.51 43.67 17.36
N LYS A 406 -3.72 44.37 16.26
CA LYS A 406 -4.60 43.96 15.16
C LYS A 406 -3.80 43.70 13.91
N ILE A 407 -3.90 42.49 13.38
CA ILE A 407 -3.29 42.11 12.10
C ILE A 407 -4.42 41.94 11.08
N LYS A 408 -4.45 42.81 10.08
CA LYS A 408 -5.40 42.73 8.97
C LYS A 408 -4.71 42.16 7.72
N LEU A 409 -5.34 41.16 7.12
CA LEU A 409 -4.94 40.56 5.86
C LEU A 409 -5.97 40.92 4.79
N SER A 410 -5.48 41.44 3.66
CA SER A 410 -6.31 41.77 2.49
C SER A 410 -5.81 41.02 1.26
N TYR A 411 -6.60 40.06 0.77
CA TYR A 411 -6.26 39.25 -0.40
C TYR A 411 -6.64 39.93 -1.71
N ASN A 412 -5.68 40.07 -2.61
CA ASN A 412 -5.90 40.54 -3.97
C ASN A 412 -5.91 39.34 -4.93
N ASN A 413 -7.10 38.95 -5.37
CA ASN A 413 -7.32 37.87 -6.32
C ASN A 413 -7.12 38.29 -7.80
N ASN A 414 -6.66 39.52 -8.04
CA ASN A 414 -6.46 40.13 -9.36
C ASN A 414 -7.71 40.07 -10.27
N GLY A 415 -8.91 40.15 -9.67
CA GLY A 415 -10.18 40.15 -10.38
C GLY A 415 -10.68 38.78 -10.84
N VAL A 416 -10.02 37.68 -10.46
CA VAL A 416 -10.43 36.30 -10.81
C VAL A 416 -11.15 35.65 -9.62
N PRO A 417 -12.48 35.43 -9.69
CA PRO A 417 -13.24 34.87 -8.55
C PRO A 417 -12.84 33.45 -8.14
N GLY A 418 -12.20 32.68 -9.03
CA GLY A 418 -11.73 31.33 -8.75
C GLY A 418 -10.40 31.25 -8.01
N SER A 419 -9.68 32.37 -7.85
CA SER A 419 -8.39 32.42 -7.14
C SER A 419 -8.62 32.40 -5.64
N LYS A 420 -7.98 31.45 -4.94
CA LYS A 420 -8.18 31.24 -3.50
C LYS A 420 -6.91 31.53 -2.71
N GLY A 421 -7.02 32.39 -1.70
CA GLY A 421 -5.97 32.66 -0.71
C GLY A 421 -6.34 32.04 0.64
N PHE A 422 -5.33 31.63 1.41
CA PHE A 422 -5.50 31.02 2.72
C PHE A 422 -4.49 31.54 3.74
N LEU A 423 -4.92 31.63 4.99
CA LEU A 423 -4.04 31.85 6.14
C LEU A 423 -3.55 30.50 6.69
N ASP A 424 -2.25 30.32 6.85
CA ASP A 424 -1.67 29.20 7.59
C ASP A 424 -1.55 29.60 9.07
N TYR A 425 -0.66 30.55 9.39
CA TYR A 425 -0.56 31.10 10.75
C TYR A 425 -0.11 32.56 10.81
N ILE A 426 -0.41 33.19 11.94
CA ILE A 426 0.16 34.47 12.38
C ILE A 426 0.87 34.23 13.71
N GLN A 427 2.12 34.67 13.84
CA GLN A 427 2.90 34.57 15.07
C GLN A 427 3.46 35.94 15.48
N LEU A 428 3.31 36.26 16.76
CA LEU A 428 3.81 37.47 17.37
C LEU A 428 4.78 37.13 18.49
N LYS A 429 6.00 37.64 18.39
CA LYS A 429 6.99 37.63 19.48
C LYS A 429 7.21 39.05 19.97
N VAL A 430 6.99 39.28 21.27
CA VAL A 430 7.09 40.61 21.90
C VAL A 430 7.96 40.55 23.15
N LYS A 431 8.37 41.70 23.67
CA LYS A 431 8.80 41.80 25.07
C LYS A 431 7.63 42.22 25.92
N SER A 432 7.37 41.47 26.99
CA SER A 432 6.36 41.79 28.00
C SER A 432 7.04 42.06 29.34
N LYS A 433 6.46 42.93 30.16
CA LYS A 433 6.94 43.25 31.51
C LYS A 433 6.60 42.13 32.48
N LEU A 434 7.51 41.83 33.40
CA LEU A 434 7.28 40.95 34.56
C LEU A 434 6.38 41.67 35.57
N LEU A 435 5.09 41.74 35.26
CA LEU A 435 4.07 42.48 35.99
C LEU A 435 2.86 41.58 36.27
N GLY A 436 2.38 41.52 37.51
CA GLY A 436 1.15 40.80 37.83
C GLY A 436 -0.09 41.47 37.22
N PHE A 437 -0.99 40.68 36.63
CA PHE A 437 -2.20 41.20 35.96
C PHE A 437 -3.46 40.33 36.13
N GLY A 438 -3.48 39.41 37.11
CA GLY A 438 -4.66 38.60 37.42
C GLY A 438 -4.75 37.26 36.69
N LYS A 439 -3.70 36.87 35.94
CA LYS A 439 -3.62 35.60 35.22
C LYS A 439 -2.28 34.92 35.42
N GLN A 440 -2.23 33.61 35.22
CA GLN A 440 -0.96 32.90 35.09
C GLN A 440 -0.32 33.20 33.73
N PHE A 441 1.01 33.28 33.67
CA PHE A 441 1.73 33.52 32.41
C PHE A 441 3.11 32.88 32.40
N HIS A 442 3.47 32.31 31.25
CA HIS A 442 4.80 31.78 30.98
C HIS A 442 5.80 32.91 30.75
N PHE A 443 7.04 32.72 31.19
CA PHE A 443 8.12 33.65 30.89
C PHE A 443 9.47 32.94 30.71
N GLN A 444 10.29 33.50 29.83
CA GLN A 444 11.66 33.04 29.57
C GLN A 444 12.53 34.19 29.03
N TYR A 445 13.85 33.99 29.08
CA TYR A 445 14.84 34.86 28.45
C TYR A 445 15.59 34.09 27.35
N ASP A 446 15.30 34.34 26.09
CA ASP A 446 15.77 33.55 24.93
C ASP A 446 17.30 33.57 24.76
N GLN A 447 17.96 34.61 25.25
CA GLN A 447 19.43 34.73 25.22
C GLN A 447 20.11 34.07 26.42
N SER A 448 19.36 33.40 27.30
CA SER A 448 19.93 32.75 28.50
C SER A 448 20.92 31.64 28.16
N GLY A 449 20.69 30.88 27.09
CA GLY A 449 21.58 29.80 26.66
C GLY A 449 22.91 30.26 26.06
N SER A 450 22.98 31.49 25.54
CA SER A 450 24.20 32.08 24.97
C SER A 450 24.89 33.09 25.88
N SER A 451 24.35 33.33 27.08
CA SER A 451 24.89 34.22 28.11
C SER A 451 25.45 33.41 29.27
N LEU A 452 26.42 33.97 30.01
CA LEU A 452 26.97 33.37 31.24
C LEU A 452 26.69 34.29 32.44
N GLY A 453 26.68 33.73 33.65
CA GLY A 453 26.45 34.46 34.90
C GLY A 453 25.11 34.13 35.55
N ILE A 454 24.54 35.09 36.28
CA ILE A 454 23.29 34.92 37.04
C ILE A 454 22.30 36.01 36.63
N ILE A 455 21.09 35.60 36.30
CA ILE A 455 19.98 36.49 35.97
C ILE A 455 19.05 36.65 37.17
N SER A 456 18.58 37.87 37.42
CA SER A 456 17.44 38.18 38.30
C SER A 456 16.24 38.56 37.43
N TYR A 457 15.14 37.83 37.58
CA TYR A 457 13.83 38.18 37.03
C TYR A 457 13.08 38.99 38.07
N ASP A 458 12.91 40.29 37.84
CA ASP A 458 12.35 41.22 38.82
C ASP A 458 10.89 41.55 38.48
N PHE A 459 9.98 41.10 39.34
CA PHE A 459 8.53 41.28 39.22
C PHE A 459 8.03 42.50 39.98
N SER A 460 7.03 43.16 39.40
CA SER A 460 6.25 44.24 40.03
C SER A 460 4.75 43.91 40.03
N ASN A 461 3.96 44.60 40.85
CA ASN A 461 2.54 44.27 41.08
C ASN A 461 2.33 42.78 41.41
N ALA A 462 3.27 42.20 42.17
CA ALA A 462 3.39 40.76 42.36
C ALA A 462 2.53 40.22 43.52
N ALA A 463 1.75 41.06 44.21
CA ALA A 463 1.03 40.67 45.42
C ALA A 463 0.08 39.46 45.20
N ASN A 464 -0.51 39.33 44.01
CA ASN A 464 -1.38 38.20 43.64
C ASN A 464 -0.63 37.04 42.97
N ILE A 465 0.64 37.23 42.58
CA ILE A 465 1.50 36.15 42.10
C ILE A 465 1.91 35.36 43.33
N SER A 466 1.22 34.25 43.57
CA SER A 466 1.45 33.39 44.74
C SER A 466 2.78 32.62 44.67
N GLN A 467 3.16 32.18 43.47
CA GLN A 467 4.31 31.33 43.24
C GLN A 467 4.89 31.54 41.84
N ILE A 468 6.18 31.26 41.68
CA ILE A 468 6.82 31.03 40.38
C ILE A 468 7.30 29.59 40.32
N TRP A 469 7.00 28.90 39.23
CA TRP A 469 7.50 27.55 38.99
C TRP A 469 8.54 27.51 37.87
N ASP A 470 9.64 26.76 38.06
CA ASP A 470 10.55 26.33 37.00
C ASP A 470 9.96 25.08 36.35
N ILE A 471 9.61 25.20 35.08
CA ILE A 471 8.95 24.19 34.24
C ILE A 471 9.85 23.76 33.09
N THR A 472 11.17 23.97 33.22
CA THR A 472 12.15 23.57 32.21
C THR A 472 12.14 22.04 32.02
N ASP A 473 12.03 21.30 33.13
CA ASP A 473 11.76 19.86 33.15
C ASP A 473 10.31 19.61 33.58
N LEU A 474 9.50 19.11 32.65
CA LEU A 474 8.08 18.83 32.86
C LEU A 474 7.82 17.89 34.05
N TYR A 475 8.76 16.98 34.33
CA TYR A 475 8.59 15.95 35.36
C TYR A 475 9.09 16.40 36.72
N ASN A 476 10.04 17.33 36.76
CA ASN A 476 10.73 17.82 37.96
C ASN A 476 10.50 19.33 38.14
N VAL A 477 9.23 19.72 38.33
CA VAL A 477 8.87 21.13 38.58
C VAL A 477 9.35 21.58 39.95
N PHE A 478 9.92 22.78 40.02
CA PHE A 478 10.34 23.44 41.26
C PHE A 478 9.56 24.73 41.48
N LYS A 479 9.35 25.15 42.72
CA LYS A 479 8.61 26.38 43.07
C LYS A 479 9.43 27.38 43.88
N LYS A 480 9.07 28.66 43.77
CA LYS A 480 9.42 29.72 44.70
C LYS A 480 8.14 30.42 45.14
N GLU A 481 7.88 30.46 46.44
CA GLU A 481 6.69 31.08 47.00
C GLU A 481 6.88 32.58 47.19
N ASN A 482 5.81 33.35 46.97
CA ASN A 482 5.75 34.77 47.26
C ASN A 482 4.81 35.00 48.45
N ASN A 483 5.34 35.55 49.53
CA ASN A 483 4.57 35.86 50.74
C ASN A 483 3.81 37.20 50.59
N ASN A 484 3.00 37.32 49.54
CA ASN A 484 2.21 38.51 49.18
C ASN A 484 3.05 39.79 49.00
N LEU A 485 4.31 39.67 48.58
CA LEU A 485 5.16 40.83 48.31
C LEU A 485 4.75 41.48 46.99
N ASN A 486 4.67 42.81 46.99
CA ASN A 486 4.35 43.59 45.79
C ASN A 486 5.50 43.63 44.77
N THR A 487 6.74 43.45 45.25
CA THR A 487 7.95 43.25 44.43
C THR A 487 8.54 41.90 44.79
N PHE A 488 8.79 41.07 43.79
CA PHE A 488 9.26 39.70 43.95
C PHE A 488 10.35 39.43 42.91
N SER A 489 11.35 38.62 43.22
CA SER A 489 12.37 38.28 42.23
C SER A 489 12.71 36.81 42.22
N LEU A 490 13.26 36.32 41.12
CA LEU A 490 13.79 34.96 40.99
C LEU A 490 15.21 35.05 40.42
N LYS A 491 16.17 34.40 41.08
CA LYS A 491 17.52 34.23 40.55
C LYS A 491 17.69 32.88 39.86
N ALA A 492 18.38 32.87 38.72
CA ALA A 492 18.74 31.64 38.01
C ALA A 492 20.13 31.75 37.35
N ASN A 493 20.78 30.61 37.12
CA ASN A 493 22.02 30.55 36.34
C ASN A 493 21.72 30.75 34.84
N LEU A 494 22.60 31.48 34.16
CA LEU A 494 22.66 31.56 32.70
C LEU A 494 23.53 30.41 32.14
N GLY A 495 23.40 30.12 30.85
CA GLY A 495 24.11 29.04 30.14
C GLY A 495 23.18 27.96 29.56
N GLU A 496 21.90 27.98 29.91
CA GLU A 496 20.86 27.13 29.34
C GLU A 496 19.53 27.89 29.26
N LEU A 497 18.66 27.50 28.32
CA LEU A 497 17.32 28.08 28.22
C LEU A 497 16.41 27.47 29.29
N ARG A 498 15.94 28.31 30.22
CA ARG A 498 14.98 27.93 31.25
C ARG A 498 13.61 28.54 31.00
N LYS A 499 12.56 27.77 31.33
CA LYS A 499 11.15 28.14 31.17
C LYS A 499 10.50 28.22 32.54
N TYR A 500 9.73 29.27 32.77
CA TYR A 500 9.05 29.50 34.04
C TYR A 500 7.58 29.85 33.83
N ILE A 501 6.78 29.71 34.89
CA ILE A 501 5.40 30.20 34.94
C ILE A 501 5.15 30.96 36.24
N ALA A 502 4.57 32.15 36.15
CA ALA A 502 4.09 32.91 37.29
C ALA A 502 2.61 32.59 37.54
N ILE A 503 2.22 32.38 38.80
CA ILE A 503 0.95 31.75 39.16
C ILE A 503 0.07 32.71 39.98
N ASP A 504 -1.08 33.08 39.41
CA ASP A 504 -2.19 33.72 40.12
C ASP A 504 -3.23 32.66 40.51
N PRO A 505 -3.56 32.48 41.81
CA PRO A 505 -4.53 31.46 42.25
C PRO A 505 -5.95 31.62 41.68
N ASN A 506 -6.31 32.80 41.18
CA ASN A 506 -7.63 33.03 40.57
C ASN A 506 -7.74 32.48 39.15
N ASP A 507 -6.63 32.08 38.54
CA ASP A 507 -6.56 31.63 37.14
C ASP A 507 -6.04 30.19 36.99
N TYR A 508 -6.29 29.34 37.99
CA TYR A 508 -6.02 27.90 37.82
C TYR A 508 -6.94 27.30 36.76
N TYR A 509 -6.36 26.51 35.86
CA TYR A 509 -7.14 25.76 34.88
C TYR A 509 -7.79 24.52 35.49
N SER A 510 -8.86 24.03 34.87
CA SER A 510 -9.54 22.79 35.27
C SER A 510 -9.39 21.73 34.18
N PRO A 511 -9.01 20.48 34.54
CA PRO A 511 -8.91 19.39 33.58
C PRO A 511 -10.29 18.93 33.10
N SER A 512 -10.29 18.19 31.99
CA SER A 512 -11.49 17.54 31.44
C SER A 512 -11.34 16.02 31.46
N LYS A 513 -12.46 15.29 31.38
CA LYS A 513 -12.47 13.83 31.38
C LYS A 513 -13.33 13.27 30.25
N GLU A 514 -13.04 12.03 29.88
CA GLU A 514 -13.87 11.26 28.96
C GLU A 514 -14.84 10.36 29.73
N ASN A 515 -15.88 9.85 29.05
CA ASN A 515 -16.88 8.98 29.65
C ASN A 515 -16.27 7.72 30.30
N LYS A 516 -15.17 7.19 29.75
CA LYS A 516 -14.38 6.10 30.33
C LYS A 516 -13.07 6.64 30.87
N SER A 517 -13.07 7.03 32.15
CA SER A 517 -11.86 7.57 32.80
C SER A 517 -10.97 6.47 33.38
N LYS A 518 -11.52 5.36 33.88
CA LYS A 518 -10.71 4.21 34.31
C LYS A 518 -10.19 3.43 33.10
N ILE A 519 -8.88 3.24 33.01
CA ILE A 519 -8.25 2.49 31.90
C ILE A 519 -7.95 1.05 32.31
N ILE A 520 -7.84 0.17 31.31
CA ILE A 520 -7.43 -1.22 31.48
C ILE A 520 -5.89 -1.24 31.51
N ASN A 521 -5.32 -2.08 32.36
CA ASN A 521 -3.87 -2.24 32.43
C ASN A 521 -3.32 -2.83 31.13
N THR A 522 -2.20 -2.28 30.66
CA THR A 522 -1.50 -2.70 29.44
C THR A 522 -0.04 -2.94 29.76
N ASN A 523 0.58 -3.91 29.07
CA ASN A 523 1.97 -4.27 29.32
C ASN A 523 2.67 -4.87 28.09
N ILE A 524 2.57 -4.21 26.93
CA ILE A 524 3.27 -4.59 25.70
C ILE A 524 4.77 -4.74 26.01
N LYS A 525 5.38 -3.75 26.66
CA LYS A 525 6.83 -3.76 26.96
C LYS A 525 7.26 -5.00 27.75
N GLY A 526 6.49 -5.43 28.74
CA GLY A 526 6.82 -6.61 29.54
C GLY A 526 6.45 -7.96 28.92
N THR A 527 5.44 -8.00 28.04
CA THR A 527 4.77 -9.26 27.65
C THR A 527 4.81 -9.59 26.17
N VAL A 528 5.19 -8.66 25.28
CA VAL A 528 5.12 -8.88 23.82
C VAL A 528 5.94 -10.10 23.37
N PHE A 529 7.08 -10.35 24.01
CA PHE A 529 7.95 -11.50 23.78
C PHE A 529 7.55 -12.77 24.55
N GLN A 530 6.48 -12.76 25.33
CA GLN A 530 6.04 -13.94 26.07
C GLN A 530 5.14 -14.82 25.19
N ASN A 531 5.41 -16.12 25.17
CA ASN A 531 4.48 -17.10 24.61
C ASN A 531 3.34 -17.42 25.60
N SER A 532 2.45 -18.34 25.24
CA SER A 532 1.32 -18.77 26.09
C SER A 532 1.73 -19.34 27.46
N GLN A 533 2.99 -19.74 27.63
CA GLN A 533 3.57 -20.28 28.87
C GLN A 533 4.42 -19.24 29.62
N GLY A 534 4.44 -17.97 29.17
CA GLY A 534 5.22 -16.91 29.78
C GLY A 534 6.73 -16.95 29.46
N GLN A 535 7.16 -17.77 28.50
CA GLN A 535 8.57 -17.87 28.11
C GLN A 535 8.91 -16.91 26.97
N PHE A 536 10.15 -16.41 26.94
CA PHE A 536 10.63 -15.55 25.87
C PHE A 536 10.60 -16.26 24.51
N GLN A 537 10.08 -15.58 23.50
CA GLN A 537 10.03 -16.04 22.11
C GLN A 537 10.13 -14.83 21.16
N ASP A 538 11.13 -14.84 20.27
CA ASP A 538 11.29 -13.81 19.23
C ASP A 538 10.11 -13.78 18.28
N ILE A 539 9.80 -12.58 17.76
CA ILE A 539 8.60 -12.32 16.94
C ILE A 539 9.03 -12.17 15.49
N ASP A 540 8.42 -12.94 14.59
CA ASP A 540 8.71 -12.87 13.15
C ASP A 540 7.83 -11.83 12.44
N TYR A 541 6.59 -11.66 12.93
CA TYR A 541 5.54 -10.89 12.27
C TYR A 541 4.64 -10.19 13.31
N VAL A 542 4.43 -8.88 13.15
CA VAL A 542 3.44 -8.10 13.91
C VAL A 542 2.33 -7.60 12.99
N ILE A 543 1.09 -7.74 13.45
CA ILE A 543 -0.11 -7.13 12.84
C ILE A 543 -0.58 -6.00 13.75
N ILE A 544 -0.59 -4.78 13.23
CA ILE A 544 -1.01 -3.56 13.94
C ILE A 544 -2.41 -3.17 13.46
N THR A 545 -3.35 -3.01 14.39
CA THR A 545 -4.76 -2.84 14.06
C THR A 545 -5.50 -2.10 15.18
N PRO A 546 -6.65 -1.42 14.96
CA PRO A 546 -7.48 -0.94 16.06
C PRO A 546 -8.21 -2.09 16.78
N GLU A 547 -8.61 -1.90 18.04
CA GLU A 547 -9.31 -2.94 18.83
C GLU A 547 -10.55 -3.50 18.13
N VAL A 548 -11.29 -2.65 17.39
CA VAL A 548 -12.48 -3.05 16.62
C VAL A 548 -12.20 -4.12 15.56
N LEU A 549 -10.99 -4.17 15.00
CA LEU A 549 -10.59 -5.15 13.97
C LEU A 549 -9.73 -6.28 14.52
N ARG A 550 -9.42 -6.29 15.83
CA ARG A 550 -8.50 -7.25 16.46
C ARG A 550 -8.85 -8.71 16.18
N GLN A 551 -10.14 -9.07 16.18
CA GLN A 551 -10.56 -10.46 15.93
C GLN A 551 -10.23 -10.93 14.50
N HIS A 552 -10.38 -10.05 13.50
CA HIS A 552 -10.03 -10.37 12.11
C HIS A 552 -8.51 -10.40 11.92
N ALA A 553 -7.78 -9.46 12.51
CA ALA A 553 -6.32 -9.51 12.53
C ALA A 553 -5.80 -10.81 13.16
N GLU A 554 -6.43 -11.29 14.24
CA GLU A 554 -6.08 -12.57 14.86
C GLU A 554 -6.40 -13.78 13.96
N LYS A 555 -7.45 -13.70 13.13
CA LYS A 555 -7.74 -14.72 12.09
C LYS A 555 -6.60 -14.81 11.07
N LEU A 556 -6.06 -13.67 10.60
CA LEU A 556 -4.87 -13.65 9.74
C LEU A 556 -3.62 -14.15 10.47
N ALA A 557 -3.41 -13.73 11.72
CA ALA A 557 -2.29 -14.20 12.54
C ALA A 557 -2.28 -15.73 12.68
N ASN A 558 -3.46 -16.32 12.95
CA ASN A 558 -3.62 -17.77 13.06
C ASN A 558 -3.31 -18.50 11.75
N PHE A 559 -3.72 -17.94 10.61
CA PHE A 559 -3.34 -18.47 9.30
C PHE A 559 -1.81 -18.57 9.17
N HIS A 560 -1.05 -17.51 9.48
CA HIS A 560 0.41 -17.56 9.36
C HIS A 560 1.12 -18.43 10.41
N ARG A 561 0.56 -18.54 11.63
CA ARG A 561 1.09 -19.48 12.63
C ARG A 561 0.98 -20.92 12.15
N ILE A 562 -0.09 -21.28 11.44
CA ILE A 562 -0.35 -22.64 10.94
C ILE A 562 0.33 -22.88 9.59
N ASN A 563 0.12 -22.00 8.62
CA ASN A 563 0.52 -22.19 7.23
C ASN A 563 1.96 -21.74 6.94
N SER A 564 2.46 -20.73 7.67
CA SER A 564 3.79 -20.13 7.46
C SER A 564 4.79 -20.44 8.57
N ASN A 565 4.33 -21.03 9.69
CA ASN A 565 5.14 -21.31 10.88
C ASN A 565 5.86 -20.06 11.43
N LEU A 566 5.19 -18.91 11.40
CA LEU A 566 5.69 -17.64 11.93
C LEU A 566 5.19 -17.41 13.36
N ASN A 567 6.03 -16.85 14.25
CA ASN A 567 5.54 -16.30 15.51
C ASN A 567 4.90 -14.93 15.29
N VAL A 568 3.56 -14.91 15.25
CA VAL A 568 2.78 -13.71 14.94
C VAL A 568 2.17 -13.10 16.20
N LYS A 569 2.30 -11.77 16.35
CA LYS A 569 1.66 -10.97 17.41
C LYS A 569 0.68 -9.95 16.82
N THR A 570 -0.53 -9.91 17.35
CA THR A 570 -1.52 -8.86 17.04
C THR A 570 -1.45 -7.81 18.14
N ILE A 571 -1.21 -6.54 17.79
CA ILE A 571 -1.05 -5.43 18.73
C ILE A 571 -2.01 -4.31 18.35
N THR A 572 -2.71 -3.75 19.35
CA THR A 572 -3.74 -2.74 19.11
C THR A 572 -3.20 -1.32 19.17
N LEU A 573 -3.73 -0.43 18.34
CA LEU A 573 -3.38 1.00 18.37
C LEU A 573 -3.61 1.61 19.76
N GLU A 574 -4.71 1.27 20.41
CA GLU A 574 -5.07 1.77 21.74
C GLU A 574 -4.02 1.40 22.80
N SER A 575 -3.49 0.18 22.77
CA SER A 575 -2.44 -0.25 23.69
C SER A 575 -1.09 0.39 23.36
N ILE A 576 -0.75 0.54 22.07
CA ILE A 576 0.45 1.25 21.62
C ILE A 576 0.42 2.70 22.10
N TYR A 577 -0.68 3.42 21.88
CA TYR A 577 -0.76 4.83 22.27
C TYR A 577 -0.63 5.00 23.78
N GLN A 578 -1.30 4.16 24.59
CA GLN A 578 -1.19 4.22 26.05
C GLN A 578 0.27 4.12 26.54
N GLU A 579 1.05 3.16 26.02
CA GLU A 579 2.41 2.92 26.50
C GLU A 579 3.48 3.77 25.82
N PHE A 580 3.32 4.12 24.54
CA PHE A 580 4.39 4.75 23.76
C PHE A 580 4.18 6.24 23.51
N SER A 581 3.01 6.81 23.81
CA SER A 581 2.73 8.24 23.55
C SER A 581 2.06 8.99 24.69
N SER A 582 1.84 8.35 25.85
CA SER A 582 0.96 8.86 26.92
C SER A 582 -0.54 8.83 26.56
N GLY A 583 -0.95 8.01 25.59
CA GLY A 583 -2.35 7.77 25.24
C GLY A 583 -2.91 8.61 24.08
N LYS A 584 -2.09 9.45 23.44
CA LYS A 584 -2.48 10.25 22.29
C LYS A 584 -2.27 9.47 20.99
N GLN A 585 -3.11 9.70 19.99
CA GLN A 585 -2.78 9.20 18.66
C GLN A 585 -1.48 9.86 18.19
N ASP A 586 -0.48 9.09 17.74
CA ASP A 586 0.76 9.61 17.17
C ASP A 586 1.44 8.50 16.35
N ILE A 587 1.84 8.81 15.11
CA ILE A 587 2.46 7.82 14.21
C ILE A 587 3.82 7.33 14.76
N ALA A 588 4.58 8.18 15.43
CA ALA A 588 5.88 7.79 15.98
C ALA A 588 5.73 6.81 17.15
N ALA A 589 4.55 6.74 17.80
CA ALA A 589 4.27 5.72 18.82
C ALA A 589 4.24 4.30 18.22
N ILE A 590 3.66 4.16 17.02
CA ILE A 590 3.60 2.91 16.27
C ILE A 590 5.02 2.49 15.87
N ARG A 591 5.80 3.40 15.29
CA ARG A 591 7.21 3.17 14.96
C ARG A 591 8.02 2.79 16.19
N ASN A 592 7.86 3.50 17.31
CA ASN A 592 8.60 3.22 18.54
C ASN A 592 8.25 1.84 19.12
N CYS A 593 7.01 1.38 19.00
CA CYS A 593 6.63 0.01 19.35
C CYS A 593 7.32 -1.03 18.47
N ILE A 594 7.37 -0.82 17.15
CA ILE A 594 8.06 -1.72 16.21
C ILE A 594 9.58 -1.72 16.49
N LYS A 595 10.20 -0.55 16.68
CA LYS A 595 11.62 -0.41 17.05
C LYS A 595 11.93 -1.09 18.38
N TYR A 596 11.04 -0.97 19.37
CA TYR A 596 11.16 -1.68 20.63
C TYR A 596 11.24 -3.20 20.44
N ILE A 597 10.42 -3.77 19.54
CA ILE A 597 10.44 -5.20 19.19
C ILE A 597 11.73 -5.53 18.42
N TYR A 598 12.12 -4.72 17.44
CA TYR A 598 13.32 -4.93 16.64
C TYR A 598 14.62 -4.91 17.47
N ASP A 599 14.75 -4.00 18.44
CA ASP A 599 15.94 -3.87 19.27
C ASP A 599 16.03 -4.91 20.39
N ASN A 600 14.89 -5.50 20.80
CA ASN A 600 14.82 -6.50 21.87
C ASN A 600 14.85 -7.96 21.43
N ALA A 601 14.93 -8.25 20.12
CA ALA A 601 15.21 -9.60 19.63
C ALA A 601 16.46 -10.21 20.30
N SER A 602 16.46 -11.53 20.46
CA SER A 602 17.54 -12.28 21.10
C SER A 602 18.87 -12.18 20.36
N SER A 603 18.82 -12.05 19.02
CA SER A 603 19.96 -11.84 18.14
C SER A 603 19.56 -11.08 16.86
N PRO A 604 20.50 -10.48 16.11
CA PRO A 604 20.19 -9.72 14.89
C PRO A 604 19.49 -10.54 13.78
N ASP A 605 19.72 -11.84 13.69
CA ASP A 605 19.05 -12.76 12.74
C ASP A 605 17.63 -13.16 13.16
N LYS A 606 17.26 -12.90 14.42
CA LYS A 606 15.93 -13.15 15.00
C LYS A 606 15.04 -11.91 15.10
N ARG A 607 15.48 -10.82 14.47
CA ARG A 607 14.70 -9.59 14.39
C ARG A 607 13.44 -9.80 13.55
N ILE A 608 12.38 -9.08 13.95
CA ILE A 608 11.11 -9.05 13.24
C ILE A 608 11.31 -8.81 11.74
N ARG A 609 10.57 -9.56 10.92
CA ARG A 609 10.70 -9.58 9.46
C ARG A 609 9.55 -8.88 8.76
N TYR A 610 8.35 -8.95 9.34
CA TYR A 610 7.12 -8.47 8.73
C TYR A 610 6.33 -7.55 9.66
N VAL A 611 5.79 -6.46 9.11
CA VAL A 611 4.82 -5.58 9.76
C VAL A 611 3.62 -5.41 8.84
N ASN A 612 2.43 -5.76 9.32
CA ASN A 612 1.17 -5.51 8.62
C ASN A 612 0.41 -4.39 9.29
N LEU A 613 0.09 -3.37 8.50
CA LEU A 613 -0.79 -2.28 8.87
C LEU A 613 -2.21 -2.69 8.45
N PHE A 614 -2.95 -3.27 9.39
CA PHE A 614 -4.25 -3.87 9.16
C PHE A 614 -5.35 -2.82 9.34
N GLY A 615 -5.46 -1.96 8.33
CA GLY A 615 -6.39 -0.86 8.27
C GLY A 615 -6.04 0.13 7.15
N ASP A 616 -7.06 0.80 6.66
CA ASP A 616 -6.92 1.91 5.71
C ASP A 616 -6.29 3.17 6.37
N ALA A 617 -5.91 4.17 5.58
CA ALA A 617 -5.29 5.41 6.08
C ALA A 617 -5.93 6.67 5.47
N SER A 618 -5.60 7.83 6.03
CA SER A 618 -5.95 9.12 5.45
C SER A 618 -4.92 10.19 5.77
N PHE A 619 -4.80 11.20 4.89
CA PHE A 619 -4.08 12.44 5.17
C PHE A 619 -4.65 13.22 6.39
N ASP A 620 -5.89 12.94 6.79
CA ASP A 620 -6.55 13.58 7.93
C ASP A 620 -6.51 12.70 9.19
N TYR A 621 -5.52 12.93 10.04
CA TYR A 621 -5.39 12.16 11.29
C TYR A 621 -6.53 12.37 12.29
N LYS A 622 -7.18 13.55 12.29
CA LYS A 622 -8.16 13.92 13.35
C LYS A 622 -9.62 13.79 12.93
N LYS A 623 -9.91 13.21 11.76
CA LYS A 623 -11.29 13.00 11.30
C LYS A 623 -12.10 14.30 11.17
N ARG A 624 -11.43 15.33 10.64
CA ARG A 624 -12.00 16.62 10.21
C ARG A 624 -12.91 16.46 8.98
N ILE A 625 -12.61 15.56 8.06
CA ILE A 625 -13.42 15.30 6.85
C ILE A 625 -14.46 14.20 7.07
N THR A 626 -15.55 14.25 6.31
CA THR A 626 -16.61 13.23 6.32
C THR A 626 -16.11 11.92 5.70
N ASN A 627 -16.59 10.77 6.20
CA ASN A 627 -16.22 9.43 5.72
C ASN A 627 -14.72 9.15 5.74
N ASN A 628 -13.99 9.71 6.70
CA ASN A 628 -12.56 9.52 6.83
C ASN A 628 -12.20 8.04 7.11
N SER A 629 -11.20 7.52 6.39
CA SER A 629 -10.62 6.17 6.44
C SER A 629 -9.36 6.06 7.31
N ASN A 630 -9.08 7.01 8.21
CA ASN A 630 -7.95 6.91 9.15
C ASN A 630 -8.18 5.80 10.20
N ILE A 631 -7.91 4.54 9.80
CA ILE A 631 -8.04 3.33 10.62
C ILE A 631 -6.68 2.97 11.24
N VAL A 632 -5.62 2.89 10.42
CA VAL A 632 -4.22 2.80 10.85
C VAL A 632 -3.46 3.93 10.16
N PRO A 633 -3.03 4.98 10.88
CA PRO A 633 -2.38 6.14 10.29
C PRO A 633 -1.19 5.80 9.38
N ILE A 634 -0.98 6.60 8.33
CA ILE A 634 0.21 6.55 7.46
C ILE A 634 1.12 7.73 7.78
N TYR A 635 2.41 7.70 7.39
CA TYR A 635 3.23 8.90 7.40
C TYR A 635 2.89 9.77 6.20
N GLU A 636 2.56 11.04 6.44
CA GLU A 636 2.41 12.07 5.42
C GLU A 636 3.64 13.00 5.39
N SER A 637 4.12 13.32 4.19
CA SER A 637 5.19 14.29 3.99
C SER A 637 4.77 15.70 4.42
N LEU A 638 5.77 16.53 4.75
CA LEU A 638 5.55 17.95 5.05
C LEU A 638 5.12 18.73 3.79
N THR A 639 5.70 18.39 2.63
CA THR A 639 5.36 19.02 1.35
C THR A 639 3.94 18.63 0.95
N SER A 640 3.00 19.56 1.12
CA SER A 640 1.58 19.29 0.90
C SER A 640 1.02 19.99 -0.34
N ASN A 641 1.88 20.64 -1.14
CA ASN A 641 1.47 21.57 -2.20
C ASN A 641 1.54 21.03 -3.64
N THR A 642 1.85 19.75 -3.81
CA THR A 642 1.96 19.08 -5.10
C THR A 642 1.36 17.69 -4.99
N ILE A 643 0.93 17.08 -6.10
CA ILE A 643 0.54 15.66 -6.17
C ILE A 643 1.67 14.76 -6.69
N GLY A 644 2.86 15.33 -6.91
CA GLY A 644 4.06 14.60 -7.34
C GLY A 644 4.87 13.99 -6.19
N GLU A 645 6.02 13.41 -6.53
CA GLU A 645 6.88 12.62 -5.64
C GLU A 645 7.28 13.29 -4.32
N ALA A 646 7.35 14.63 -4.29
CA ALA A 646 7.74 15.36 -3.07
C ALA A 646 6.67 15.30 -1.97
N SER A 647 5.42 14.97 -2.32
CA SER A 647 4.23 14.94 -1.45
C SER A 647 3.83 13.52 -0.99
N PHE A 648 4.78 12.59 -1.01
CA PHE A 648 4.55 11.17 -0.72
C PHE A 648 3.86 10.92 0.63
N ALA A 649 3.12 9.82 0.70
CA ALA A 649 2.78 9.15 1.95
C ALA A 649 3.47 7.77 1.95
N SER A 650 3.96 7.30 3.10
CA SER A 650 4.78 6.08 3.12
C SER A 650 4.64 5.27 4.41
N ASP A 651 4.47 3.96 4.26
CA ASP A 651 4.51 3.01 5.37
C ASP A 651 5.94 2.64 5.80
N ASP A 652 6.94 3.03 5.00
CA ASP A 652 8.34 2.75 5.28
C ASP A 652 8.82 3.42 6.57
N PHE A 653 8.18 4.53 6.98
CA PHE A 653 8.45 5.24 8.24
C PHE A 653 8.46 4.28 9.44
N TYR A 654 7.59 3.27 9.41
CA TYR A 654 7.46 2.27 10.47
C TYR A 654 8.57 1.21 10.46
N CYS A 655 9.44 1.22 9.43
CA CYS A 655 10.45 0.19 9.16
C CYS A 655 11.88 0.74 9.14
N LEU A 656 12.07 2.02 9.45
CA LEU A 656 13.37 2.69 9.61
C LEU A 656 13.85 2.56 11.06
N MET A 657 14.72 1.58 11.35
CA MET A 657 15.04 1.19 12.73
C MET A 657 16.38 1.73 13.23
N ASP A 658 17.28 2.19 12.34
CA ASP A 658 18.59 2.69 12.75
C ASP A 658 18.48 4.12 13.34
N ASP A 659 19.41 4.47 14.25
CA ASP A 659 19.31 5.68 15.06
C ASP A 659 19.35 6.98 14.22
N SER A 660 20.06 6.98 13.09
CA SER A 660 20.16 8.12 12.17
C SER A 660 18.95 8.27 11.22
N GLU A 661 17.88 7.49 11.43
CA GLU A 661 16.70 7.46 10.55
C GLU A 661 15.45 8.00 11.26
N GLY A 662 14.29 7.81 10.62
CA GLY A 662 12.96 8.12 11.18
C GLY A 662 12.29 9.30 10.48
N ASN A 663 12.94 10.45 10.34
CA ASN A 663 12.34 11.58 9.62
C ASN A 663 12.58 11.44 8.10
N ILE A 664 11.54 11.03 7.37
CA ILE A 664 11.64 10.84 5.93
C ILE A 664 11.68 12.21 5.23
N THR A 665 12.90 12.62 4.87
CA THR A 665 13.18 13.78 4.03
C THR A 665 13.66 13.30 2.65
N THR A 666 14.25 14.18 1.83
CA THR A 666 14.82 13.81 0.52
C THR A 666 15.88 12.71 0.58
N ASN A 667 16.42 12.47 1.77
CA ASN A 667 17.46 11.50 2.05
C ASN A 667 16.82 10.37 2.84
N TYR A 668 16.52 9.27 2.17
CA TYR A 668 15.85 8.12 2.74
C TYR A 668 16.86 7.09 3.28
N GLY A 669 16.48 6.44 4.40
CA GLY A 669 17.28 5.40 5.06
C GLY A 669 17.23 4.05 4.35
N GLY A 670 17.48 2.96 5.06
CA GLY A 670 17.44 1.61 4.54
C GLY A 670 16.45 0.75 5.30
N THR A 671 15.25 0.56 4.76
CA THR A 671 14.19 -0.22 5.45
C THR A 671 14.65 -1.58 5.93
N ASP A 672 14.48 -1.85 7.21
CA ASP A 672 14.92 -3.07 7.89
C ASP A 672 13.91 -4.23 7.77
N ILE A 673 12.63 -3.88 7.68
CA ILE A 673 11.47 -4.76 7.85
C ILE A 673 10.60 -4.65 6.59
N ALA A 674 10.04 -5.77 6.14
CA ALA A 674 9.08 -5.76 5.04
C ALA A 674 7.70 -5.34 5.54
N VAL A 675 7.13 -4.30 4.95
CA VAL A 675 5.82 -3.74 5.33
C VAL A 675 4.78 -4.00 4.27
N GLY A 676 3.54 -4.21 4.72
CA GLY A 676 2.38 -4.28 3.85
C GLY A 676 1.16 -3.71 4.54
N ARG A 677 0.30 -3.06 3.75
CA ARG A 677 -0.94 -2.47 4.24
C ARG A 677 -2.13 -3.19 3.65
N MET A 678 -3.05 -3.60 4.51
CA MET A 678 -4.36 -4.10 4.08
C MET A 678 -5.38 -2.98 4.21
N LEU A 679 -5.90 -2.49 3.09
CA LEU A 679 -6.89 -1.40 3.02
C LEU A 679 -8.25 -1.89 3.53
N ILE A 680 -8.48 -1.73 4.83
CA ILE A 680 -9.64 -2.26 5.54
C ILE A 680 -10.29 -1.14 6.34
N ASN A 681 -11.55 -0.86 6.04
CA ASN A 681 -12.37 0.16 6.70
C ASN A 681 -13.32 -0.43 7.75
N ASN A 682 -13.67 -1.72 7.65
CA ASN A 682 -14.62 -2.38 8.53
C ASN A 682 -14.45 -3.92 8.56
N SER A 683 -15.16 -4.58 9.47
CA SER A 683 -15.12 -6.04 9.66
C SER A 683 -15.46 -6.87 8.42
N ALA A 684 -16.44 -6.45 7.60
CA ALA A 684 -16.82 -7.22 6.42
C ALA A 684 -15.69 -7.22 5.38
N GLN A 685 -15.13 -6.05 5.10
CA GLN A 685 -13.97 -5.90 4.22
C GLN A 685 -12.74 -6.65 4.76
N ALA A 686 -12.56 -6.70 6.09
CA ALA A 686 -11.50 -7.48 6.72
C ALA A 686 -11.61 -8.98 6.40
N ASP A 687 -12.82 -9.54 6.52
CA ASP A 687 -13.06 -10.94 6.18
C ASP A 687 -12.89 -11.21 4.68
N GLU A 688 -13.35 -10.31 3.81
CA GLU A 688 -13.17 -10.44 2.36
C GLU A 688 -11.69 -10.51 1.98
N MET A 689 -10.86 -9.60 2.50
CA MET A 689 -9.42 -9.57 2.18
C MET A 689 -8.67 -10.78 2.76
N ILE A 690 -9.02 -11.23 3.97
CA ILE A 690 -8.45 -12.46 4.56
C ILE A 690 -8.87 -13.69 3.75
N ASN A 691 -10.13 -13.76 3.33
CA ASN A 691 -10.64 -14.90 2.57
C ASN A 691 -9.89 -15.04 1.23
N LYS A 692 -9.54 -13.94 0.56
CA LYS A 692 -8.69 -13.99 -0.65
C LYS A 692 -7.33 -14.64 -0.38
N ILE A 693 -6.70 -14.35 0.76
CA ILE A 693 -5.43 -14.98 1.16
C ILE A 693 -5.61 -16.48 1.40
N ILE A 694 -6.68 -16.88 2.09
CA ILE A 694 -6.99 -18.29 2.34
C ILE A 694 -7.26 -19.03 1.02
N GLU A 695 -8.06 -18.44 0.14
CA GLU A 695 -8.40 -18.99 -1.18
C GLU A 695 -7.17 -19.09 -2.09
N TYR A 696 -6.25 -18.14 -2.04
CA TYR A 696 -4.99 -18.18 -2.79
C TYR A 696 -4.13 -19.42 -2.46
N HIS A 697 -4.29 -19.96 -1.24
CA HIS A 697 -3.60 -21.18 -0.78
C HIS A 697 -4.49 -22.43 -0.83
N ASP A 698 -5.76 -22.30 -1.23
CA ASP A 698 -6.68 -23.42 -1.35
C ASP A 698 -6.28 -24.34 -2.51
N LYS A 699 -6.65 -25.62 -2.42
CA LYS A 699 -6.39 -26.61 -3.48
C LYS A 699 -6.97 -26.17 -4.84
N LYS A 700 -8.09 -25.44 -4.86
CA LYS A 700 -8.71 -24.91 -6.09
C LYS A 700 -7.87 -23.84 -6.79
N ALA A 701 -6.94 -23.19 -6.09
CA ALA A 701 -6.05 -22.19 -6.65
C ALA A 701 -4.84 -22.78 -7.40
N TYR A 702 -4.63 -24.10 -7.35
CA TYR A 702 -3.56 -24.76 -8.10
C TYR A 702 -3.95 -24.90 -9.57
N GLY A 703 -3.03 -24.56 -10.47
CA GLY A 703 -3.26 -24.59 -11.91
C GLY A 703 -2.14 -23.92 -12.70
N ASN A 704 -2.11 -24.21 -14.00
CA ASN A 704 -1.11 -23.70 -14.95
C ASN A 704 -1.11 -22.17 -15.13
N TRP A 705 -2.13 -21.47 -14.64
CA TRP A 705 -2.14 -20.00 -14.54
C TRP A 705 -0.92 -19.47 -13.75
N ARG A 706 -0.38 -20.28 -12.83
CA ARG A 706 0.86 -19.99 -12.10
C ARG A 706 2.13 -20.01 -12.95
N ASN A 707 2.06 -20.40 -14.21
CA ASN A 707 3.17 -20.24 -15.17
C ASN A 707 3.03 -18.96 -16.00
N ASN A 708 1.93 -18.20 -15.92
CA ASN A 708 1.71 -17.05 -16.79
C ASN A 708 2.24 -15.75 -16.17
N TYR A 709 2.87 -14.92 -17.00
CA TYR A 709 3.30 -13.56 -16.66
C TYR A 709 2.84 -12.62 -17.79
N ILE A 710 2.08 -11.57 -17.46
CA ILE A 710 1.57 -10.64 -18.46
C ILE A 710 2.32 -9.31 -18.34
N THR A 711 2.97 -8.89 -19.43
CA THR A 711 3.54 -7.55 -19.56
C THR A 711 2.63 -6.67 -20.41
N LEU A 712 2.28 -5.52 -19.87
CA LEU A 712 1.46 -4.51 -20.52
C LEU A 712 2.26 -3.21 -20.65
N SER A 713 2.16 -2.59 -21.82
CA SER A 713 2.71 -1.25 -22.04
C SER A 713 1.69 -0.38 -22.73
N ASP A 714 1.56 0.83 -22.21
CA ASP A 714 0.89 1.96 -22.84
C ASP A 714 1.56 2.30 -24.19
N ASP A 715 0.81 2.93 -25.08
CA ASP A 715 1.31 3.37 -26.39
C ASP A 715 2.07 4.70 -26.28
N SER A 716 2.49 5.23 -27.43
CA SER A 716 3.18 6.51 -27.51
C SER A 716 2.24 7.57 -28.07
N ASP A 717 1.40 8.15 -27.21
CA ASP A 717 0.48 9.24 -27.57
C ASP A 717 1.20 10.61 -27.71
N LYS A 718 2.45 10.68 -27.24
CA LYS A 718 3.35 11.84 -27.35
C LYS A 718 4.81 11.40 -27.40
N SER A 719 5.70 12.31 -27.82
CA SER A 719 7.11 11.98 -28.04
C SER A 719 7.89 11.53 -26.80
N THR A 720 7.42 11.86 -25.59
CA THR A 720 8.09 11.44 -24.33
C THR A 720 7.89 9.95 -24.04
N ASP A 721 6.92 9.32 -24.68
CA ASP A 721 6.43 7.99 -24.33
C ASP A 721 7.10 6.90 -25.18
N ALA A 722 7.93 7.31 -26.15
CA ALA A 722 8.56 6.43 -27.13
C ALA A 722 9.39 5.29 -26.50
N SER A 723 9.82 5.42 -25.23
CA SER A 723 10.56 4.37 -24.54
C SER A 723 9.67 3.28 -23.94
N LEU A 724 8.41 3.54 -23.58
CA LEU A 724 7.57 2.67 -22.75
C LEU A 724 7.51 1.23 -23.29
N GLN A 725 7.09 1.07 -24.54
CA GLN A 725 6.93 -0.25 -25.16
C GLN A 725 8.28 -0.96 -25.36
N SER A 726 9.32 -0.22 -25.74
CA SER A 726 10.66 -0.79 -25.93
C SER A 726 11.28 -1.26 -24.61
N ARG A 727 11.04 -0.53 -23.52
CA ARG A 727 11.53 -0.87 -22.18
C ARG A 727 10.79 -2.08 -21.64
N GLN A 728 9.47 -2.09 -21.73
CA GLN A 728 8.65 -3.23 -21.32
C GLN A 728 8.97 -4.48 -22.13
N ASN A 729 9.28 -4.35 -23.43
CA ASN A 729 9.76 -5.47 -24.23
C ASN A 729 11.09 -6.03 -23.73
N THR A 730 12.05 -5.16 -23.42
CA THR A 730 13.37 -5.55 -22.91
C THR A 730 13.24 -6.32 -21.60
N LEU A 731 12.41 -5.82 -20.68
CA LEU A 731 12.12 -6.50 -19.41
C LEU A 731 11.48 -7.87 -19.65
N ALA A 732 10.51 -7.96 -20.54
CA ALA A 732 9.84 -9.23 -20.89
C ALA A 732 10.81 -10.28 -21.46
N ASP A 733 11.76 -9.85 -22.30
CA ASP A 733 12.80 -10.72 -22.85
C ASP A 733 13.79 -11.18 -21.77
N GLU A 734 14.13 -10.31 -20.82
CA GLU A 734 14.96 -10.66 -19.67
C GLU A 734 14.26 -11.66 -18.73
N ILE A 735 12.97 -11.45 -18.42
CA ILE A 735 12.16 -12.41 -17.65
C ILE A 735 12.17 -13.78 -18.33
N THR A 736 11.95 -13.81 -19.65
CA THR A 736 11.95 -15.06 -20.43
C THR A 736 13.30 -15.78 -20.35
N THR A 737 14.39 -15.02 -20.29
CA THR A 737 15.75 -15.56 -20.20
C THR A 737 16.07 -16.07 -18.79
N GLN A 738 15.68 -15.33 -17.75
CA GLN A 738 15.99 -15.64 -16.36
C GLN A 738 15.04 -16.68 -15.76
N LYS A 739 13.78 -16.72 -16.23
CA LYS A 739 12.71 -17.61 -15.76
C LYS A 739 11.94 -18.24 -16.94
N PRO A 740 12.62 -19.05 -17.76
CA PRO A 740 12.04 -19.65 -18.98
C PRO A 740 10.84 -20.57 -18.76
N PHE A 741 10.58 -21.04 -17.53
CA PHE A 741 9.35 -21.77 -17.22
C PHE A 741 8.10 -20.87 -17.30
N LEU A 742 8.25 -19.55 -17.17
CA LEU A 742 7.16 -18.59 -17.32
C LEU A 742 6.75 -18.44 -18.80
N ASN A 743 5.46 -18.38 -19.02
CA ASN A 743 4.84 -18.03 -20.29
C ASN A 743 4.57 -16.53 -20.28
N VAL A 744 5.47 -15.78 -20.90
CA VAL A 744 5.42 -14.31 -20.93
C VAL A 744 4.58 -13.86 -22.12
N THR A 745 3.45 -13.22 -21.82
CA THR A 745 2.54 -12.63 -22.81
C THR A 745 2.75 -11.11 -22.85
N LYS A 746 2.93 -10.55 -24.06
CA LYS A 746 3.15 -9.12 -24.28
C LYS A 746 1.90 -8.47 -24.87
N ILE A 747 1.31 -7.51 -24.15
CA ILE A 747 0.20 -6.66 -24.59
C ILE A 747 0.73 -5.23 -24.70
N PHE A 748 1.21 -4.87 -25.88
CA PHE A 748 1.65 -3.51 -26.18
C PHE A 748 0.54 -2.82 -26.97
N LEU A 749 0.01 -1.71 -26.46
CA LEU A 749 -1.20 -1.09 -27.02
C LEU A 749 -1.04 -0.75 -28.50
N ASP A 750 0.10 -0.21 -28.88
CA ASP A 750 0.38 0.18 -30.27
C ASP A 750 0.58 -1.03 -31.20
N ALA A 751 0.60 -2.27 -30.70
CA ALA A 751 0.54 -3.48 -31.53
C ALA A 751 -0.89 -3.85 -31.96
N TYR A 752 -1.90 -3.11 -31.48
CA TYR A 752 -3.31 -3.23 -31.85
C TYR A 752 -3.74 -2.02 -32.67
N THR A 753 -4.81 -2.18 -33.45
CA THR A 753 -5.42 -1.06 -34.19
C THR A 753 -6.18 -0.15 -33.22
N GLN A 754 -5.87 1.13 -33.27
CA GLN A 754 -6.60 2.17 -32.54
C GLN A 754 -7.92 2.48 -33.25
N GLU A 755 -9.00 2.66 -32.47
CA GLU A 755 -10.34 2.94 -32.96
C GLU A 755 -10.89 4.23 -32.35
N ALA A 756 -11.37 5.12 -33.22
CA ALA A 756 -12.00 6.37 -32.81
C ALA A 756 -13.39 6.11 -32.22
N SER A 757 -13.66 6.68 -31.04
CA SER A 757 -14.97 6.67 -30.40
C SER A 757 -15.43 8.08 -30.00
N ALA A 758 -16.73 8.25 -29.73
CA ALA A 758 -17.26 9.52 -29.24
C ALA A 758 -16.62 9.99 -27.91
N GLY A 759 -15.98 9.09 -27.16
CA GLY A 759 -15.28 9.37 -25.92
C GLY A 759 -13.75 9.46 -26.03
N GLY A 760 -13.20 9.57 -27.25
CA GLY A 760 -11.76 9.54 -27.55
C GLY A 760 -11.30 8.21 -28.14
N GLU A 761 -10.00 8.12 -28.47
CA GLU A 761 -9.37 6.94 -29.05
C GLU A 761 -9.40 5.74 -28.08
N ARG A 762 -9.52 4.52 -28.63
CA ARG A 762 -9.61 3.27 -27.86
C ARG A 762 -8.81 2.17 -28.53
N TYR A 763 -8.39 1.19 -27.72
CA TYR A 763 -7.91 -0.10 -28.20
C TYR A 763 -8.83 -1.24 -27.72
N PRO A 764 -10.02 -1.44 -28.34
CA PRO A 764 -11.00 -2.42 -27.86
C PRO A 764 -10.44 -3.84 -27.79
N LYS A 765 -9.63 -4.23 -28.79
CA LYS A 765 -9.01 -5.56 -28.81
C LYS A 765 -7.95 -5.73 -27.72
N ALA A 766 -7.09 -4.74 -27.49
CA ALA A 766 -6.11 -4.78 -26.41
C ALA A 766 -6.79 -4.86 -25.03
N LYS A 767 -7.85 -4.06 -24.82
CA LYS A 767 -8.69 -4.12 -23.61
C LYS A 767 -9.29 -5.52 -23.44
N SER A 768 -9.92 -6.08 -24.47
CA SER A 768 -10.50 -7.42 -24.43
C SER A 768 -9.46 -8.50 -24.09
N ASP A 769 -8.26 -8.42 -24.67
CA ASP A 769 -7.18 -9.38 -24.42
C ASP A 769 -6.63 -9.25 -23.00
N PHE A 770 -6.47 -8.02 -22.49
CA PHE A 770 -6.12 -7.77 -21.09
C PHE A 770 -7.14 -8.40 -20.14
N TYR A 771 -8.43 -8.09 -20.32
CA TYR A 771 -9.53 -8.69 -19.56
C TYR A 771 -9.49 -10.22 -19.55
N THR A 772 -9.34 -10.80 -20.73
CA THR A 772 -9.31 -12.25 -20.93
C THR A 772 -8.13 -12.89 -20.18
N GLN A 773 -6.94 -12.29 -20.25
CA GLN A 773 -5.78 -12.79 -19.50
C GLN A 773 -6.01 -12.71 -17.99
N PHE A 774 -6.65 -11.63 -17.50
CA PHE A 774 -6.93 -11.46 -16.07
C PHE A 774 -7.88 -12.54 -15.55
N GLU A 775 -8.96 -12.84 -16.26
CA GLU A 775 -9.90 -13.90 -15.89
C GLU A 775 -9.28 -15.32 -15.97
N LYS A 776 -8.44 -15.58 -16.99
CA LYS A 776 -7.71 -16.85 -17.10
C LYS A 776 -6.79 -17.10 -15.89
N GLY A 777 -6.22 -16.03 -15.36
CA GLY A 777 -5.29 -16.00 -14.25
C GLY A 777 -3.83 -15.94 -14.72
N ALA A 778 -3.04 -15.17 -13.99
CA ALA A 778 -1.58 -15.11 -14.12
C ALA A 778 -0.94 -14.86 -12.75
N LEU A 779 0.36 -15.14 -12.61
CA LEU A 779 1.07 -14.78 -11.38
C LEU A 779 1.16 -13.25 -11.24
N VAL A 780 1.54 -12.58 -12.32
CA VAL A 780 1.84 -11.15 -12.33
C VAL A 780 1.23 -10.49 -13.55
N PHE A 781 0.58 -9.36 -13.32
CA PHE A 781 0.32 -8.35 -14.32
C PHE A 781 1.29 -7.20 -14.07
N ASN A 782 2.13 -6.88 -15.04
CA ASN A 782 3.08 -5.78 -14.97
C ASN A 782 2.71 -4.73 -16.00
N TYR A 783 2.21 -3.59 -15.52
CA TYR A 783 1.82 -2.46 -16.36
C TYR A 783 2.85 -1.33 -16.24
N LEU A 784 3.30 -0.83 -17.40
CA LEU A 784 4.15 0.35 -17.53
C LEU A 784 3.48 1.37 -18.47
N GLY A 785 3.25 2.59 -17.98
CA GLY A 785 2.61 3.65 -18.76
C GLY A 785 1.85 4.65 -17.91
N HIS A 786 0.89 5.38 -18.51
CA HIS A 786 0.09 6.37 -17.81
C HIS A 786 -1.00 5.74 -16.94
N GLY A 787 -1.36 6.44 -15.88
CA GLY A 787 -2.38 6.01 -14.94
C GLY A 787 -2.87 7.18 -14.11
N GLY A 788 -3.91 6.92 -13.34
CA GLY A 788 -4.37 7.81 -12.29
C GLY A 788 -5.48 7.16 -11.48
N GLU A 789 -6.10 7.95 -10.59
CA GLU A 789 -7.10 7.47 -9.64
C GLU A 789 -8.31 6.77 -10.31
N ASP A 790 -8.62 7.06 -11.58
CA ASP A 790 -9.76 6.47 -12.30
C ASP A 790 -9.43 5.28 -13.21
N GLY A 791 -8.16 5.00 -13.49
CA GLY A 791 -7.80 3.94 -14.45
C GLY A 791 -6.39 4.02 -15.03
N LEU A 792 -6.17 3.24 -16.09
CA LEU A 792 -4.90 3.11 -16.83
C LEU A 792 -5.08 3.56 -18.30
N ALA A 793 -4.04 4.22 -18.83
CA ALA A 793 -3.94 4.81 -20.17
C ALA A 793 -5.01 5.89 -20.50
N SER A 794 -4.69 6.78 -21.43
CA SER A 794 -5.64 7.80 -21.92
C SER A 794 -6.85 7.15 -22.63
N GLU A 795 -6.61 5.98 -23.23
CA GLU A 795 -7.51 5.16 -24.02
C GLU A 795 -8.39 4.26 -23.14
N ARG A 796 -8.26 4.35 -21.81
CA ARG A 796 -9.10 3.64 -20.82
C ARG A 796 -9.06 2.12 -21.00
N ILE A 797 -7.84 1.58 -21.08
CA ILE A 797 -7.61 0.14 -21.17
C ILE A 797 -8.02 -0.58 -19.88
N TRP A 798 -8.13 0.16 -18.77
CA TRP A 798 -8.68 -0.28 -17.50
C TRP A 798 -9.29 0.89 -16.72
N ASP A 799 -10.44 0.70 -16.08
CA ASP A 799 -11.09 1.69 -15.22
C ASP A 799 -11.63 1.10 -13.88
N LYS A 800 -12.44 1.86 -13.15
CA LYS A 800 -13.03 1.44 -11.88
C LYS A 800 -14.10 0.36 -12.02
N ALA A 801 -14.98 0.48 -13.01
CA ALA A 801 -16.09 -0.46 -13.21
C ALA A 801 -15.55 -1.84 -13.60
N ASP A 802 -14.58 -1.78 -14.50
CA ASP A 802 -13.60 -2.79 -14.83
C ASP A 802 -13.07 -3.56 -13.59
N SER A 803 -12.41 -2.86 -12.63
CA SER A 803 -11.93 -3.45 -11.37
C SER A 803 -13.00 -4.21 -10.56
N GLN A 804 -14.23 -3.70 -10.53
CA GLN A 804 -15.35 -4.27 -9.75
C GLN A 804 -16.01 -5.47 -10.43
N SER A 805 -15.87 -5.59 -11.75
CA SER A 805 -16.56 -6.61 -12.55
C SER A 805 -15.86 -7.98 -12.60
N LEU A 806 -14.60 -8.04 -12.15
CA LEU A 806 -13.79 -9.26 -12.23
C LEU A 806 -14.34 -10.41 -11.38
N THR A 807 -14.15 -11.64 -11.88
CA THR A 807 -14.65 -12.89 -11.27
C THR A 807 -13.60 -14.01 -11.18
N ASN A 808 -12.31 -13.65 -11.18
CA ASN A 808 -11.16 -14.58 -11.14
C ASN A 808 -10.87 -15.15 -9.74
N GLN A 809 -11.91 -15.55 -9.00
CA GLN A 809 -11.77 -16.17 -7.67
C GLN A 809 -10.76 -17.32 -7.69
N TYR A 810 -9.96 -17.47 -6.63
CA TYR A 810 -8.81 -18.40 -6.50
C TYR A 810 -7.59 -18.11 -7.39
N LYS A 811 -7.70 -17.25 -8.42
CA LYS A 811 -6.63 -16.94 -9.37
C LYS A 811 -6.25 -15.46 -9.31
N TYR A 812 -5.90 -15.02 -8.12
CA TYR A 812 -5.64 -13.61 -7.81
C TYR A 812 -4.18 -13.24 -8.17
N PRO A 813 -3.92 -12.44 -9.22
CA PRO A 813 -2.55 -12.04 -9.56
C PRO A 813 -1.98 -11.01 -8.58
N LEU A 814 -0.65 -10.91 -8.52
CA LEU A 814 0.00 -9.65 -8.15
C LEU A 814 -0.18 -8.65 -9.29
N PHE A 815 -0.66 -7.44 -8.98
CA PHE A 815 -0.72 -6.37 -9.98
C PHE A 815 0.33 -5.29 -9.69
N THR A 816 1.31 -5.18 -10.58
CA THR A 816 2.37 -4.16 -10.53
C THR A 816 1.98 -2.99 -11.42
N THR A 817 1.74 -1.84 -10.80
CA THR A 817 1.30 -0.59 -11.44
C THR A 817 2.20 0.56 -10.97
N ILE A 818 3.44 0.57 -11.44
CA ILE A 818 4.39 1.66 -11.17
C ILE A 818 4.10 2.80 -12.15
N THR A 819 3.00 3.50 -11.89
CA THR A 819 2.45 4.59 -12.73
C THR A 819 2.04 5.78 -11.85
N CYS A 820 1.35 6.81 -12.34
CA CYS A 820 0.86 7.89 -11.48
C CYS A 820 -0.34 7.44 -10.64
N ASP A 821 -0.31 7.72 -9.33
CA ASP A 821 -1.42 7.77 -8.35
C ASP A 821 -2.60 6.79 -8.48
N PHE A 822 -2.35 5.58 -9.01
CA PHE A 822 -3.36 4.55 -9.25
C PHE A 822 -4.00 4.03 -7.96
N SER A 823 -3.28 4.12 -6.82
CA SER A 823 -3.73 3.67 -5.50
C SER A 823 -3.59 4.75 -4.43
N ARG A 824 -4.11 5.96 -4.69
CA ARG A 824 -4.15 7.08 -3.73
C ARG A 824 -5.16 6.89 -2.58
N PHE A 825 -4.98 5.82 -1.80
CA PHE A 825 -5.90 5.42 -0.73
C PHE A 825 -5.91 6.37 0.47
N ASP A 826 -4.90 7.23 0.63
CA ASP A 826 -4.85 8.24 1.70
C ASP A 826 -5.88 9.36 1.50
N ASN A 827 -6.57 9.41 0.34
CA ASN A 827 -7.69 10.30 0.09
C ASN A 827 -9.05 9.56 0.17
N PRO A 828 -9.71 9.50 1.33
CA PRO A 828 -11.01 8.82 1.50
C PRO A 828 -12.14 9.41 0.64
N THR A 829 -11.97 10.61 0.12
CA THR A 829 -13.03 11.28 -0.66
C THR A 829 -13.08 10.80 -2.11
N ARG A 830 -12.06 10.07 -2.57
CA ARG A 830 -11.97 9.59 -3.97
C ARG A 830 -11.33 8.21 -4.05
N PRO A 831 -12.10 7.13 -3.76
CA PRO A 831 -11.63 5.77 -3.96
C PRO A 831 -11.12 5.54 -5.38
N THR A 832 -10.00 4.83 -5.54
CA THR A 832 -9.32 4.65 -6.83
C THR A 832 -9.62 3.33 -7.52
N ALA A 833 -9.27 3.21 -8.81
CA ALA A 833 -9.31 1.94 -9.54
C ALA A 833 -8.40 0.86 -8.90
N GLY A 834 -7.26 1.26 -8.34
CA GLY A 834 -6.35 0.39 -7.58
C GLY A 834 -6.96 -0.14 -6.28
N GLU A 835 -7.71 0.68 -5.55
CA GLU A 835 -8.44 0.23 -4.35
C GLU A 835 -9.55 -0.76 -4.71
N TYR A 836 -10.34 -0.48 -5.77
CA TYR A 836 -11.41 -1.39 -6.18
C TYR A 836 -10.91 -2.74 -6.67
N ILE A 837 -9.75 -2.83 -7.35
CA ILE A 837 -9.22 -4.12 -7.77
C ILE A 837 -8.68 -4.93 -6.59
N TYR A 838 -8.18 -4.26 -5.55
CA TYR A 838 -7.80 -4.91 -4.31
C TYR A 838 -9.04 -5.43 -3.56
N TRP A 839 -10.05 -4.57 -3.39
CA TRP A 839 -11.26 -4.84 -2.61
C TRP A 839 -12.25 -5.79 -3.24
N ASN A 840 -12.15 -6.12 -4.52
CA ASN A 840 -13.10 -7.03 -5.17
C ASN A 840 -13.11 -8.41 -4.46
N PRO A 841 -14.23 -8.83 -3.85
CA PRO A 841 -14.30 -10.09 -3.10
C PRO A 841 -14.53 -11.32 -4.01
N LYS A 842 -14.91 -11.11 -5.28
CA LYS A 842 -15.18 -12.18 -6.26
C LYS A 842 -14.02 -12.37 -7.25
N GLY A 843 -12.98 -11.55 -7.17
CA GLY A 843 -11.91 -11.48 -8.16
C GLY A 843 -10.85 -10.44 -7.78
N GLY A 844 -10.26 -9.80 -8.78
CA GLY A 844 -9.25 -8.77 -8.59
C GLY A 844 -7.87 -9.34 -8.26
N ALA A 845 -7.02 -8.49 -7.67
CA ALA A 845 -5.63 -8.82 -7.35
C ALA A 845 -5.47 -9.40 -5.93
N ILE A 846 -4.46 -10.24 -5.69
CA ILE A 846 -4.13 -10.70 -4.33
C ILE A 846 -3.44 -9.59 -3.54
N SER A 847 -2.64 -8.80 -4.24
CA SER A 847 -1.90 -7.65 -3.72
C SER A 847 -1.47 -6.76 -4.88
N LEU A 848 -1.10 -5.52 -4.55
CA LEU A 848 -0.59 -4.54 -5.51
C LEU A 848 0.79 -4.05 -5.08
N VAL A 849 1.64 -3.82 -6.08
CA VAL A 849 2.80 -2.94 -5.97
C VAL A 849 2.49 -1.72 -6.82
N SER A 850 2.07 -0.65 -6.16
CA SER A 850 1.47 0.53 -6.80
C SER A 850 2.01 1.81 -6.20
N THR A 851 1.66 2.93 -6.81
CA THR A 851 1.99 4.28 -6.36
C THR A 851 0.83 5.00 -5.68
N ILE A 852 1.16 5.94 -4.78
CA ILE A 852 0.21 6.83 -4.10
C ILE A 852 0.21 8.27 -4.63
N ARG A 853 1.20 8.61 -5.46
CA ARG A 853 1.42 9.92 -6.08
C ARG A 853 1.92 9.75 -7.52
N SER A 854 2.04 10.84 -8.26
CA SER A 854 2.73 10.85 -9.55
C SER A 854 4.19 10.45 -9.40
N ILE A 855 4.70 9.70 -10.36
CA ILE A 855 6.09 9.26 -10.46
C ILE A 855 6.64 9.64 -11.84
N GLU A 856 7.92 10.01 -11.91
CA GLU A 856 8.57 10.31 -13.17
C GLU A 856 8.80 9.02 -13.99
N GLN A 857 8.58 9.09 -15.31
CA GLN A 857 8.61 7.94 -16.23
C GLN A 857 9.92 7.16 -16.17
N PHE A 858 11.07 7.82 -16.26
CA PHE A 858 12.37 7.15 -16.23
C PHE A 858 12.64 6.47 -14.87
N SER A 859 12.18 7.08 -13.79
CA SER A 859 12.26 6.52 -12.44
C SER A 859 11.37 5.28 -12.29
N ALA A 860 10.15 5.31 -12.85
CA ALA A 860 9.24 4.18 -12.91
C ALA A 860 9.82 3.01 -13.71
N GLU A 861 10.37 3.28 -14.91
CA GLU A 861 11.03 2.29 -15.76
C GLU A 861 12.15 1.54 -15.02
N ASN A 862 13.10 2.26 -14.42
CA ASN A 862 14.23 1.64 -13.73
C ASN A 862 13.82 0.86 -12.46
N PHE A 863 12.84 1.39 -11.71
CA PHE A 863 12.35 0.69 -10.54
C PHE A 863 11.61 -0.60 -10.91
N ASN A 864 10.85 -0.60 -12.03
CA ASN A 864 10.15 -1.79 -12.50
C ASN A 864 11.11 -2.95 -12.81
N ASP A 865 12.24 -2.65 -13.45
CA ASP A 865 13.30 -3.63 -13.74
C ASP A 865 13.91 -4.17 -12.43
N THR A 866 14.27 -3.27 -11.51
CA THR A 866 14.87 -3.61 -10.21
C THR A 866 13.93 -4.43 -9.34
N PHE A 867 12.64 -4.08 -9.33
CA PHE A 867 11.61 -4.83 -8.61
C PHE A 867 11.40 -6.22 -9.20
N THR A 868 11.25 -6.33 -10.52
CA THR A 868 11.01 -7.62 -11.18
C THR A 868 12.17 -8.59 -10.98
N LYS A 869 13.42 -8.10 -11.08
CA LYS A 869 14.63 -8.88 -10.80
C LYS A 869 14.61 -9.51 -9.40
N ASN A 870 14.23 -8.72 -8.38
CA ASN A 870 14.20 -9.17 -6.98
C ASN A 870 12.98 -10.04 -6.67
N LEU A 871 11.81 -9.70 -7.22
CA LEU A 871 10.57 -10.49 -7.09
C LEU A 871 10.74 -11.91 -7.64
N LEU A 872 11.36 -12.02 -8.83
CA LEU A 872 11.60 -13.30 -9.48
C LEU A 872 12.94 -13.93 -9.08
N SER A 873 13.76 -13.30 -8.24
CA SER A 873 15.06 -13.83 -7.78
C SER A 873 15.93 -14.29 -8.96
N TYR A 874 16.31 -13.37 -9.84
CA TYR A 874 17.14 -13.70 -11.02
C TYR A 874 18.43 -14.43 -10.63
N GLY A 875 18.78 -15.47 -11.38
CA GLY A 875 19.93 -16.34 -11.10
C GLY A 875 19.76 -17.31 -9.91
N SER A 876 18.61 -17.34 -9.24
CA SER A 876 18.34 -18.20 -8.07
C SER A 876 16.92 -18.76 -8.12
N ASN A 877 16.60 -19.79 -7.32
CA ASN A 877 15.23 -20.26 -7.10
C ASN A 877 14.76 -20.06 -5.65
N GLN A 878 15.50 -19.24 -4.89
CA GLN A 878 15.14 -18.84 -3.53
C GLN A 878 14.35 -17.54 -3.59
N TYR A 879 13.03 -17.66 -3.47
CA TYR A 879 12.11 -16.52 -3.50
C TYR A 879 11.89 -15.94 -2.10
N VAL A 880 11.55 -14.65 -2.06
CA VAL A 880 11.13 -13.94 -0.85
C VAL A 880 9.65 -13.55 -0.96
N SER A 881 9.03 -13.06 0.11
CA SER A 881 7.68 -12.52 0.01
C SER A 881 7.67 -11.27 -0.87
N ILE A 882 6.50 -10.90 -1.41
CA ILE A 882 6.38 -9.78 -2.36
C ILE A 882 6.85 -8.46 -1.70
N ALA A 883 6.47 -8.25 -0.43
CA ALA A 883 6.90 -7.09 0.34
C ALA A 883 8.40 -7.07 0.63
N GLU A 884 9.03 -8.23 0.87
CA GLU A 884 10.48 -8.30 1.06
C GLU A 884 11.23 -8.04 -0.25
N ALA A 885 10.70 -8.46 -1.41
CA ALA A 885 11.25 -8.08 -2.70
C ALA A 885 11.18 -6.56 -2.91
N LEU A 886 10.07 -5.92 -2.57
CA LEU A 886 9.93 -4.46 -2.63
C LEU A 886 10.93 -3.75 -1.71
N ARG A 887 11.08 -4.22 -0.46
CA ARG A 887 12.04 -3.68 0.51
C ARG A 887 13.47 -3.70 -0.03
N ILE A 888 13.89 -4.84 -0.59
CA ILE A 888 15.23 -4.99 -1.18
C ILE A 888 15.41 -4.04 -2.35
N SER A 889 14.42 -3.94 -3.26
CA SER A 889 14.47 -3.06 -4.42
C SER A 889 14.55 -1.57 -4.05
N LYS A 890 13.77 -1.11 -3.07
CA LYS A 890 13.88 0.28 -2.56
C LYS A 890 15.28 0.57 -2.00
N ASN A 891 15.84 -0.39 -1.26
CA ASN A 891 17.16 -0.23 -0.66
C ASN A 891 18.31 -0.33 -1.67
N GLU A 892 18.11 -0.81 -2.92
CA GLU A 892 19.16 -0.83 -3.96
C GLU A 892 19.45 0.55 -4.57
N ASN A 893 18.45 1.43 -4.63
CA ASN A 893 18.58 2.82 -5.08
C ASN A 893 17.52 3.74 -4.41
N PRO A 894 17.70 4.09 -3.12
CA PRO A 894 16.73 4.89 -2.39
C PRO A 894 16.68 6.34 -2.88
N ASN A 895 15.50 6.80 -3.29
CA ASN A 895 15.26 8.16 -3.81
C ASN A 895 13.79 8.61 -3.63
N SER A 896 13.44 9.82 -4.10
CA SER A 896 12.06 10.35 -3.96
C SER A 896 11.02 9.50 -4.67
N ALA A 897 11.33 8.94 -5.84
CA ALA A 897 10.42 8.09 -6.59
C ALA A 897 10.14 6.76 -5.85
N THR A 898 11.10 6.22 -5.10
CA THR A 898 10.86 5.01 -4.30
C THR A 898 9.92 5.23 -3.12
N ASN A 899 9.79 6.47 -2.62
CA ASN A 899 8.93 6.79 -1.47
C ASN A 899 7.44 6.75 -1.81
N VAL A 900 7.07 6.91 -3.08
CA VAL A 900 5.66 6.88 -3.52
C VAL A 900 5.18 5.47 -3.85
N ILE A 901 6.08 4.48 -3.91
CA ILE A 901 5.78 3.08 -4.24
C ILE A 901 5.51 2.31 -2.95
N LEU A 902 4.46 1.50 -2.95
CA LEU A 902 3.93 0.84 -1.76
C LEU A 902 3.59 -0.61 -2.07
N TYR A 903 3.40 -1.40 -1.02
CA TYR A 903 2.82 -2.73 -1.11
C TYR A 903 1.46 -2.78 -0.39
N LEU A 904 0.41 -3.05 -1.17
CA LEU A 904 -0.96 -3.24 -0.67
C LEU A 904 -1.26 -4.73 -0.60
N GLY A 905 -1.36 -5.28 0.60
CA GLY A 905 -1.56 -6.70 0.86
C GLY A 905 -0.87 -7.19 2.13
N ASP A 906 -0.92 -8.50 2.36
CA ASP A 906 -0.23 -9.14 3.48
C ASP A 906 1.30 -9.24 3.20
N PRO A 907 2.17 -8.68 4.05
CA PRO A 907 3.62 -8.64 3.82
C PRO A 907 4.30 -10.02 3.88
N ALA A 908 3.67 -10.99 4.53
CA ALA A 908 4.18 -12.36 4.63
C ALA A 908 3.79 -13.22 3.40
N LEU A 909 3.01 -12.67 2.46
CA LEU A 909 2.54 -13.37 1.27
C LEU A 909 3.67 -13.59 0.24
N PHE A 910 3.86 -14.85 -0.15
CA PHE A 910 4.74 -15.22 -1.25
C PHE A 910 3.93 -15.32 -2.54
N LEU A 911 4.53 -14.92 -3.65
CA LEU A 911 3.98 -15.21 -4.97
C LEU A 911 3.94 -16.74 -5.14
N ALA A 912 2.84 -17.29 -5.66
CA ALA A 912 2.66 -18.73 -5.85
C ALA A 912 3.48 -19.31 -7.01
N ILE A 913 4.78 -19.00 -7.05
CA ILE A 913 5.73 -19.53 -8.04
C ILE A 913 5.93 -21.02 -7.76
N PRO A 914 5.59 -21.93 -8.69
CA PRO A 914 5.78 -23.35 -8.49
C PRO A 914 7.27 -23.70 -8.44
N LYS A 915 7.64 -24.77 -7.73
CA LYS A 915 9.05 -25.19 -7.66
C LYS A 915 9.50 -25.73 -9.03
N PRO A 916 10.64 -25.30 -9.57
CA PRO A 916 11.09 -25.74 -10.90
C PRO A 916 11.67 -27.15 -10.82
N LYS A 917 11.19 -28.14 -11.62
CA LYS A 917 11.78 -29.50 -11.89
C LYS A 917 10.91 -30.51 -12.68
N VAL A 918 10.03 -30.07 -13.57
CA VAL A 918 9.47 -31.01 -14.57
C VAL A 918 10.44 -31.10 -15.76
N ILE A 919 10.98 -32.29 -16.04
CA ILE A 919 12.03 -32.52 -17.03
C ILE A 919 11.51 -33.43 -18.14
N LEU A 920 11.71 -33.02 -19.39
CA LEU A 920 11.52 -33.87 -20.56
C LEU A 920 12.69 -34.88 -20.66
N THR A 921 12.41 -36.18 -20.72
CA THR A 921 13.45 -37.21 -20.78
C THR A 921 13.51 -37.92 -22.13
N LYS A 922 12.36 -38.16 -22.77
CA LYS A 922 12.27 -38.86 -24.06
C LYS A 922 11.22 -38.25 -24.98
N VAL A 923 11.50 -38.33 -26.29
CA VAL A 923 10.56 -38.07 -27.38
C VAL A 923 10.55 -39.29 -28.29
N ASN A 924 9.38 -39.89 -28.51
CA ASN A 924 9.22 -41.14 -29.28
C ASN A 924 10.18 -42.25 -28.80
N ASP A 925 10.26 -42.43 -27.47
CA ASP A 925 11.15 -43.38 -26.77
C ASP A 925 12.67 -43.14 -26.96
N ILE A 926 13.06 -42.08 -27.68
CA ILE A 926 14.46 -41.65 -27.86
C ILE A 926 14.80 -40.65 -26.75
N PRO A 927 15.88 -40.87 -25.96
CA PRO A 927 16.34 -39.90 -24.97
C PRO A 927 16.66 -38.54 -25.60
N VAL A 928 16.28 -37.45 -24.93
CA VAL A 928 16.55 -36.07 -25.42
C VAL A 928 18.04 -35.71 -25.47
N THR A 929 18.89 -36.52 -24.85
CA THR A 929 20.36 -36.44 -24.98
C THR A 929 20.87 -36.94 -26.34
N GLN A 930 20.02 -37.58 -27.13
CA GLN A 930 20.28 -38.03 -28.49
C GLN A 930 19.52 -37.16 -29.50
N SER A 931 19.79 -37.34 -30.79
CA SER A 931 19.02 -36.66 -31.85
C SER A 931 17.59 -37.19 -31.86
N ILE A 932 16.64 -36.37 -31.41
CA ILE A 932 15.20 -36.65 -31.48
C ILE A 932 14.63 -36.20 -32.85
N PRO A 933 13.51 -36.77 -33.29
CA PRO A 933 12.84 -36.35 -34.52
C PRO A 933 12.24 -34.93 -34.40
N ASP A 934 12.25 -34.21 -35.53
CA ASP A 934 11.50 -32.95 -35.66
C ASP A 934 10.00 -33.20 -35.57
N PHE A 935 9.26 -32.27 -34.97
CA PHE A 935 7.81 -32.29 -34.85
C PHE A 935 7.20 -31.73 -36.14
N LYS A 936 6.96 -32.61 -37.12
CA LYS A 936 6.32 -32.22 -38.38
C LYS A 936 4.81 -32.24 -38.25
N SER A 937 4.12 -31.49 -39.09
CA SER A 937 2.66 -31.52 -39.10
C SER A 937 2.16 -32.94 -39.40
N LEU A 938 1.11 -33.35 -38.68
CA LEU A 938 0.49 -34.68 -38.71
C LEU A 938 1.33 -35.83 -38.13
N ASP A 939 2.50 -35.56 -37.54
CA ASP A 939 3.24 -36.59 -36.80
C ASP A 939 2.56 -36.88 -35.46
N LYS A 940 2.45 -38.17 -35.14
CA LYS A 940 2.09 -38.62 -33.79
C LYS A 940 3.34 -38.60 -32.91
N MET A 941 3.31 -37.78 -31.88
CA MET A 941 4.42 -37.57 -30.96
C MET A 941 4.09 -38.13 -29.59
N LYS A 942 5.05 -38.85 -29.02
CA LYS A 942 5.02 -39.42 -27.67
C LYS A 942 6.04 -38.67 -26.80
N ILE A 943 5.56 -38.11 -25.70
CA ILE A 943 6.35 -37.29 -24.77
C ILE A 943 6.44 -38.02 -23.44
N SER A 944 7.65 -38.23 -22.92
CA SER A 944 7.86 -38.82 -21.60
C SER A 944 8.82 -37.95 -20.78
N GLY A 945 8.58 -37.86 -19.49
CA GLY A 945 9.40 -37.05 -18.59
C GLY A 945 9.27 -37.46 -17.13
N GLU A 946 9.95 -36.72 -16.27
CA GLU A 946 10.01 -36.98 -14.85
C GLU A 946 9.98 -35.70 -14.01
N ILE A 947 9.58 -35.84 -12.76
CA ILE A 947 9.60 -34.80 -11.73
C ILE A 947 10.73 -35.11 -10.78
N THR A 948 11.63 -34.15 -10.58
CA THR A 948 12.83 -34.32 -9.75
C THR A 948 12.89 -33.35 -8.57
N ASP A 949 13.85 -33.56 -7.69
CA ASP A 949 14.25 -32.66 -6.60
C ASP A 949 15.40 -31.72 -7.02
N GLU A 950 15.88 -30.85 -6.10
CA GLU A 950 17.00 -29.90 -6.32
C GLU A 950 18.33 -30.52 -6.75
N ASN A 951 18.46 -31.83 -6.60
CA ASN A 951 19.63 -32.61 -6.96
C ASN A 951 19.41 -33.48 -8.20
N ASN A 952 18.33 -33.24 -8.97
CA ASN A 952 17.91 -34.04 -10.12
C ASN A 952 17.62 -35.52 -9.78
N GLN A 953 17.22 -35.81 -8.55
CA GLN A 953 16.73 -37.13 -8.16
C GLN A 953 15.22 -37.21 -8.37
N ILE A 954 14.73 -38.30 -8.95
CA ILE A 954 13.31 -38.50 -9.22
C ILE A 954 12.51 -38.52 -7.90
N LEU A 955 11.44 -37.74 -7.85
CA LEU A 955 10.48 -37.74 -6.75
C LEU A 955 9.49 -38.90 -6.91
N THR A 956 9.92 -40.09 -6.51
CA THR A 956 9.12 -41.34 -6.62
C THR A 956 7.84 -41.35 -5.79
N ASP A 957 7.69 -40.41 -4.85
CA ASP A 957 6.47 -40.20 -4.05
C ASP A 957 5.49 -39.20 -4.70
N TYR A 958 5.83 -38.64 -5.86
CA TYR A 958 5.00 -37.65 -6.54
C TYR A 958 3.94 -38.33 -7.41
N ASN A 959 2.68 -38.25 -6.98
CA ASN A 959 1.52 -38.67 -7.76
C ASN A 959 0.58 -37.48 -7.98
N GLY A 960 0.23 -37.20 -9.23
CA GLY A 960 -0.33 -35.91 -9.61
C GLY A 960 -0.91 -35.83 -11.01
N ILE A 961 -1.27 -34.63 -11.42
CA ILE A 961 -1.71 -34.30 -12.78
C ILE A 961 -0.73 -33.28 -13.34
N LEU A 962 -0.20 -33.56 -14.53
CA LEU A 962 0.58 -32.65 -15.36
C LEU A 962 -0.35 -31.97 -16.36
N ALA A 963 -0.41 -30.65 -16.33
CA ALA A 963 -0.86 -29.83 -17.45
C ALA A 963 0.34 -29.43 -18.31
N THR A 964 0.24 -29.63 -19.62
CA THR A 964 1.30 -29.33 -20.59
C THR A 964 0.76 -28.44 -21.71
N ILE A 965 1.56 -27.47 -22.11
CA ILE A 965 1.28 -26.61 -23.27
C ILE A 965 2.48 -26.68 -24.21
N LEU A 966 2.24 -27.05 -25.46
CA LEU A 966 3.21 -26.96 -26.53
C LEU A 966 2.92 -25.71 -27.36
N PHE A 967 3.82 -24.74 -27.30
CA PHE A 967 3.79 -23.57 -28.17
C PHE A 967 4.59 -23.84 -29.44
N ASP A 968 4.06 -23.40 -30.58
CA ASP A 968 4.83 -23.29 -31.82
C ASP A 968 6.00 -22.32 -31.62
N LYS A 969 6.89 -22.27 -32.60
CA LYS A 969 7.99 -21.32 -32.66
C LYS A 969 7.53 -19.88 -32.45
N LYS A 970 8.42 -19.11 -31.83
CA LYS A 970 8.21 -17.70 -31.54
C LYS A 970 7.85 -16.91 -32.80
N ILE A 971 7.02 -15.89 -32.63
CA ILE A 971 6.53 -15.05 -33.73
C ILE A 971 6.97 -13.61 -33.50
N THR A 972 7.41 -12.96 -34.58
CA THR A 972 7.71 -11.53 -34.57
C THR A 972 6.44 -10.75 -34.86
N LYS A 973 6.08 -9.84 -33.96
CA LYS A 973 5.04 -8.81 -34.15
C LYS A 973 5.72 -7.44 -34.25
N SER A 974 5.00 -6.46 -34.78
CA SER A 974 5.44 -5.08 -34.87
C SER A 974 4.37 -4.17 -34.27
N THR A 975 4.77 -3.07 -33.64
CA THR A 975 3.83 -1.98 -33.32
C THR A 975 3.46 -1.22 -34.59
N LEU A 976 2.31 -0.53 -34.57
CA LEU A 976 1.70 0.10 -35.73
C LEU A 976 2.01 1.60 -35.82
N ASN A 977 2.55 2.22 -34.76
CA ASN A 977 2.76 3.65 -34.65
C ASN A 977 1.48 4.44 -34.98
N ASN A 978 0.38 4.08 -34.32
CA ASN A 978 -0.95 4.64 -34.59
C ASN A 978 -0.95 6.17 -34.52
N ASP A 979 -0.28 6.76 -33.52
CA ASP A 979 -0.25 8.21 -33.28
C ASP A 979 0.95 8.95 -33.91
N GLY A 980 1.95 8.25 -34.43
CA GLY A 980 3.09 8.86 -35.12
C GLY A 980 4.24 9.35 -34.22
N TYR A 981 4.21 9.11 -32.91
CA TYR A 981 5.20 9.64 -31.96
C TYR A 981 6.36 8.69 -31.62
N SER A 982 6.35 7.45 -32.08
CA SER A 982 7.46 6.50 -31.86
C SER A 982 7.73 5.62 -33.08
N PRO A 983 8.97 5.22 -33.35
CA PRO A 983 9.23 4.29 -34.45
C PRO A 983 8.61 2.91 -34.16
N PRO A 984 8.03 2.23 -35.16
CA PRO A 984 7.58 0.84 -35.01
C PRO A 984 8.68 -0.05 -34.43
N ILE A 985 8.36 -0.80 -33.37
CA ILE A 985 9.29 -1.75 -32.77
C ILE A 985 8.89 -3.17 -33.14
N ASN A 986 9.87 -3.98 -33.53
CA ASN A 986 9.68 -5.42 -33.68
C ASN A 986 9.94 -6.12 -32.35
N PHE A 987 9.00 -6.95 -31.93
CA PHE A 987 9.13 -7.74 -30.72
C PHE A 987 8.73 -9.19 -30.96
N THR A 988 9.25 -10.08 -30.12
CA THR A 988 9.00 -11.51 -30.24
C THR A 988 8.04 -11.96 -29.14
N THR A 989 7.03 -12.76 -29.49
CA THR A 989 6.09 -13.39 -28.55
C THR A 989 6.05 -14.91 -28.76
N LEU A 990 5.49 -15.66 -27.80
CA LEU A 990 5.18 -17.07 -27.98
C LEU A 990 4.31 -17.28 -29.22
N GLY A 991 4.55 -18.36 -29.96
CA GLY A 991 3.65 -18.80 -31.02
C GLY A 991 2.37 -19.40 -30.44
N GLU A 992 1.47 -19.81 -31.34
CA GLU A 992 0.20 -20.41 -30.94
C GLU A 992 0.39 -21.70 -30.14
N ALA A 993 -0.54 -22.00 -29.24
CA ALA A 993 -0.53 -23.23 -28.47
C ALA A 993 -1.06 -24.39 -29.33
N ILE A 994 -0.16 -25.19 -29.88
CA ILE A 994 -0.51 -26.27 -30.81
C ILE A 994 -0.94 -27.57 -30.10
N PHE A 995 -0.74 -27.64 -28.78
CA PHE A 995 -1.30 -28.69 -27.94
C PHE A 995 -1.49 -28.21 -26.50
N ARG A 996 -2.63 -28.56 -25.89
CA ARG A 996 -2.97 -28.29 -24.48
C ARG A 996 -3.49 -29.58 -23.84
N GLY A 997 -2.63 -30.28 -23.11
CA GLY A 997 -2.91 -31.63 -22.62
C GLY A 997 -2.84 -31.80 -21.11
N ASN A 998 -3.52 -32.82 -20.61
CA ASN A 998 -3.42 -33.30 -19.24
C ASN A 998 -2.93 -34.75 -19.20
N ALA A 999 -1.96 -35.05 -18.34
CA ALA A 999 -1.39 -36.38 -18.17
C ALA A 999 -1.26 -36.75 -16.69
N SER A 1000 -1.44 -38.02 -16.36
CA SER A 1000 -1.20 -38.55 -15.02
C SER A 1000 0.30 -38.62 -14.74
N VAL A 1001 0.69 -38.19 -13.54
CA VAL A 1001 2.03 -38.40 -13.00
C VAL A 1001 1.96 -39.54 -11.99
N THR A 1002 2.71 -40.60 -12.23
CA THR A 1002 2.80 -41.76 -11.33
C THR A 1002 4.25 -41.97 -10.91
N ASN A 1003 4.52 -41.99 -9.61
CA ASN A 1003 5.86 -42.14 -9.03
C ASN A 1003 6.89 -41.17 -9.65
N GLY A 1004 6.49 -39.92 -9.86
CA GLY A 1004 7.33 -38.88 -10.45
C GLY A 1004 7.55 -39.03 -11.95
N GLN A 1005 6.86 -39.91 -12.66
CA GLN A 1005 6.99 -40.10 -14.11
C GLN A 1005 5.68 -39.81 -14.83
N PHE A 1006 5.77 -39.29 -16.05
CA PHE A 1006 4.61 -39.01 -16.90
C PHE A 1006 4.89 -39.39 -18.35
N GLU A 1007 3.81 -39.69 -19.07
CA GLU A 1007 3.84 -39.96 -20.50
C GLU A 1007 2.51 -39.57 -21.14
N TYR A 1008 2.55 -38.95 -22.32
CA TYR A 1008 1.36 -38.69 -23.12
C TYR A 1008 1.70 -38.70 -24.61
N SER A 1009 0.67 -38.79 -25.45
CA SER A 1009 0.81 -38.70 -26.90
C SER A 1009 -0.16 -37.67 -27.46
N PHE A 1010 0.16 -37.11 -28.62
CA PHE A 1010 -0.72 -36.24 -29.40
C PHE A 1010 -0.31 -36.26 -30.87
N ILE A 1011 -1.15 -35.71 -31.74
CA ILE A 1011 -0.82 -35.48 -33.15
C ILE A 1011 -0.53 -33.99 -33.35
N VAL A 1012 0.58 -33.68 -33.99
CA VAL A 1012 0.97 -32.29 -34.30
C VAL A 1012 -0.04 -31.71 -35.31
N PRO A 1013 -0.69 -30.56 -35.01
CA PRO A 1013 -1.67 -29.98 -35.92
C PRO A 1013 -1.14 -29.70 -37.32
N LYS A 1014 -2.02 -29.80 -38.33
CA LYS A 1014 -1.71 -29.43 -39.71
C LYS A 1014 -1.32 -27.96 -39.85
N ASP A 1015 -1.86 -27.11 -38.98
CA ASP A 1015 -1.73 -25.65 -39.01
C ASP A 1015 -0.46 -25.10 -38.34
N ILE A 1016 0.48 -25.97 -37.92
CA ILE A 1016 1.80 -25.47 -37.50
C ILE A 1016 2.45 -24.67 -38.63
N ARG A 1017 3.27 -23.69 -38.27
CA ARG A 1017 4.05 -22.95 -39.27
C ARG A 1017 5.11 -23.86 -39.91
N ILE A 1018 5.24 -23.83 -41.24
CA ILE A 1018 6.10 -24.77 -41.99
C ILE A 1018 7.61 -24.63 -41.73
N PRO A 1019 8.20 -23.42 -41.61
CA PRO A 1019 9.64 -23.30 -41.36
C PRO A 1019 10.06 -24.01 -40.07
N LEU A 1020 11.18 -24.72 -40.11
CA LEU A 1020 11.70 -25.45 -38.95
C LEU A 1020 12.40 -24.50 -37.98
N ASP A 1021 11.92 -24.42 -36.75
CA ASP A 1021 12.57 -23.68 -35.66
C ASP A 1021 12.16 -24.26 -34.30
N ASN A 1022 12.72 -23.74 -33.21
CA ASN A 1022 12.50 -24.24 -31.86
C ASN A 1022 11.11 -23.85 -31.32
N GLY A 1023 10.37 -24.84 -30.82
CA GLY A 1023 9.15 -24.65 -30.06
C GLY A 1023 9.40 -24.52 -28.56
N LYS A 1024 8.33 -24.43 -27.78
CA LYS A 1024 8.42 -24.45 -26.30
C LYS A 1024 7.39 -25.41 -25.70
N LEU A 1025 7.85 -26.37 -24.92
CA LEU A 1025 7.02 -27.11 -23.96
C LEU A 1025 7.00 -26.35 -22.63
N SER A 1026 5.82 -26.09 -22.09
CA SER A 1026 5.60 -25.56 -20.74
C SER A 1026 4.86 -26.60 -19.92
N PHE A 1027 5.42 -26.92 -18.75
CA PHE A 1027 4.90 -27.94 -17.84
C PHE A 1027 4.45 -27.33 -16.53
N TYR A 1028 3.31 -27.77 -16.02
CA TYR A 1028 2.83 -27.50 -14.67
C TYR A 1028 2.25 -28.79 -14.09
N ALA A 1029 2.77 -29.27 -12.97
CA ALA A 1029 2.21 -30.45 -12.31
C ALA A 1029 1.77 -30.14 -10.88
N GLN A 1030 0.65 -30.73 -10.46
CA GLN A 1030 0.09 -30.60 -9.12
C GLN A 1030 -0.15 -31.99 -8.50
N LYS A 1031 0.05 -32.12 -7.18
CA LYS A 1031 -0.28 -33.35 -6.45
C LYS A 1031 -1.80 -33.51 -6.28
N ILE A 1032 -2.29 -34.75 -6.33
CA ILE A 1032 -3.73 -35.07 -6.16
C ILE A 1032 -4.12 -35.09 -4.68
N GLU A 1033 -3.34 -35.74 -3.82
CA GLU A 1033 -3.71 -36.01 -2.42
C GLU A 1033 -3.24 -34.94 -1.42
N SER A 1034 -2.36 -34.02 -1.84
CA SER A 1034 -1.79 -32.98 -0.98
C SER A 1034 -1.60 -31.67 -1.74
N THR A 1035 -1.38 -30.58 -1.00
CA THR A 1035 -0.96 -29.30 -1.58
C THR A 1035 0.49 -29.38 -2.06
N GLY A 1036 0.76 -28.97 -3.29
CA GLY A 1036 2.11 -28.90 -3.85
C GLY A 1036 2.14 -28.98 -5.37
N ASP A 1037 2.92 -28.09 -5.98
CA ASP A 1037 3.08 -27.99 -7.42
C ASP A 1037 4.54 -27.80 -7.83
N VAL A 1038 4.81 -28.20 -9.08
CA VAL A 1038 6.10 -28.03 -9.74
C VAL A 1038 5.89 -27.52 -11.17
N THR A 1039 6.91 -26.86 -11.71
CA THR A 1039 6.91 -26.32 -13.07
C THR A 1039 8.15 -26.78 -13.84
N GLY A 1040 8.13 -26.66 -15.15
CA GLY A 1040 9.26 -26.98 -16.01
C GLY A 1040 9.03 -26.51 -17.44
N TYR A 1041 10.06 -26.65 -18.27
CA TYR A 1041 9.99 -26.28 -19.67
C TYR A 1041 11.03 -27.04 -20.49
N ASP A 1042 10.82 -27.08 -21.81
CA ASP A 1042 11.84 -27.46 -22.80
C ASP A 1042 11.74 -26.53 -24.02
N THR A 1043 12.87 -26.09 -24.55
CA THR A 1043 12.97 -25.25 -25.76
C THR A 1043 13.90 -25.85 -26.82
N SER A 1044 14.23 -27.14 -26.69
CA SER A 1044 15.16 -27.83 -27.59
C SER A 1044 14.46 -28.52 -28.76
N ILE A 1045 13.16 -28.79 -28.62
CA ILE A 1045 12.33 -29.39 -29.67
C ILE A 1045 12.21 -28.48 -30.90
N LYS A 1046 12.29 -29.09 -32.09
CA LYS A 1046 12.10 -28.39 -33.36
C LYS A 1046 10.74 -28.70 -33.96
N ILE A 1047 10.02 -27.67 -34.38
CA ILE A 1047 8.67 -27.76 -34.97
C ILE A 1047 8.70 -27.16 -36.37
N GLY A 1048 8.26 -27.94 -37.36
CA GLY A 1048 8.18 -27.52 -38.75
C GLY A 1048 8.25 -28.69 -39.73
N GLY A 1049 7.96 -28.41 -41.00
CA GLY A 1049 7.81 -29.43 -42.04
C GLY A 1049 6.48 -30.18 -41.97
N VAL A 1050 6.29 -31.09 -42.92
CA VAL A 1050 5.04 -31.86 -43.10
C VAL A 1050 5.37 -33.35 -43.20
N ASN A 1051 4.65 -34.19 -42.46
CA ASN A 1051 4.72 -35.63 -42.67
C ASN A 1051 3.93 -36.03 -43.94
N LYS A 1052 4.65 -36.32 -45.01
CA LYS A 1052 4.06 -36.74 -46.30
C LYS A 1052 3.46 -38.14 -46.28
N ASN A 1053 3.70 -38.91 -45.23
CA ASN A 1053 3.23 -40.29 -45.05
C ASN A 1053 2.16 -40.40 -43.95
N ALA A 1054 1.58 -39.28 -43.50
CA ALA A 1054 0.51 -39.29 -42.52
C ALA A 1054 -0.72 -40.04 -43.05
N VAL A 1055 -1.39 -40.79 -42.17
CA VAL A 1055 -2.65 -41.49 -42.49
C VAL A 1055 -3.72 -40.43 -42.74
N ALA A 1056 -4.53 -40.57 -43.79
CA ALA A 1056 -5.60 -39.63 -44.06
C ALA A 1056 -6.73 -39.75 -43.01
N ASP A 1057 -7.19 -38.61 -42.51
CA ASP A 1057 -8.39 -38.48 -41.69
C ASP A 1057 -9.39 -37.53 -42.37
N ASN A 1058 -10.64 -37.98 -42.51
CA ASN A 1058 -11.74 -37.21 -43.09
C ASN A 1058 -12.97 -37.17 -42.16
N ASN A 1059 -12.84 -37.62 -40.92
CA ASN A 1059 -13.93 -37.57 -39.95
C ASN A 1059 -13.91 -36.21 -39.27
N SER A 1060 -15.08 -35.59 -39.09
CA SER A 1060 -15.19 -34.35 -38.34
C SER A 1060 -15.36 -34.62 -36.83
N PRO A 1061 -14.93 -33.69 -35.95
CA PRO A 1061 -15.12 -33.80 -34.51
C PRO A 1061 -16.57 -34.00 -34.09
N LYS A 1062 -16.81 -34.79 -33.04
CA LYS A 1062 -18.12 -34.87 -32.37
C LYS A 1062 -18.19 -33.80 -31.28
N VAL A 1063 -19.29 -33.04 -31.24
CA VAL A 1063 -19.47 -31.93 -30.28
C VAL A 1063 -20.74 -32.13 -29.46
N LYS A 1064 -20.66 -31.86 -28.15
CA LYS A 1064 -21.82 -31.69 -27.27
C LYS A 1064 -21.72 -30.36 -26.54
N LEU A 1065 -22.74 -29.52 -26.69
CA LEU A 1065 -22.82 -28.19 -26.08
C LEU A 1065 -23.82 -28.16 -24.93
N TYR A 1066 -23.47 -27.45 -23.87
CA TYR A 1066 -24.33 -27.19 -22.72
C TYR A 1066 -24.13 -25.77 -22.20
N MET A 1067 -25.14 -25.23 -21.50
CA MET A 1067 -25.03 -23.97 -20.77
C MET A 1067 -25.09 -24.25 -19.27
N ASN A 1068 -24.11 -23.76 -18.52
CA ASN A 1068 -23.91 -23.88 -17.07
C ASN A 1068 -23.63 -25.29 -16.55
N ASP A 1069 -24.40 -26.29 -16.98
CA ASP A 1069 -24.24 -27.69 -16.56
C ASP A 1069 -24.75 -28.67 -17.64
N GLN A 1070 -24.40 -29.95 -17.51
CA GLN A 1070 -24.77 -30.99 -18.49
C GLN A 1070 -26.27 -31.37 -18.50
N THR A 1071 -27.08 -30.83 -17.59
CA THR A 1071 -28.53 -31.04 -17.58
C THR A 1071 -29.26 -30.08 -18.50
N PHE A 1072 -28.57 -29.04 -18.98
CA PHE A 1072 -29.13 -28.07 -19.92
C PHE A 1072 -29.55 -28.71 -21.24
N VAL A 1073 -30.70 -28.29 -21.75
CA VAL A 1073 -31.22 -28.66 -23.07
C VAL A 1073 -31.43 -27.40 -23.89
N SER A 1074 -31.12 -27.48 -25.20
CA SER A 1074 -31.29 -26.35 -26.13
C SER A 1074 -32.73 -25.79 -26.07
N GLY A 1075 -32.84 -24.47 -25.98
CA GLY A 1075 -34.06 -23.71 -25.71
C GLY A 1075 -34.36 -23.48 -24.22
N GLY A 1076 -33.55 -24.04 -23.32
CA GLY A 1076 -33.67 -23.88 -21.87
C GLY A 1076 -33.34 -22.47 -21.37
N ILE A 1077 -33.65 -22.21 -20.10
CA ILE A 1077 -33.36 -20.93 -19.44
C ILE A 1077 -31.89 -20.85 -19.03
N SER A 1078 -31.32 -19.65 -19.16
CA SER A 1078 -30.02 -19.28 -18.63
C SER A 1078 -30.11 -17.93 -17.90
N ASN A 1079 -29.08 -17.58 -17.13
CA ASN A 1079 -28.89 -16.23 -16.61
C ASN A 1079 -28.17 -15.34 -17.65
N ASP A 1080 -27.93 -14.08 -17.31
CA ASP A 1080 -27.23 -13.10 -18.15
C ASP A 1080 -25.69 -13.29 -18.20
N SER A 1081 -25.13 -14.18 -17.38
CA SER A 1081 -23.69 -14.45 -17.31
C SER A 1081 -23.37 -15.95 -17.28
N PRO A 1082 -23.81 -16.74 -18.29
CA PRO A 1082 -23.71 -18.19 -18.21
C PRO A 1082 -22.38 -18.75 -18.69
N ILE A 1083 -22.10 -20.01 -18.37
CA ILE A 1083 -20.88 -20.70 -18.83
C ILE A 1083 -21.22 -21.64 -19.98
N LEU A 1084 -20.63 -21.43 -21.15
CA LEU A 1084 -20.62 -22.42 -22.22
C LEU A 1084 -19.72 -23.60 -21.82
N ILE A 1085 -20.26 -24.82 -21.91
CA ILE A 1085 -19.49 -26.05 -21.76
C ILE A 1085 -19.58 -26.81 -23.08
N ALA A 1086 -18.44 -27.05 -23.71
CA ALA A 1086 -18.36 -27.87 -24.91
C ALA A 1086 -17.46 -29.08 -24.68
N TYR A 1087 -17.96 -30.27 -25.00
CA TYR A 1087 -17.19 -31.51 -25.07
C TYR A 1087 -16.94 -31.88 -26.52
N MET A 1088 -15.69 -32.25 -26.82
CA MET A 1088 -15.24 -32.56 -28.17
C MET A 1088 -14.53 -33.92 -28.19
N GLU A 1089 -14.75 -34.71 -29.23
CA GLU A 1089 -14.14 -36.02 -29.44
C GLU A 1089 -13.75 -36.21 -30.91
N ASP A 1090 -12.50 -36.56 -31.16
CA ASP A 1090 -11.95 -36.85 -32.49
C ASP A 1090 -10.74 -37.80 -32.38
N GLU A 1091 -10.60 -38.78 -33.27
CA GLU A 1091 -9.50 -39.78 -33.21
C GLU A 1091 -8.11 -39.18 -33.41
N SER A 1092 -8.03 -38.08 -34.18
CA SER A 1092 -6.80 -37.34 -34.41
C SER A 1092 -6.58 -36.22 -33.39
N GLY A 1093 -7.61 -35.88 -32.63
CA GLY A 1093 -7.60 -34.83 -31.61
C GLY A 1093 -8.06 -33.47 -32.15
N ILE A 1094 -8.25 -32.52 -31.24
CA ILE A 1094 -8.78 -31.18 -31.56
C ILE A 1094 -7.65 -30.21 -31.85
N ASN A 1095 -7.81 -29.40 -32.90
CA ASN A 1095 -6.85 -28.38 -33.27
C ASN A 1095 -6.95 -27.17 -32.34
N THR A 1096 -5.89 -26.93 -31.56
CA THR A 1096 -5.76 -25.75 -30.70
C THR A 1096 -4.86 -24.68 -31.31
N ALA A 1097 -4.15 -24.99 -32.41
CA ALA A 1097 -3.15 -24.13 -33.00
C ALA A 1097 -3.74 -22.85 -33.61
N GLY A 1098 -5.01 -22.87 -34.04
CA GLY A 1098 -5.63 -21.71 -34.69
C GLY A 1098 -4.91 -21.34 -36.00
N GLY A 1099 -5.29 -22.00 -37.09
CA GLY A 1099 -4.88 -21.60 -38.44
C GLY A 1099 -5.73 -20.45 -38.99
N ILE A 1100 -5.39 -19.95 -40.18
CA ILE A 1100 -6.26 -18.98 -40.88
C ILE A 1100 -7.63 -19.63 -41.11
N GLY A 1101 -8.63 -19.23 -40.30
CA GLY A 1101 -10.01 -19.74 -40.36
C GLY A 1101 -10.26 -21.05 -39.59
N HIS A 1102 -9.29 -21.57 -38.82
CA HIS A 1102 -9.43 -22.84 -38.08
C HIS A 1102 -9.42 -22.67 -36.56
N ASP A 1103 -9.81 -21.50 -36.06
CA ASP A 1103 -10.01 -21.28 -34.64
C ASP A 1103 -11.23 -22.03 -34.10
N ILE A 1104 -11.20 -22.36 -32.81
CA ILE A 1104 -12.40 -22.77 -32.09
C ILE A 1104 -13.19 -21.49 -31.83
N VAL A 1105 -14.34 -21.32 -32.47
CA VAL A 1105 -15.10 -20.07 -32.42
C VAL A 1105 -16.52 -20.27 -31.95
N ALA A 1106 -17.03 -19.29 -31.21
CA ALA A 1106 -18.44 -19.17 -30.87
C ALA A 1106 -18.99 -17.84 -31.40
N VAL A 1107 -20.12 -17.88 -32.09
CA VAL A 1107 -20.82 -16.72 -32.66
C VAL A 1107 -22.17 -16.61 -31.98
N LEU A 1108 -22.40 -15.50 -31.29
CA LEU A 1108 -23.66 -15.22 -30.61
C LEU A 1108 -24.56 -14.39 -31.52
N ASP A 1109 -25.80 -14.82 -31.70
CA ASP A 1109 -26.88 -14.15 -32.45
C ASP A 1109 -26.50 -13.75 -33.89
N GLY A 1110 -25.61 -14.51 -34.52
CA GLY A 1110 -25.15 -14.27 -35.89
C GLY A 1110 -24.15 -13.10 -36.04
N ASP A 1111 -23.54 -12.62 -34.95
CA ASP A 1111 -22.47 -11.61 -35.03
C ASP A 1111 -21.13 -12.22 -35.48
N PHE A 1112 -21.04 -12.57 -36.77
CA PHE A 1112 -19.82 -13.10 -37.37
C PHE A 1112 -18.68 -12.08 -37.47
N ALA A 1113 -18.96 -10.78 -37.23
CA ALA A 1113 -17.92 -9.76 -37.20
C ALA A 1113 -17.11 -9.80 -35.90
N ASN A 1114 -17.72 -10.28 -34.80
CA ASN A 1114 -17.09 -10.34 -33.47
C ASN A 1114 -17.22 -11.75 -32.85
N PRO A 1115 -16.59 -12.79 -33.45
CA PRO A 1115 -16.62 -14.13 -32.86
C PRO A 1115 -15.80 -14.20 -31.56
N PHE A 1116 -16.25 -15.03 -30.62
CA PHE A 1116 -15.46 -15.40 -29.45
C PHE A 1116 -14.44 -16.47 -29.85
N ILE A 1117 -13.14 -16.19 -29.67
CA ILE A 1117 -12.04 -17.14 -29.93
C ILE A 1117 -11.78 -17.97 -28.67
N LEU A 1118 -11.93 -19.29 -28.76
CA LEU A 1118 -12.02 -20.20 -27.61
C LEU A 1118 -10.86 -21.18 -27.47
N ASN A 1119 -9.85 -21.14 -28.35
CA ASN A 1119 -8.73 -22.10 -28.39
C ASN A 1119 -8.03 -22.25 -27.02
N ASP A 1120 -7.87 -21.15 -26.30
CA ASP A 1120 -7.20 -21.12 -24.99
C ASP A 1120 -8.00 -21.74 -23.84
N TYR A 1121 -9.31 -21.95 -24.03
CA TYR A 1121 -10.19 -22.56 -23.02
C TYR A 1121 -10.25 -24.08 -23.18
N TYR A 1122 -9.75 -24.63 -24.28
CA TYR A 1122 -9.71 -26.07 -24.54
C TYR A 1122 -8.56 -26.75 -23.80
N GLN A 1123 -8.86 -27.92 -23.24
CA GLN A 1123 -7.89 -28.86 -22.70
C GLN A 1123 -8.34 -30.30 -22.95
N THR A 1124 -7.38 -31.21 -23.09
CA THR A 1124 -7.69 -32.64 -23.21
C THR A 1124 -8.22 -33.22 -21.90
N GLU A 1125 -8.96 -34.31 -21.98
CA GLU A 1125 -9.19 -35.21 -20.85
C GLU A 1125 -7.84 -35.81 -20.37
N LEU A 1126 -7.83 -36.26 -19.12
CA LEU A 1126 -6.66 -36.88 -18.50
C LEU A 1126 -6.21 -38.11 -19.31
N ASP A 1127 -4.93 -38.15 -19.68
CA ASP A 1127 -4.30 -39.25 -20.46
C ASP A 1127 -4.91 -39.51 -21.84
N ASN A 1128 -5.74 -38.60 -22.36
CA ASN A 1128 -6.47 -38.84 -23.60
C ASN A 1128 -6.56 -37.60 -24.50
N PHE A 1129 -5.69 -37.54 -25.52
CA PHE A 1129 -5.67 -36.44 -26.49
C PHE A 1129 -6.83 -36.44 -27.50
N THR A 1130 -7.59 -37.54 -27.58
CA THR A 1130 -8.72 -37.69 -28.51
C THR A 1130 -10.01 -37.07 -27.98
N LYS A 1131 -10.04 -36.68 -26.70
CA LYS A 1131 -11.18 -36.07 -26.02
C LYS A 1131 -10.77 -34.83 -25.27
N GLY A 1132 -11.65 -33.85 -25.21
CA GLY A 1132 -11.40 -32.66 -24.43
C GLY A 1132 -12.65 -31.84 -24.16
N SER A 1133 -12.47 -30.78 -23.38
CA SER A 1133 -13.53 -29.85 -23.05
C SER A 1133 -13.01 -28.43 -23.00
N LEU A 1134 -13.92 -27.47 -23.21
CA LEU A 1134 -13.70 -26.06 -22.91
C LEU A 1134 -14.86 -25.49 -22.11
N HIS A 1135 -14.53 -24.52 -21.26
CA HIS A 1135 -15.48 -23.81 -20.40
C HIS A 1135 -15.30 -22.31 -20.65
N PHE A 1136 -16.28 -21.66 -21.26
CA PHE A 1136 -16.21 -20.24 -21.61
C PHE A 1136 -17.30 -19.44 -20.91
N PRO A 1137 -16.95 -18.48 -20.04
CA PRO A 1137 -17.94 -17.66 -19.34
C PRO A 1137 -18.41 -16.48 -20.20
N PHE A 1138 -19.72 -16.37 -20.43
CA PHE A 1138 -20.36 -15.17 -20.99
C PHE A 1138 -20.68 -14.14 -19.90
N ARG A 1139 -20.93 -12.90 -20.33
CA ARG A 1139 -21.27 -11.76 -19.45
C ARG A 1139 -22.31 -10.87 -20.08
N ASN A 1140 -23.18 -10.32 -19.24
CA ASN A 1140 -24.13 -9.26 -19.59
C ASN A 1140 -24.92 -9.54 -20.87
N LEU A 1141 -25.28 -10.80 -21.08
CA LEU A 1141 -26.16 -11.20 -22.18
C LEU A 1141 -27.50 -10.50 -22.00
N LYS A 1142 -28.05 -9.97 -23.10
CA LYS A 1142 -29.34 -9.28 -23.06
C LYS A 1142 -30.43 -10.26 -22.64
N THR A 1143 -31.48 -9.78 -21.99
CA THR A 1143 -32.65 -10.64 -21.76
C THR A 1143 -33.31 -10.96 -23.10
N GLY A 1144 -33.61 -12.23 -23.36
CA GLY A 1144 -34.15 -12.68 -24.64
C GLY A 1144 -33.67 -14.06 -25.07
N MET A 1145 -34.19 -14.52 -26.20
CA MET A 1145 -33.72 -15.76 -26.82
C MET A 1145 -32.43 -15.49 -27.57
N HIS A 1146 -31.42 -16.31 -27.30
CA HIS A 1146 -30.12 -16.28 -27.94
C HIS A 1146 -29.86 -17.55 -28.73
N THR A 1147 -29.13 -17.42 -29.84
CA THR A 1147 -28.61 -18.56 -30.61
C THR A 1147 -27.10 -18.48 -30.64
N LEU A 1148 -26.44 -19.54 -30.21
CA LEU A 1148 -24.98 -19.65 -30.24
C LEU A 1148 -24.56 -20.70 -31.27
N THR A 1149 -23.78 -20.29 -32.25
CA THR A 1149 -23.16 -21.16 -33.26
C THR A 1149 -21.71 -21.41 -32.87
N PHE A 1150 -21.35 -22.67 -32.63
CA PHE A 1150 -20.01 -23.11 -32.23
C PHE A 1150 -19.35 -23.91 -33.35
N THR A 1151 -18.13 -23.53 -33.74
CA THR A 1151 -17.35 -24.23 -34.78
C THR A 1151 -16.02 -24.70 -34.21
N VAL A 1152 -15.65 -25.95 -34.49
CA VAL A 1152 -14.41 -26.59 -34.05
C VAL A 1152 -13.82 -27.43 -35.18
N TRP A 1153 -12.49 -27.62 -35.13
CA TRP A 1153 -11.71 -28.33 -36.13
C TRP A 1153 -10.88 -29.45 -35.47
N ASP A 1154 -10.73 -30.58 -36.15
CA ASP A 1154 -9.71 -31.57 -35.79
C ASP A 1154 -8.31 -31.11 -36.27
N VAL A 1155 -7.26 -31.84 -35.88
CA VAL A 1155 -5.88 -31.56 -36.30
C VAL A 1155 -5.60 -31.72 -37.81
N TYR A 1156 -6.50 -32.36 -38.57
CA TYR A 1156 -6.43 -32.53 -40.03
C TYR A 1156 -7.20 -31.44 -40.82
N ASN A 1157 -7.88 -30.55 -40.09
CA ASN A 1157 -8.73 -29.46 -40.55
C ASN A 1157 -10.11 -29.92 -41.08
N ASN A 1158 -10.69 -30.97 -40.50
CA ASN A 1158 -12.10 -31.32 -40.65
C ASN A 1158 -12.95 -30.53 -39.63
N ALA A 1159 -13.97 -29.81 -40.08
CA ALA A 1159 -14.81 -28.96 -39.24
C ALA A 1159 -16.11 -29.62 -38.78
N THR A 1160 -16.58 -29.21 -37.60
CA THR A 1160 -17.96 -29.40 -37.13
C THR A 1160 -18.51 -28.08 -36.63
N THR A 1161 -19.73 -27.74 -37.06
CA THR A 1161 -20.52 -26.63 -36.51
C THR A 1161 -21.74 -27.18 -35.78
N ALA A 1162 -21.96 -26.73 -34.54
CA ALA A 1162 -23.08 -27.08 -33.70
C ALA A 1162 -23.78 -25.82 -33.17
N GLU A 1163 -25.09 -25.89 -32.95
CA GLU A 1163 -25.87 -24.77 -32.44
C GLU A 1163 -26.54 -25.11 -31.11
N ILE A 1164 -26.62 -24.11 -30.23
CA ILE A 1164 -27.36 -24.18 -28.97
C ILE A 1164 -28.16 -22.90 -28.78
N GLN A 1165 -29.45 -23.06 -28.47
CA GLN A 1165 -30.35 -21.95 -28.16
C GLN A 1165 -30.55 -21.87 -26.65
N PHE A 1166 -30.71 -20.67 -26.11
CA PHE A 1166 -31.01 -20.46 -24.70
C PHE A 1166 -31.76 -19.15 -24.47
N LEU A 1167 -32.67 -19.15 -23.51
CA LEU A 1167 -33.44 -17.98 -23.10
C LEU A 1167 -32.79 -17.35 -21.87
N VAL A 1168 -32.20 -16.18 -22.03
CA VAL A 1168 -31.69 -15.37 -20.91
C VAL A 1168 -32.88 -14.70 -20.23
N ILE A 1169 -33.07 -14.96 -18.94
CA ILE A 1169 -34.07 -14.29 -18.11
C ILE A 1169 -33.33 -13.47 -17.05
N GLY A 1170 -33.68 -12.18 -16.94
CA GLY A 1170 -33.12 -11.29 -15.92
C GLY A 1170 -33.44 -11.73 -14.49
N ASP A 1171 -32.70 -11.17 -13.53
CA ASP A 1171 -32.76 -11.60 -12.12
C ASP A 1171 -33.87 -10.91 -11.30
N GLU A 1172 -34.68 -10.06 -11.93
CA GLU A 1172 -35.67 -9.18 -11.30
C GLU A 1172 -36.88 -9.91 -10.67
N SER A 1173 -37.19 -11.14 -11.11
CA SER A 1173 -38.27 -11.96 -10.53
C SER A 1173 -37.99 -13.46 -10.64
N ILE A 1174 -38.48 -14.27 -9.69
CA ILE A 1174 -38.43 -15.73 -9.82
C ILE A 1174 -39.41 -16.21 -10.91
N THR A 1175 -38.91 -16.97 -11.88
CA THR A 1175 -39.68 -17.49 -13.01
C THR A 1175 -39.70 -19.02 -13.00
N LEU A 1176 -40.85 -19.64 -13.24
CA LEU A 1176 -41.01 -21.11 -13.31
C LEU A 1176 -41.41 -21.58 -14.71
N THR A 1177 -40.60 -22.44 -15.32
CA THR A 1177 -40.88 -23.08 -16.62
C THR A 1177 -40.70 -24.59 -16.55
N ASN A 1178 -41.16 -25.29 -17.60
CA ASN A 1178 -41.07 -26.75 -17.70
C ASN A 1178 -41.58 -27.48 -16.44
N VAL A 1179 -42.64 -26.95 -15.83
CA VAL A 1179 -43.27 -27.55 -14.64
C VAL A 1179 -44.03 -28.78 -15.11
N LEU A 1180 -43.61 -29.95 -14.63
CA LEU A 1180 -44.23 -31.23 -14.97
C LEU A 1180 -44.06 -32.22 -13.82
N ASN A 1181 -44.75 -33.35 -13.92
CA ASN A 1181 -44.52 -34.49 -13.04
C ASN A 1181 -44.19 -35.73 -13.87
N TYR A 1182 -43.27 -36.57 -13.40
CA TYR A 1182 -42.86 -37.79 -14.10
C TYR A 1182 -42.66 -38.97 -13.13
N PRO A 1183 -43.20 -40.17 -13.43
CA PRO A 1183 -44.10 -40.49 -14.55
C PRO A 1183 -45.48 -39.82 -14.44
N ASN A 1184 -46.10 -39.49 -15.57
CA ASN A 1184 -47.50 -39.05 -15.67
C ASN A 1184 -48.13 -39.70 -16.92
N PRO A 1185 -49.13 -40.59 -16.79
CA PRO A 1185 -49.82 -40.98 -15.55
C PRO A 1185 -48.93 -41.74 -14.54
N CYS A 1186 -49.14 -41.52 -13.24
CA CYS A 1186 -48.44 -42.22 -12.15
C CYS A 1186 -49.30 -43.32 -11.53
N VAL A 1187 -48.65 -44.34 -10.94
CA VAL A 1187 -49.33 -45.47 -10.26
C VAL A 1187 -49.12 -45.42 -8.75
N ASN A 1188 -47.86 -45.36 -8.31
CA ASN A 1188 -47.46 -45.33 -6.91
C ASN A 1188 -46.32 -44.34 -6.63
N TYR A 1189 -45.91 -43.56 -7.63
CA TYR A 1189 -44.76 -42.67 -7.57
C TYR A 1189 -44.81 -41.61 -8.68
N THR A 1190 -44.47 -40.37 -8.35
CA THR A 1190 -44.10 -39.32 -9.31
C THR A 1190 -43.13 -38.35 -8.67
N GLU A 1191 -42.26 -37.77 -9.47
CA GLU A 1191 -41.46 -36.60 -9.12
C GLU A 1191 -42.08 -35.34 -9.73
N PHE A 1192 -41.85 -34.19 -9.12
CA PHE A 1192 -42.20 -32.88 -9.65
C PHE A 1192 -40.94 -32.19 -10.13
N TRP A 1193 -40.87 -31.96 -11.43
CA TRP A 1193 -39.75 -31.33 -12.10
C TRP A 1193 -40.15 -29.92 -12.49
N PHE A 1194 -39.24 -28.97 -12.30
CA PHE A 1194 -39.45 -27.59 -12.73
C PHE A 1194 -38.12 -26.87 -12.92
N SER A 1195 -38.11 -25.93 -13.85
CA SER A 1195 -36.99 -25.02 -14.07
C SER A 1195 -37.22 -23.66 -13.42
N HIS A 1196 -36.16 -23.06 -12.86
CA HIS A 1196 -36.18 -21.74 -12.23
C HIS A 1196 -34.89 -20.94 -12.52
N ASN A 1197 -34.97 -19.61 -12.49
CA ASN A 1197 -33.87 -18.69 -12.78
C ASN A 1197 -33.02 -18.29 -11.55
N LYS A 1198 -33.05 -19.08 -10.47
CA LYS A 1198 -32.35 -18.78 -9.20
C LYS A 1198 -31.41 -19.93 -8.77
N PRO A 1199 -30.38 -20.28 -9.57
CA PRO A 1199 -29.42 -21.32 -9.19
C PRO A 1199 -28.55 -20.86 -8.00
N ASN A 1200 -28.10 -21.81 -7.17
CA ASN A 1200 -27.31 -21.59 -5.95
C ASN A 1200 -27.99 -20.73 -4.86
N GLU A 1201 -29.27 -20.39 -5.02
CA GLU A 1201 -30.09 -19.77 -3.97
C GLU A 1201 -30.96 -20.85 -3.30
N PRO A 1202 -31.13 -20.85 -1.96
CA PRO A 1202 -32.11 -21.70 -1.31
C PRO A 1202 -33.53 -21.29 -1.68
N LEU A 1203 -34.35 -22.25 -2.13
CA LEU A 1203 -35.73 -22.06 -2.55
C LEU A 1203 -36.67 -22.85 -1.65
N ASP A 1204 -37.65 -22.17 -1.07
CA ASP A 1204 -38.76 -22.81 -0.36
C ASP A 1204 -39.82 -23.22 -1.37
N VAL A 1205 -39.98 -24.53 -1.56
CA VAL A 1205 -40.91 -25.10 -2.54
C VAL A 1205 -42.07 -25.79 -1.83
N GLN A 1206 -43.28 -25.50 -2.29
CA GLN A 1206 -44.50 -26.15 -1.86
C GLN A 1206 -45.21 -26.79 -3.06
N VAL A 1207 -45.55 -28.07 -2.95
CA VAL A 1207 -46.44 -28.77 -3.89
C VAL A 1207 -47.73 -29.14 -3.17
N GLN A 1208 -48.87 -28.75 -3.74
CA GLN A 1208 -50.19 -29.13 -3.25
C GLN A 1208 -50.92 -29.92 -4.33
N ILE A 1209 -51.45 -31.10 -4.02
CA ILE A 1209 -52.32 -31.86 -4.94
C ILE A 1209 -53.77 -31.58 -4.60
N LEU A 1210 -54.57 -31.27 -5.60
CA LEU A 1210 -55.99 -30.94 -5.48
C LEU A 1210 -56.82 -31.86 -6.38
N THR A 1211 -57.99 -32.25 -5.89
CA THR A 1211 -59.04 -32.82 -6.75
C THR A 1211 -59.53 -31.78 -7.76
N ILE A 1212 -60.23 -32.21 -8.82
CA ILE A 1212 -60.89 -31.29 -9.77
C ILE A 1212 -61.88 -30.30 -9.12
N THR A 1213 -62.36 -30.59 -7.90
CA THR A 1213 -63.24 -29.71 -7.12
C THR A 1213 -62.49 -28.69 -6.25
N GLY A 1214 -61.15 -28.69 -6.29
CA GLY A 1214 -60.31 -27.77 -5.50
C GLY A 1214 -60.00 -28.25 -4.07
N LYS A 1215 -60.46 -29.45 -3.67
CA LYS A 1215 -60.08 -30.03 -2.37
C LYS A 1215 -58.62 -30.50 -2.40
N ILE A 1216 -57.79 -29.99 -1.49
CA ILE A 1216 -56.40 -30.45 -1.27
C ILE A 1216 -56.41 -31.88 -0.70
N VAL A 1217 -55.60 -32.75 -1.28
CA VAL A 1217 -55.43 -34.14 -0.84
C VAL A 1217 -54.02 -34.44 -0.33
N TRP A 1218 -53.03 -33.63 -0.72
CA TRP A 1218 -51.66 -33.77 -0.24
C TRP A 1218 -50.91 -32.45 -0.32
N THR A 1219 -50.03 -32.15 0.65
CA THR A 1219 -49.13 -31.00 0.61
C THR A 1219 -47.72 -31.37 1.08
N LYS A 1220 -46.70 -30.93 0.34
CA LYS A 1220 -45.29 -31.03 0.75
C LYS A 1220 -44.59 -29.69 0.67
N ASN A 1221 -43.84 -29.36 1.72
CA ASN A 1221 -42.94 -28.22 1.78
C ASN A 1221 -41.51 -28.73 1.89
N GLN A 1222 -40.59 -28.19 1.10
CA GLN A 1222 -39.19 -28.56 1.12
C GLN A 1222 -38.33 -27.38 0.66
N THR A 1223 -37.26 -27.09 1.40
CA THR A 1223 -36.22 -26.17 0.93
C THR A 1223 -35.25 -26.94 0.05
N ILE A 1224 -34.99 -26.42 -1.15
CA ILE A 1224 -34.05 -27.01 -2.11
C ILE A 1224 -32.98 -25.98 -2.47
N THR A 1225 -31.79 -26.44 -2.84
CA THR A 1225 -30.76 -25.59 -3.44
C THR A 1225 -30.20 -26.36 -4.63
N THR A 1226 -30.44 -25.86 -5.84
CA THR A 1226 -29.94 -26.49 -7.06
C THR A 1226 -28.70 -25.77 -7.54
N SER A 1227 -27.69 -26.51 -7.98
CA SER A 1227 -26.51 -25.93 -8.64
C SER A 1227 -26.82 -25.38 -10.04
N GLY A 1228 -27.90 -25.89 -10.66
CA GLY A 1228 -28.40 -25.52 -11.98
C GLY A 1228 -29.84 -25.02 -11.95
N PHE A 1229 -30.42 -24.87 -13.14
CA PHE A 1229 -31.75 -24.28 -13.32
C PHE A 1229 -32.90 -25.29 -13.17
N LEU A 1230 -32.62 -26.59 -12.99
CA LEU A 1230 -33.62 -27.66 -12.92
C LEU A 1230 -33.65 -28.29 -11.52
N SER A 1231 -34.85 -28.40 -10.93
CA SER A 1231 -35.10 -29.18 -9.73
C SER A 1231 -35.82 -30.50 -10.04
N ARG A 1232 -35.43 -31.57 -9.34
CA ARG A 1232 -36.10 -32.89 -9.33
C ARG A 1232 -36.32 -33.44 -7.92
N ASP A 1233 -36.11 -32.62 -6.89
CA ASP A 1233 -35.93 -33.10 -5.51
C ASP A 1233 -37.25 -33.42 -4.78
N ILE A 1234 -38.39 -33.15 -5.41
CA ILE A 1234 -39.71 -33.35 -4.79
C ILE A 1234 -40.38 -34.56 -5.41
N SER A 1235 -40.48 -35.62 -4.62
CA SER A 1235 -41.23 -36.82 -4.94
C SER A 1235 -42.50 -36.97 -4.10
N TRP A 1236 -43.45 -37.73 -4.65
CA TRP A 1236 -44.70 -38.12 -4.03
C TRP A 1236 -45.06 -39.57 -4.36
N ASP A 1237 -45.54 -40.30 -3.37
CA ASP A 1237 -45.90 -41.73 -3.44
C ASP A 1237 -47.39 -41.96 -3.73
N THR A 1238 -48.10 -40.94 -4.22
CA THR A 1238 -49.54 -40.96 -4.57
C THR A 1238 -50.49 -41.24 -3.40
N ARG A 1239 -50.08 -40.95 -2.16
CA ARG A 1239 -50.93 -41.05 -0.95
C ARG A 1239 -51.36 -39.67 -0.44
N ASP A 1240 -52.48 -39.62 0.29
CA ASP A 1240 -52.87 -38.40 0.98
C ASP A 1240 -51.97 -38.09 2.18
N ASP A 1241 -52.14 -36.93 2.81
CA ASP A 1241 -51.38 -36.51 4.00
C ASP A 1241 -51.52 -37.46 5.21
N PHE A 1242 -52.48 -38.40 5.18
CA PHE A 1242 -52.70 -39.42 6.21
C PHE A 1242 -52.16 -40.81 5.80
N GLY A 1243 -51.48 -40.91 4.65
CA GLY A 1243 -50.90 -42.16 4.15
C GLY A 1243 -51.91 -43.11 3.48
N ASN A 1244 -53.14 -42.67 3.20
CA ASN A 1244 -54.13 -43.47 2.49
C ASN A 1244 -53.97 -43.36 0.97
N LYS A 1245 -54.37 -44.42 0.25
CA LYS A 1245 -54.47 -44.37 -1.21
C LYS A 1245 -55.62 -43.46 -1.62
N ILE A 1246 -55.34 -42.54 -2.53
CA ILE A 1246 -56.36 -41.68 -3.16
C ILE A 1246 -56.92 -42.35 -4.42
N GLY A 1247 -58.10 -41.91 -4.86
CA GLY A 1247 -58.79 -42.51 -6.00
C GLY A 1247 -58.08 -42.28 -7.32
N LYS A 1248 -58.20 -43.23 -8.26
CA LYS A 1248 -57.74 -43.08 -9.65
C LYS A 1248 -58.46 -41.93 -10.33
N GLY A 1249 -57.75 -41.15 -11.15
CA GLY A 1249 -58.35 -40.02 -11.86
C GLY A 1249 -57.39 -38.86 -12.10
N VAL A 1250 -57.94 -37.76 -12.61
CA VAL A 1250 -57.20 -36.52 -12.90
C VAL A 1250 -57.19 -35.64 -11.65
N TYR A 1251 -56.01 -35.18 -11.27
CA TYR A 1251 -55.76 -34.20 -10.21
C TYR A 1251 -55.08 -32.97 -10.81
N VAL A 1252 -55.19 -31.85 -10.10
CA VAL A 1252 -54.44 -30.63 -10.40
C VAL A 1252 -53.43 -30.45 -9.29
N TYR A 1253 -52.17 -30.19 -9.61
CA TYR A 1253 -51.20 -29.80 -8.60
C TYR A 1253 -50.80 -28.33 -8.74
N LYS A 1254 -50.59 -27.68 -7.60
CA LYS A 1254 -50.07 -26.32 -7.49
C LYS A 1254 -48.63 -26.39 -6.98
N LEU A 1255 -47.69 -25.92 -7.80
CA LEU A 1255 -46.31 -25.68 -7.41
C LEU A 1255 -46.15 -24.22 -6.99
N THR A 1256 -45.57 -23.97 -5.83
CA THR A 1256 -45.21 -22.64 -5.34
C THR A 1256 -43.73 -22.64 -4.99
N VAL A 1257 -42.97 -21.69 -5.50
CA VAL A 1257 -41.53 -21.56 -5.23
C VAL A 1257 -41.23 -20.16 -4.74
N LYS A 1258 -40.50 -20.06 -3.63
CA LYS A 1258 -40.09 -18.80 -3.02
C LYS A 1258 -38.57 -18.75 -2.86
N ALA A 1259 -37.96 -17.72 -3.42
CA ALA A 1259 -36.54 -17.42 -3.29
C ALA A 1259 -36.26 -16.78 -1.93
N THR A 1260 -35.37 -17.36 -1.12
CA THR A 1260 -35.17 -16.96 0.29
C THR A 1260 -34.36 -15.68 0.48
N LEU A 1261 -33.41 -15.38 -0.41
CA LEU A 1261 -32.58 -14.18 -0.33
C LEU A 1261 -33.32 -12.95 -0.87
N SER A 1262 -34.09 -13.13 -1.96
CA SER A 1262 -34.84 -12.05 -2.60
C SER A 1262 -36.28 -11.89 -2.11
N ASN A 1263 -36.79 -12.85 -1.33
CA ASN A 1263 -38.18 -12.93 -0.84
C ASN A 1263 -39.24 -12.92 -1.96
N GLN A 1264 -38.85 -13.28 -3.19
CA GLN A 1264 -39.72 -13.34 -4.37
C GLN A 1264 -40.41 -14.69 -4.50
N LYS A 1265 -41.60 -14.72 -5.11
CA LYS A 1265 -42.46 -15.92 -5.18
C LYS A 1265 -43.09 -16.09 -6.57
N ALA A 1266 -43.15 -17.33 -7.06
CA ALA A 1266 -43.89 -17.72 -8.26
C ALA A 1266 -44.74 -18.98 -7.99
N GLU A 1267 -45.84 -19.11 -8.74
CA GLU A 1267 -46.77 -20.25 -8.65
C GLU A 1267 -47.13 -20.78 -10.04
N LYS A 1268 -47.36 -22.09 -10.16
CA LYS A 1268 -47.78 -22.75 -11.40
C LYS A 1268 -48.75 -23.89 -11.11
N PHE A 1269 -49.72 -24.10 -11.99
CA PHE A 1269 -50.72 -25.18 -11.88
C PHE A 1269 -50.58 -26.13 -13.06
N GLU A 1270 -50.58 -27.42 -12.80
CA GLU A 1270 -50.48 -28.46 -13.82
C GLU A 1270 -51.37 -29.66 -13.49
N LYS A 1271 -51.59 -30.54 -14.48
CA LYS A 1271 -52.45 -31.72 -14.33
C LYS A 1271 -51.62 -32.99 -14.19
N LEU A 1272 -52.02 -33.85 -13.27
CA LEU A 1272 -51.48 -35.21 -13.13
C LEU A 1272 -52.60 -36.24 -13.14
N VAL A 1273 -52.30 -37.45 -13.61
CA VAL A 1273 -53.26 -38.56 -13.71
C VAL A 1273 -52.75 -39.73 -12.88
N ILE A 1274 -53.61 -40.29 -12.03
CA ILE A 1274 -53.33 -41.47 -11.21
C ILE A 1274 -54.08 -42.67 -11.79
N LEU A 1275 -53.37 -43.77 -12.08
CA LEU A 1275 -53.89 -44.97 -12.74
C LEU A 1275 -54.41 -46.09 -11.84
#